data_AF-Q4QEI1-F1
#
_entry.id   AF-Q4QEI1-F1
#
_cell.length_a   1.000
_cell.length_b   1.000
_cell.length_c   1.000
_cell.angle_alpha   90.00
_cell.angle_beta   90.00
_cell.angle_gamma   90.00
#
_symmetry.space_group_name_H-M   'P 1'
#
loop_
_entity.id
_entity.type
_entity.pdbx_description
1 polymer ?
#
loop_
_entity_poly.entity_id
_entity_poly.type
_entity_poly.pdbx_seq_one_letter_code
_entity_poly.pdbx_strand_id
1 'polypeptide(L)'
;MCADATHPRRACWCGAGGVAGCVRQQHAYRCSRLLAGVLLIVGALTLAVSTAPTAWAAGANVSPDEPVYLLNAMYSLSDYSWKHAKALWLGIDSALHAVGYTAASGRPIKIIEPGPTDDRSDIVAVVMKALKDYPTLLGVIGPYSDTRLGALMSSPEIQNSGLMFLGPFTGSSAMRVWNENLYFMRAEPRLEIMAMAKHIANTFRARRTAFTYVTGEWFGSFEHKSLVELMASLSLDPPAVYSAPYSTSTAVNMTAFDAMADTHPQVIIVWGIPAGQVVELLQAVLTDPRTSSAYIMPSFALQQMTFQVYYDLAMAGKLTPVDGQIISSATSFPLTEPASVHLKVFRAQMGEYMVKTGRVDPSLWADEAKAVQKYGPWEHEASSDSAAYVNNFFNEHPCVTQLMIAGWISGSLIAQTLAEENRVVNRMAYRQYMFSQQRYIVGEDFVLGDYGGPCNGVAEFLGAVCYCNQGGHSAVLSRLDKAVWTVITESGVSFTQKSCYSDSTTLPRPLNFLTLIFVGHPLLAQVGLNVNTSIPALFAYLKYSASPVNGIALNVTDTTPQALHDAVTTNYTTDVVVGMTVKGMNVDEYLVLSPLHPRPHLVEPLRNYVYLMPTLEQQMFVLYAKLSAVRDVTSIDSGVHVVLHDYASDEVANITAMLRKSAATFDYDNPSVTAVPSTKTVGSALARGRINVVLAVTAADVAGIVDFLVEEKTSIVVVVFDDLVIQYSTLVTALKSKPASVQARVITFTNLPLWSDTSESAHAASRLLTVFHGALPDPSQHTPGSLSAVIAGSFSASMRRLADSVHSTSLTDMVYRESSVTTTGVPFGKFHWGCTTTPTDRLCVYQNYGAQGIVMLSVQRMLDPTVPQLSSPMTPTMEYRPRKKLDKLTSSERNGLIAGLVMFTVILLAVVGLALYCCMDSRNNDAAPKDGDEPVTLLFTDIESSTALWAALPQLMADAIAAHHRVIRQLLKKYGGYEVKTIGDSFMIACRSAHSAVSLACEIQTKLLKHDWGTEALDSAYREFELARVDTLDDYVPPTARLSEEEYAALWRGLRVRVGIHTGLTDIRYDEVTKGYDYYGDTPNMAARTEAVANGGQVVATEATWWALSNDERAGTAHTAMGPQGLRGVPFAVEMFQLNAVPGRRHAALRTEIEAMLPEGTATETASSAAGALLSSAGTINGPAAGIAFVLTSCFAPYPAAQRVRELQPLLSKWGVGAPPRSRLVSEEDYCQGLMNRLAVRIATVSQARQRMGSNEAGVSGDI
;
A
#
# COMPACT_ATOMS: atom_id res chain seq x y z
N MET A 1 38.85 -15.38 -22.77
CA MET A 1 40.27 -14.98 -22.63
C MET A 1 40.28 -13.88 -21.57
N CYS A 2 40.43 -14.24 -20.29
CA CYS A 2 41.69 -14.38 -19.54
C CYS A 2 42.25 -13.01 -19.07
N ALA A 3 42.67 -12.80 -17.82
CA ALA A 3 42.54 -13.58 -16.58
C ALA A 3 42.95 -12.72 -15.35
N ASP A 4 42.40 -13.06 -14.18
CA ASP A 4 43.05 -13.27 -12.85
C ASP A 4 44.57 -12.98 -12.65
N ALA A 5 45.12 -12.72 -11.44
CA ALA A 5 44.57 -12.46 -10.08
C ALA A 5 45.68 -12.08 -9.05
N THR A 6 45.27 -11.56 -7.87
CA THR A 6 45.90 -11.69 -6.50
C THR A 6 47.33 -11.21 -6.14
N HIS A 7 47.41 -10.23 -5.20
CA HIS A 7 48.13 -10.19 -3.86
C HIS A 7 49.60 -10.72 -3.63
N PRO A 8 50.30 -10.42 -2.49
CA PRO A 8 50.36 -9.25 -1.57
C PRO A 8 51.77 -8.95 -0.90
N ARG A 9 51.87 -7.95 0.03
CA ARG A 9 52.92 -7.71 1.10
C ARG A 9 54.36 -7.30 0.61
N ARG A 10 55.27 -6.65 1.37
CA ARG A 10 55.33 -5.90 2.67
C ARG A 10 56.60 -4.98 2.69
N ALA A 11 56.68 -4.07 3.68
CA ALA A 11 57.77 -3.16 4.15
C ALA A 11 59.26 -3.56 3.94
N CYS A 12 60.31 -2.73 4.11
CA CYS A 12 60.60 -1.78 5.22
C CYS A 12 61.98 -1.02 5.06
N TRP A 13 62.42 -0.25 6.09
CA TRP A 13 63.82 0.17 6.47
C TRP A 13 64.44 1.48 5.87
N CYS A 14 65.32 2.26 6.57
CA CYS A 14 65.65 2.35 8.01
C CYS A 14 66.51 3.58 8.44
N GLY A 15 66.61 3.79 9.77
CA GLY A 15 67.77 4.33 10.54
C GLY A 15 67.71 5.81 10.97
N ALA A 16 68.50 6.33 11.94
CA ALA A 16 69.24 5.81 13.12
C ALA A 16 69.81 7.03 13.92
N GLY A 17 70.25 7.02 15.20
CA GLY A 17 70.26 6.03 16.30
C GLY A 17 71.46 6.26 17.28
N GLY A 18 71.27 6.35 18.61
CA GLY A 18 72.38 6.69 19.55
C GLY A 18 72.24 6.43 21.08
N VAL A 19 73.07 5.47 21.57
CA VAL A 19 73.78 5.40 22.89
C VAL A 19 73.10 4.89 24.21
N ALA A 20 73.69 3.78 24.75
CA ALA A 20 73.76 3.23 26.14
C ALA A 20 72.49 2.65 26.87
N GLY A 21 72.53 1.48 27.54
CA GLY A 21 73.56 0.41 27.60
C GLY A 21 73.25 -0.81 28.54
N CYS A 22 73.85 -1.99 28.23
CA CYS A 22 74.02 -3.25 29.03
C CYS A 22 72.75 -4.03 29.51
N VAL A 23 72.63 -5.37 29.52
CA VAL A 23 73.53 -6.56 29.63
C VAL A 23 72.96 -7.76 28.81
N ARG A 24 73.60 -8.93 28.59
CA ARG A 24 74.80 -9.32 27.80
C ARG A 24 74.86 -10.88 27.69
N GLN A 25 75.16 -11.44 26.49
CA GLN A 25 75.81 -12.75 26.14
C GLN A 25 75.62 -14.04 27.01
N GLN A 26 75.64 -15.26 26.41
CA GLN A 26 76.84 -16.09 26.06
C GLN A 26 76.57 -17.62 25.84
N HIS A 27 77.64 -18.29 25.37
CA HIS A 27 77.84 -19.64 24.81
C HIS A 27 77.64 -20.92 25.68
N ALA A 28 77.57 -22.07 24.94
CA ALA A 28 78.19 -23.39 25.19
C ALA A 28 77.60 -24.41 26.20
N TYR A 29 76.99 -25.48 25.66
CA TYR A 29 77.32 -26.94 25.77
C TYR A 29 76.11 -27.73 25.21
N ARG A 30 76.22 -28.53 24.15
CA ARG A 30 76.73 -29.91 24.11
C ARG A 30 76.28 -30.81 25.27
N CYS A 31 75.16 -31.50 25.10
CA CYS A 31 75.14 -32.93 24.76
C CYS A 31 73.72 -33.30 24.29
N SER A 32 73.55 -34.02 23.18
CA SER A 32 73.66 -35.48 23.10
C SER A 32 72.61 -36.15 23.99
N ARG A 33 71.83 -37.13 23.52
CA ARG A 33 71.73 -37.82 22.23
C ARG A 33 70.67 -38.91 22.45
N LEU A 34 70.23 -39.60 21.39
CA LEU A 34 69.63 -40.95 21.47
C LEU A 34 68.25 -40.98 22.20
N LEU A 35 67.33 -41.88 21.88
CA LEU A 35 67.13 -42.61 20.62
C LEU A 35 65.62 -42.88 20.52
N ALA A 36 65.20 -43.26 19.32
CA ALA A 36 64.02 -44.06 19.03
C ALA A 36 63.48 -44.93 20.19
N GLY A 37 62.16 -44.95 20.30
CA GLY A 37 61.39 -45.70 21.29
C GLY A 37 59.90 -45.72 20.90
N VAL A 38 59.55 -46.00 19.64
CA VAL A 38 59.37 -47.39 19.17
C VAL A 38 58.27 -48.06 19.99
N LEU A 39 57.09 -48.15 19.38
CA LEU A 39 56.11 -49.23 19.61
C LEU A 39 55.39 -49.19 20.98
N LEU A 40 54.23 -49.82 21.20
CA LEU A 40 53.24 -50.46 20.32
C LEU A 40 51.95 -50.67 21.17
N ILE A 41 50.89 -51.14 20.50
CA ILE A 41 49.92 -52.12 21.03
C ILE A 41 49.11 -51.65 22.25
N VAL A 42 47.85 -51.26 22.04
CA VAL A 42 46.73 -52.23 21.97
C VAL A 42 46.54 -52.95 23.31
N GLY A 43 45.82 -52.28 24.20
CA GLY A 43 44.88 -52.85 25.16
C GLY A 43 43.49 -52.32 24.81
N ALA A 44 42.98 -52.61 23.61
CA ALA A 44 42.28 -53.84 23.28
C ALA A 44 40.89 -53.91 23.95
N LEU A 45 39.86 -54.04 23.10
CA LEU A 45 38.77 -55.01 23.25
C LEU A 45 38.03 -54.95 24.60
N THR A 46 36.86 -54.31 24.69
CA THR A 46 35.58 -54.80 24.12
C THR A 46 34.45 -53.91 24.68
N LEU A 47 33.19 -53.82 24.21
CA LEU A 47 32.33 -54.35 23.13
C LEU A 47 31.42 -53.16 22.70
N ALA A 48 30.74 -53.08 21.55
CA ALA A 48 30.83 -53.77 20.27
C ALA A 48 30.09 -52.91 19.21
N VAL A 49 30.50 -53.00 17.95
CA VAL A 49 29.65 -52.60 16.82
C VAL A 49 29.15 -53.86 16.12
N SER A 50 27.84 -54.03 16.09
CA SER A 50 27.11 -54.92 15.19
C SER A 50 25.83 -54.17 14.78
N THR A 51 25.81 -53.49 13.64
CA THR A 51 25.34 -54.05 12.35
C THR A 51 24.00 -54.79 12.44
N ALA A 52 22.91 -54.05 12.19
CA ALA A 52 21.60 -54.56 11.76
C ALA A 52 20.81 -55.37 12.82
N PRO A 53 19.44 -55.34 12.83
CA PRO A 53 18.59 -55.29 11.65
C PRO A 53 17.65 -54.08 11.52
N THR A 54 17.37 -53.76 10.27
CA THR A 54 16.16 -53.08 9.80
C THR A 54 14.90 -53.90 10.12
N ALA A 55 14.06 -53.39 11.02
CA ALA A 55 12.62 -53.66 11.17
C ALA A 55 12.07 -52.53 12.07
N TRP A 56 10.88 -51.97 11.89
CA TRP A 56 9.69 -52.51 11.25
C TRP A 56 9.23 -51.64 10.06
N ALA A 57 9.36 -52.17 8.85
CA ALA A 57 8.28 -52.10 7.89
C ALA A 57 7.97 -53.55 7.56
N ALA A 58 6.85 -54.07 8.06
CA ALA A 58 6.31 -55.32 7.54
C ALA A 58 5.87 -55.02 6.11
N GLY A 59 6.72 -55.35 5.14
CA GLY A 59 6.29 -55.46 3.75
C GLY A 59 5.17 -56.49 3.73
N ALA A 60 3.94 -56.03 3.62
CA ALA A 60 2.88 -56.88 3.11
C ALA A 60 3.36 -57.33 1.72
N ASN A 61 3.54 -58.64 1.52
CA ASN A 61 3.60 -59.21 0.19
C ASN A 61 2.21 -59.03 -0.44
N VAL A 62 1.92 -57.81 -0.88
CA VAL A 62 0.84 -57.53 -1.80
C VAL A 62 1.23 -58.24 -3.09
N SER A 63 0.45 -59.24 -3.48
CA SER A 63 0.71 -59.93 -4.75
C SER A 63 0.72 -58.91 -5.89
N PRO A 64 1.61 -58.99 -6.88
CA PRO A 64 1.51 -58.19 -8.11
C PRO A 64 0.11 -58.28 -8.76
N ASP A 65 -0.58 -59.39 -8.53
CA ASP A 65 -1.93 -59.67 -9.04
C ASP A 65 -3.08 -59.06 -8.20
N GLU A 66 -2.82 -58.50 -7.01
CA GLU A 66 -3.89 -58.00 -6.12
C GLU A 66 -4.43 -56.62 -6.59
N PRO A 67 -5.69 -56.53 -7.06
CA PRO A 67 -6.19 -55.31 -7.69
C PRO A 67 -6.39 -54.16 -6.70
N VAL A 68 -6.27 -52.93 -7.19
CA VAL A 68 -6.75 -51.72 -6.49
C VAL A 68 -8.21 -51.51 -6.86
N TYR A 69 -9.12 -51.67 -5.89
CA TYR A 69 -10.56 -51.49 -6.11
C TYR A 69 -10.99 -50.03 -5.84
N LEU A 70 -11.74 -49.45 -6.79
CA LEU A 70 -12.43 -48.16 -6.65
C LEU A 70 -13.89 -48.31 -7.06
N LEU A 71 -14.82 -47.66 -6.36
CA LEU A 71 -16.25 -47.67 -6.69
C LEU A 71 -16.61 -46.48 -7.57
N ASN A 72 -17.34 -46.69 -8.66
CA ASN A 72 -17.92 -45.61 -9.45
C ASN A 72 -19.23 -45.09 -8.80
N ALA A 73 -19.20 -43.84 -8.33
CA ALA A 73 -20.38 -43.09 -7.88
C ALA A 73 -20.66 -41.84 -8.76
N MET A 74 -19.99 -41.73 -9.91
CA MET A 74 -20.14 -40.62 -10.86
C MET A 74 -21.32 -40.86 -11.81
N TYR A 75 -22.52 -41.04 -11.25
CA TYR A 75 -23.76 -41.27 -11.98
C TYR A 75 -24.92 -40.45 -11.41
N SER A 76 -25.93 -40.18 -12.25
CA SER A 76 -27.22 -39.60 -11.83
C SER A 76 -28.36 -40.47 -12.33
N LEU A 77 -29.48 -40.44 -11.59
CA LEU A 77 -30.75 -41.09 -11.97
C LEU A 77 -31.77 -40.11 -12.58
N SER A 78 -31.44 -38.82 -12.64
CA SER A 78 -32.31 -37.80 -13.24
C SER A 78 -32.07 -37.73 -14.74
N ASP A 79 -33.15 -37.79 -15.53
CA ASP A 79 -33.15 -37.68 -17.00
C ASP A 79 -32.43 -36.42 -17.50
N TYR A 80 -32.37 -35.38 -16.67
CA TYR A 80 -31.74 -34.09 -16.97
C TYR A 80 -30.23 -34.02 -16.66
N SER A 81 -29.67 -34.97 -15.91
CA SER A 81 -28.27 -34.92 -15.46
C SER A 81 -27.46 -36.21 -15.62
N TRP A 82 -28.08 -37.35 -15.97
CA TRP A 82 -27.35 -38.60 -16.23
C TRP A 82 -26.38 -38.46 -17.41
N LYS A 83 -26.75 -37.73 -18.47
CA LYS A 83 -25.88 -37.44 -19.63
C LYS A 83 -24.63 -36.66 -19.22
N HIS A 84 -24.79 -35.69 -18.31
CA HIS A 84 -23.72 -34.87 -17.75
C HIS A 84 -22.79 -35.73 -16.85
N ALA A 85 -23.35 -36.51 -15.92
CA ALA A 85 -22.58 -37.44 -15.09
C ALA A 85 -21.81 -38.48 -15.93
N LYS A 86 -22.43 -38.99 -17.02
CA LYS A 86 -21.81 -39.92 -17.96
C LYS A 86 -20.63 -39.29 -18.72
N ALA A 87 -20.72 -38.01 -19.11
CA ALA A 87 -19.61 -37.29 -19.75
C ALA A 87 -18.41 -37.12 -18.80
N LEU A 88 -18.67 -36.73 -17.53
CA LEU A 88 -17.65 -36.67 -16.48
C LEU A 88 -16.99 -38.04 -16.26
N TRP A 89 -17.79 -39.11 -16.15
CA TRP A 89 -17.27 -40.47 -16.00
C TRP A 89 -16.40 -40.90 -17.20
N LEU A 90 -16.81 -40.63 -18.44
CA LEU A 90 -16.02 -40.99 -19.63
C LEU A 90 -14.67 -40.27 -19.67
N GLY A 91 -14.60 -39.02 -19.18
CA GLY A 91 -13.32 -38.34 -18.96
C GLY A 91 -12.43 -39.03 -17.95
N ILE A 92 -12.99 -39.45 -16.81
CA ILE A 92 -12.23 -40.19 -15.77
C ILE A 92 -11.73 -41.53 -16.31
N ASP A 93 -12.59 -42.28 -17.00
CA ASP A 93 -12.31 -43.60 -17.56
C ASP A 93 -11.25 -43.53 -18.68
N SER A 94 -11.23 -42.46 -19.49
CA SER A 94 -10.20 -42.27 -20.53
C SER A 94 -8.82 -41.97 -19.96
N ALA A 95 -8.73 -41.20 -18.87
CA ALA A 95 -7.46 -40.97 -18.16
C ALA A 95 -6.91 -42.26 -17.52
N LEU A 96 -7.78 -43.09 -16.94
CA LEU A 96 -7.41 -44.40 -16.41
C LEU A 96 -7.00 -45.38 -17.52
N HIS A 97 -7.66 -45.32 -18.69
CA HIS A 97 -7.26 -46.08 -19.87
C HIS A 97 -5.88 -45.67 -20.40
N ALA A 98 -5.54 -44.38 -20.37
CA ALA A 98 -4.25 -43.87 -20.83
C ALA A 98 -3.06 -44.39 -20.00
N VAL A 99 -3.28 -44.73 -18.72
CA VAL A 99 -2.32 -45.45 -17.85
C VAL A 99 -2.53 -46.97 -17.84
N GLY A 100 -3.27 -47.51 -18.81
CA GLY A 100 -3.51 -48.95 -18.96
C GLY A 100 -4.25 -49.59 -17.79
N TYR A 101 -5.08 -48.83 -17.05
CA TYR A 101 -5.68 -49.23 -15.77
C TYR A 101 -4.67 -49.85 -14.80
N THR A 102 -3.45 -49.30 -14.76
CA THR A 102 -2.34 -49.84 -13.96
C THR A 102 -1.95 -48.87 -12.86
N ALA A 103 -1.94 -49.36 -11.62
CA ALA A 103 -1.42 -48.66 -10.45
C ALA A 103 0.07 -49.00 -10.24
N ALA A 104 0.64 -48.52 -9.14
CA ALA A 104 1.99 -48.87 -8.71
C ALA A 104 2.31 -50.37 -8.82
N SER A 105 3.55 -50.67 -9.19
CA SER A 105 4.10 -52.03 -9.31
C SER A 105 3.35 -52.97 -10.27
N GLY A 106 2.61 -52.40 -11.24
CA GLY A 106 1.88 -53.19 -12.24
C GLY A 106 0.52 -53.69 -11.79
N ARG A 107 0.05 -53.30 -10.59
CA ARG A 107 -1.22 -53.78 -10.03
C ARG A 107 -2.42 -53.30 -10.85
N PRO A 108 -3.39 -54.16 -11.19
CA PRO A 108 -4.55 -53.74 -11.97
C PRO A 108 -5.52 -52.88 -11.15
N ILE A 109 -5.96 -51.76 -11.70
CA ILE A 109 -7.05 -50.93 -11.18
C ILE A 109 -8.37 -51.57 -11.63
N LYS A 110 -9.25 -51.90 -10.67
CA LYS A 110 -10.59 -52.41 -10.93
C LYS A 110 -11.64 -51.41 -10.48
N ILE A 111 -12.35 -50.86 -11.45
CA ILE A 111 -13.55 -50.06 -11.21
C ILE A 111 -14.71 -51.01 -10.94
N ILE A 112 -15.37 -50.82 -9.79
CA ILE A 112 -16.60 -51.48 -9.41
C ILE A 112 -17.76 -50.58 -9.82
N GLU A 113 -18.66 -51.11 -10.62
CA GLU A 113 -19.92 -50.46 -10.99
C GLU A 113 -21.04 -50.94 -10.05
N PRO A 114 -21.97 -50.06 -9.62
CA PRO A 114 -23.16 -50.47 -8.88
C PRO A 114 -23.98 -51.51 -9.66
N GLY A 115 -24.46 -52.55 -8.99
CA GLY A 115 -25.20 -53.63 -9.65
C GLY A 115 -26.49 -53.15 -10.35
N PRO A 116 -26.99 -53.90 -11.33
CA PRO A 116 -28.26 -53.58 -12.01
C PRO A 116 -29.48 -53.76 -11.10
N THR A 117 -29.34 -54.51 -10.00
CA THR A 117 -30.36 -54.77 -8.97
C THR A 117 -30.19 -53.91 -7.73
N ASP A 118 -29.17 -53.06 -7.66
CA ASP A 118 -28.89 -52.26 -6.47
C ASP A 118 -29.78 -51.01 -6.49
N ASP A 119 -30.30 -50.62 -5.33
CA ASP A 119 -31.04 -49.36 -5.21
C ASP A 119 -30.06 -48.19 -5.32
N ARG A 120 -29.85 -47.74 -6.55
CA ARG A 120 -28.98 -46.62 -6.88
C ARG A 120 -29.51 -45.29 -6.36
N SER A 121 -30.72 -45.21 -5.80
CA SER A 121 -31.23 -44.00 -5.14
C SER A 121 -30.60 -43.82 -3.75
N ASP A 122 -30.44 -44.91 -2.99
CA ASP A 122 -29.70 -44.93 -1.72
C ASP A 122 -28.19 -45.12 -1.96
N ILE A 123 -27.49 -43.99 -2.07
CA ILE A 123 -26.03 -43.97 -2.25
C ILE A 123 -25.27 -44.56 -1.05
N VAL A 124 -25.83 -44.49 0.17
CA VAL A 124 -25.19 -45.04 1.39
C VAL A 124 -25.23 -46.56 1.33
N ALA A 125 -26.37 -47.15 0.99
CA ALA A 125 -26.50 -48.59 0.79
C ALA A 125 -25.57 -49.11 -0.32
N VAL A 126 -25.43 -48.39 -1.44
CA VAL A 126 -24.50 -48.75 -2.53
C VAL A 126 -23.05 -48.78 -2.04
N VAL A 127 -22.58 -47.75 -1.33
CA VAL A 127 -21.19 -47.71 -0.81
C VAL A 127 -20.96 -48.78 0.27
N MET A 128 -21.91 -48.98 1.19
CA MET A 128 -21.81 -50.00 2.24
C MET A 128 -21.82 -51.42 1.67
N LYS A 129 -22.61 -51.69 0.62
CA LYS A 129 -22.56 -52.96 -0.10
C LYS A 129 -21.21 -53.17 -0.79
N ALA A 130 -20.72 -52.18 -1.53
CA ALA A 130 -19.41 -52.28 -2.19
C ALA A 130 -18.26 -52.51 -1.18
N LEU A 131 -18.30 -51.86 -0.01
CA LEU A 131 -17.33 -52.04 1.07
C LEU A 131 -17.39 -53.45 1.70
N LYS A 132 -18.59 -54.06 1.76
CA LYS A 132 -18.80 -55.43 2.22
C LYS A 132 -18.31 -56.46 1.21
N ASP A 133 -18.64 -56.27 -0.06
CA ASP A 133 -18.30 -57.19 -1.16
C ASP A 133 -16.81 -57.09 -1.54
N TYR A 134 -16.19 -55.92 -1.36
CA TYR A 134 -14.78 -55.64 -1.59
C TYR A 134 -14.13 -54.98 -0.35
N PRO A 135 -13.71 -55.76 0.67
CA PRO A 135 -13.13 -55.20 1.90
C PRO A 135 -11.89 -54.30 1.68
N THR A 136 -11.12 -54.57 0.63
CA THR A 136 -9.94 -53.80 0.19
C THR A 136 -10.27 -52.61 -0.72
N LEU A 137 -11.56 -52.24 -0.87
CA LEU A 137 -11.99 -51.01 -1.54
C LEU A 137 -11.22 -49.81 -0.98
N LEU A 138 -10.51 -49.08 -1.85
CA LEU A 138 -9.60 -48.01 -1.47
C LEU A 138 -10.32 -46.65 -1.40
N GLY A 139 -11.27 -46.42 -2.30
CA GLY A 139 -12.01 -45.16 -2.40
C GLY A 139 -13.21 -45.25 -3.36
N VAL A 140 -13.91 -44.13 -3.47
CA VAL A 140 -15.11 -43.93 -4.27
C VAL A 140 -14.88 -42.74 -5.20
N ILE A 141 -15.15 -42.89 -6.50
CA ILE A 141 -15.06 -41.81 -7.48
C ILE A 141 -16.40 -41.07 -7.52
N GLY A 142 -16.40 -39.77 -7.21
CA GLY A 142 -17.62 -38.99 -6.97
C GLY A 142 -18.01 -38.92 -5.48
N PRO A 143 -19.32 -38.79 -5.15
CA PRO A 143 -20.48 -38.90 -6.04
C PRO A 143 -20.69 -37.68 -6.95
N TYR A 144 -21.59 -37.82 -7.91
CA TYR A 144 -22.26 -36.71 -8.58
C TYR A 144 -23.47 -36.24 -7.73
N SER A 145 -23.65 -34.93 -7.52
CA SER A 145 -24.68 -34.27 -6.68
C SER A 145 -24.33 -34.03 -5.20
N ASP A 146 -24.54 -32.78 -4.78
CA ASP A 146 -24.50 -32.29 -3.40
C ASP A 146 -25.38 -33.10 -2.45
N THR A 147 -26.62 -33.43 -2.85
CA THR A 147 -27.58 -34.19 -2.02
C THR A 147 -27.05 -35.60 -1.70
N ARG A 148 -26.38 -36.25 -2.66
CA ARG A 148 -25.74 -37.56 -2.48
C ARG A 148 -24.50 -37.47 -1.60
N LEU A 149 -23.69 -36.43 -1.77
CA LEU A 149 -22.54 -36.17 -0.91
C LEU A 149 -22.99 -35.91 0.54
N GLY A 150 -24.02 -35.10 0.74
CA GLY A 150 -24.59 -34.80 2.05
C GLY A 150 -25.10 -36.05 2.76
N ALA A 151 -25.78 -36.96 2.04
CA ALA A 151 -26.22 -38.24 2.60
C ALA A 151 -25.04 -39.11 3.07
N LEU A 152 -23.99 -39.24 2.25
CA LEU A 152 -22.77 -39.97 2.62
C LEU A 152 -22.04 -39.34 3.81
N MET A 153 -21.92 -38.01 3.82
CA MET A 153 -21.27 -37.28 4.90
C MET A 153 -22.10 -37.23 6.18
N SER A 154 -23.39 -37.59 6.13
CA SER A 154 -24.25 -37.69 7.32
C SER A 154 -24.25 -39.09 7.95
N SER A 155 -23.69 -40.12 7.30
CA SER A 155 -23.57 -41.48 7.86
C SER A 155 -22.29 -41.63 8.69
N PRO A 156 -22.38 -41.94 10.00
CA PRO A 156 -21.22 -42.24 10.82
C PRO A 156 -20.44 -43.47 10.34
N GLU A 157 -21.12 -44.47 9.76
CA GLU A 157 -20.50 -45.68 9.22
C GLU A 157 -19.59 -45.35 8.03
N ILE A 158 -20.06 -44.47 7.13
CA ILE A 158 -19.29 -43.98 5.99
C ILE A 158 -18.11 -43.12 6.46
N GLN A 159 -18.31 -42.19 7.41
CA GLN A 159 -17.21 -41.39 7.95
C GLN A 159 -16.11 -42.26 8.59
N ASN A 160 -16.49 -43.29 9.35
CA ASN A 160 -15.54 -44.19 10.03
C ASN A 160 -14.95 -45.29 9.10
N SER A 161 -15.40 -45.40 7.85
CA SER A 161 -14.90 -46.40 6.90
C SER A 161 -13.45 -46.17 6.46
N GLY A 162 -12.99 -44.91 6.52
CA GLY A 162 -11.71 -44.44 5.98
C GLY A 162 -11.64 -44.38 4.45
N LEU A 163 -12.77 -44.50 3.73
CA LEU A 163 -12.82 -44.37 2.28
C LEU A 163 -12.53 -42.93 1.83
N MET A 164 -11.70 -42.79 0.79
CA MET A 164 -11.51 -41.50 0.11
C MET A 164 -12.56 -41.31 -0.98
N PHE A 165 -13.28 -40.19 -0.95
CA PHE A 165 -14.19 -39.73 -1.99
C PHE A 165 -13.45 -38.79 -2.94
N LEU A 166 -13.19 -39.29 -4.14
CA LEU A 166 -12.27 -38.74 -5.13
C LEU A 166 -13.07 -37.93 -6.17
N GLY A 167 -12.89 -36.61 -6.16
CA GLY A 167 -13.56 -35.68 -7.07
C GLY A 167 -15.09 -35.67 -7.00
N PRO A 168 -15.74 -35.49 -5.82
CA PRO A 168 -17.18 -35.25 -5.77
C PRO A 168 -17.59 -34.05 -6.64
N PHE A 169 -18.60 -34.25 -7.49
CA PHE A 169 -19.13 -33.17 -8.33
C PHE A 169 -20.28 -32.46 -7.61
N THR A 170 -19.93 -31.36 -6.94
CA THR A 170 -20.83 -30.47 -6.21
C THR A 170 -20.94 -29.09 -6.86
N GLY A 171 -22.13 -28.49 -6.76
CA GLY A 171 -22.45 -27.15 -7.24
C GLY A 171 -22.70 -26.11 -6.14
N SER A 172 -22.63 -26.49 -4.86
CA SER A 172 -22.58 -25.54 -3.74
C SER A 172 -21.23 -25.52 -2.99
N SER A 173 -20.79 -24.31 -2.62
CA SER A 173 -19.70 -24.11 -1.66
C SER A 173 -20.09 -24.48 -0.23
N ALA A 174 -21.39 -24.63 0.10
CA ALA A 174 -21.80 -25.15 1.41
C ALA A 174 -21.31 -26.59 1.68
N MET A 175 -21.02 -27.36 0.61
CA MET A 175 -20.40 -28.69 0.69
C MET A 175 -18.86 -28.66 0.69
N ARG A 176 -18.24 -27.49 0.47
CA ARG A 176 -16.78 -27.32 0.35
C ARG A 176 -16.17 -27.00 1.71
N VAL A 177 -16.23 -27.98 2.60
CA VAL A 177 -15.65 -27.90 3.94
C VAL A 177 -14.56 -28.96 4.14
N TRP A 178 -13.64 -28.69 5.08
CA TRP A 178 -12.60 -29.65 5.41
C TRP A 178 -13.21 -30.95 5.97
N ASN A 179 -12.85 -32.06 5.35
CA ASN A 179 -13.18 -33.41 5.78
C ASN A 179 -12.07 -34.34 5.28
N GLU A 180 -11.51 -35.17 6.17
CA GLU A 180 -10.38 -36.05 5.87
C GLU A 180 -10.70 -37.20 4.90
N ASN A 181 -11.97 -37.43 4.58
CA ASN A 181 -12.39 -38.42 3.59
C ASN A 181 -12.78 -37.81 2.23
N LEU A 182 -12.82 -36.48 2.09
CA LEU A 182 -13.19 -35.81 0.83
C LEU A 182 -11.96 -35.27 0.11
N TYR A 183 -11.93 -35.35 -1.22
CA TYR A 183 -10.82 -34.84 -2.03
C TYR A 183 -11.34 -34.15 -3.30
N PHE A 184 -11.50 -32.82 -3.23
CA PHE A 184 -12.07 -32.00 -4.29
C PHE A 184 -11.02 -31.59 -5.33
N MET A 185 -11.24 -31.99 -6.58
CA MET A 185 -10.32 -31.77 -7.70
C MET A 185 -10.66 -30.53 -8.53
N ARG A 186 -11.89 -30.00 -8.34
CA ARG A 186 -12.44 -28.82 -9.01
C ARG A 186 -12.41 -27.63 -8.04
N ALA A 187 -12.25 -26.41 -8.55
CA ALA A 187 -12.42 -25.20 -7.74
C ALA A 187 -13.84 -25.11 -7.17
N GLU A 188 -14.00 -24.35 -6.10
CA GLU A 188 -15.30 -24.20 -5.45
C GLU A 188 -16.30 -23.33 -6.24
N PRO A 189 -17.61 -23.57 -6.11
CA PRO A 189 -18.67 -22.76 -6.71
C PRO A 189 -18.60 -21.25 -6.41
N ARG A 190 -18.17 -20.84 -5.21
CA ARG A 190 -17.96 -19.42 -4.86
C ARG A 190 -17.02 -18.72 -5.83
N LEU A 191 -16.00 -19.40 -6.35
CA LEU A 191 -15.03 -18.81 -7.27
C LEU A 191 -15.62 -18.54 -8.66
N GLU A 192 -16.58 -19.36 -9.09
CA GLU A 192 -17.37 -19.12 -10.29
C GLU A 192 -18.26 -17.87 -10.13
N ILE A 193 -18.92 -17.72 -8.98
CA ILE A 193 -19.69 -16.51 -8.63
C ILE A 193 -18.78 -15.27 -8.63
N MET A 194 -17.55 -15.38 -8.12
CA MET A 194 -16.57 -14.28 -8.18
C MET A 194 -16.19 -13.91 -9.62
N ALA A 195 -16.01 -14.88 -10.51
CA ALA A 195 -15.76 -14.61 -11.93
C ALA A 195 -16.95 -13.90 -12.61
N MET A 196 -18.18 -14.31 -12.29
CA MET A 196 -19.41 -13.63 -12.75
C MET A 196 -19.50 -12.20 -12.22
N ALA A 197 -19.37 -11.99 -10.91
CA ALA A 197 -19.45 -10.67 -10.28
C ALA A 197 -18.36 -9.72 -10.79
N LYS A 198 -17.13 -10.22 -10.99
CA LYS A 198 -16.03 -9.48 -11.60
C LYS A 198 -16.37 -9.03 -13.03
N HIS A 199 -16.95 -9.89 -13.86
CA HIS A 199 -17.34 -9.56 -15.23
C HIS A 199 -18.52 -8.59 -15.29
N ILE A 200 -19.51 -8.74 -14.38
CA ILE A 200 -20.62 -7.80 -14.23
C ILE A 200 -20.09 -6.40 -13.87
N ALA A 201 -19.17 -6.28 -12.89
CA ALA A 201 -18.62 -4.99 -12.48
C ALA A 201 -17.71 -4.33 -13.52
N ASN A 202 -16.91 -5.11 -14.24
CA ASN A 202 -15.88 -4.58 -15.15
C ASN A 202 -16.36 -4.42 -16.60
N THR A 203 -17.25 -5.29 -17.07
CA THR A 203 -17.66 -5.33 -18.48
C THR A 203 -19.08 -4.80 -18.66
N PHE A 204 -20.07 -5.44 -18.02
CA PHE A 204 -21.47 -5.05 -18.21
C PHE A 204 -21.87 -3.76 -17.52
N ARG A 205 -21.34 -3.52 -16.30
CA ARG A 205 -21.76 -2.44 -15.38
C ARG A 205 -23.28 -2.40 -15.19
N ALA A 206 -23.90 -3.58 -15.15
CA ALA A 206 -25.34 -3.74 -15.01
C ALA A 206 -25.80 -3.34 -13.60
N ARG A 207 -26.70 -2.35 -13.51
CA ARG A 207 -27.40 -2.03 -12.26
C ARG A 207 -28.56 -2.99 -11.99
N ARG A 208 -29.22 -3.48 -13.04
CA ARG A 208 -30.34 -4.43 -12.91
C ARG A 208 -29.84 -5.83 -13.19
N THR A 209 -29.46 -6.54 -12.14
CA THR A 209 -29.11 -7.96 -12.22
C THR A 209 -30.21 -8.81 -11.60
N ALA A 210 -30.27 -10.09 -11.98
CA ALA A 210 -31.11 -11.08 -11.31
C ALA A 210 -30.32 -12.36 -11.02
N PHE A 211 -30.73 -13.08 -9.98
CA PHE A 211 -30.20 -14.38 -9.60
C PHE A 211 -31.35 -15.36 -9.40
N THR A 212 -31.25 -16.53 -10.03
CA THR A 212 -32.30 -17.55 -10.00
C THR A 212 -31.78 -18.83 -9.36
N TYR A 213 -32.53 -19.39 -8.40
CA TYR A 213 -32.21 -20.66 -7.76
C TYR A 213 -33.39 -21.41 -7.16
N VAL A 214 -33.15 -22.65 -6.70
CA VAL A 214 -34.12 -23.50 -6.03
C VAL A 214 -33.83 -23.62 -4.53
N THR A 215 -34.87 -23.60 -3.69
CA THR A 215 -34.75 -23.70 -2.22
C THR A 215 -35.12 -25.10 -1.71
N GLY A 216 -34.72 -25.44 -0.48
CA GLY A 216 -34.96 -26.76 0.12
C GLY A 216 -33.91 -27.82 -0.22
N GLU A 217 -32.96 -27.48 -1.09
CA GLU A 217 -31.76 -28.26 -1.41
C GLU A 217 -30.50 -27.43 -1.10
N TRP A 218 -29.33 -28.07 -1.13
CA TRP A 218 -28.04 -27.42 -0.80
C TRP A 218 -27.56 -26.39 -1.83
N PHE A 219 -28.22 -26.27 -2.98
CA PHE A 219 -27.70 -25.62 -4.18
C PHE A 219 -28.26 -24.20 -4.37
N GLY A 220 -27.40 -23.17 -4.35
CA GLY A 220 -27.72 -21.81 -4.78
C GLY A 220 -28.06 -20.81 -3.67
N SER A 221 -28.51 -21.25 -2.49
CA SER A 221 -28.80 -20.33 -1.37
C SER A 221 -27.54 -19.71 -0.76
N PHE A 222 -26.46 -20.49 -0.67
CA PHE A 222 -25.14 -20.01 -0.26
C PHE A 222 -24.55 -19.07 -1.33
N GLU A 223 -24.63 -19.48 -2.60
CA GLU A 223 -24.07 -18.72 -3.73
C GLU A 223 -24.80 -17.39 -3.95
N HIS A 224 -26.13 -17.36 -3.75
CA HIS A 224 -26.90 -16.11 -3.71
C HIS A 224 -26.38 -15.16 -2.62
N LYS A 225 -26.17 -15.66 -1.39
CA LYS A 225 -25.66 -14.86 -0.28
C LYS A 225 -24.25 -14.32 -0.59
N SER A 226 -23.35 -15.18 -1.08
CA SER A 226 -22.00 -14.75 -1.49
C SER A 226 -22.04 -13.73 -2.63
N LEU A 227 -22.96 -13.85 -3.58
CA LEU A 227 -23.14 -12.86 -4.66
C LEU A 227 -23.59 -11.52 -4.10
N VAL A 228 -24.57 -11.47 -3.19
CA VAL A 228 -25.02 -10.21 -2.55
C VAL A 228 -23.87 -9.53 -1.81
N GLU A 229 -23.08 -10.27 -1.04
CA GLU A 229 -21.89 -9.76 -0.34
C GLU A 229 -20.84 -9.20 -1.32
N LEU A 230 -20.56 -9.93 -2.41
CA LEU A 230 -19.63 -9.50 -3.45
C LEU A 230 -20.13 -8.27 -4.20
N MET A 231 -21.40 -8.21 -4.61
CA MET A 231 -21.99 -7.07 -5.30
C MET A 231 -21.97 -5.81 -4.43
N ALA A 232 -22.30 -5.93 -3.14
CA ALA A 232 -22.17 -4.83 -2.18
C ALA A 232 -20.71 -4.32 -2.08
N SER A 233 -19.72 -5.22 -1.98
CA SER A 233 -18.29 -4.85 -1.96
C SER A 233 -17.81 -4.13 -3.23
N LEU A 234 -18.44 -4.45 -4.37
CA LEU A 234 -18.20 -3.83 -5.67
C LEU A 234 -19.04 -2.56 -5.90
N SER A 235 -19.91 -2.22 -4.94
CA SER A 235 -20.87 -1.10 -4.99
C SER A 235 -21.83 -1.19 -6.19
N LEU A 236 -22.36 -2.40 -6.38
CA LEU A 236 -23.48 -2.71 -7.27
C LEU A 236 -24.74 -2.99 -6.45
N ASP A 237 -25.91 -2.71 -7.03
CA ASP A 237 -27.20 -3.02 -6.43
C ASP A 237 -27.38 -4.55 -6.26
N PRO A 238 -28.06 -5.03 -5.20
CA PRO A 238 -28.32 -6.46 -5.02
C PRO A 238 -29.23 -7.00 -6.14
N PRO A 239 -29.05 -8.26 -6.56
CA PRO A 239 -29.83 -8.85 -7.64
C PRO A 239 -31.31 -9.02 -7.26
N ALA A 240 -32.20 -8.85 -8.23
CA ALA A 240 -33.56 -9.36 -8.14
C ALA A 240 -33.55 -10.89 -8.05
N VAL A 241 -34.46 -11.50 -7.28
CA VAL A 241 -34.36 -12.92 -6.95
C VAL A 241 -35.56 -13.71 -7.45
N TYR A 242 -35.32 -14.71 -8.29
CA TYR A 242 -36.23 -15.84 -8.44
C TYR A 242 -35.81 -16.94 -7.47
N SER A 243 -36.71 -17.34 -6.58
CA SER A 243 -36.53 -18.53 -5.75
C SER A 243 -37.82 -19.33 -5.63
N ALA A 244 -37.71 -20.65 -5.73
CA ALA A 244 -38.84 -21.58 -5.58
C ALA A 244 -38.37 -22.87 -4.90
N PRO A 245 -39.17 -23.49 -4.02
CA PRO A 245 -38.83 -24.80 -3.47
C PRO A 245 -38.62 -25.85 -4.57
N TYR A 246 -37.61 -26.69 -4.40
CA TYR A 246 -37.38 -27.85 -5.25
C TYR A 246 -38.63 -28.76 -5.20
N SER A 247 -39.08 -29.18 -6.38
CA SER A 247 -40.34 -29.90 -6.55
C SER A 247 -40.24 -30.93 -7.67
N THR A 248 -41.06 -31.97 -7.59
CA THR A 248 -41.30 -32.90 -8.71
C THR A 248 -42.15 -32.27 -9.81
N SER A 249 -42.86 -31.18 -9.51
CA SER A 249 -43.49 -30.34 -10.53
C SER A 249 -42.43 -29.47 -11.21
N THR A 250 -42.42 -29.50 -12.54
CA THR A 250 -41.52 -28.68 -13.38
C THR A 250 -42.01 -27.25 -13.56
N ALA A 251 -43.27 -26.96 -13.20
CA ALA A 251 -43.91 -25.67 -13.43
C ALA A 251 -43.16 -24.49 -12.77
N VAL A 252 -42.96 -23.42 -13.54
CA VAL A 252 -42.40 -22.15 -13.07
C VAL A 252 -43.35 -21.50 -12.07
N ASN A 253 -42.81 -21.01 -10.94
CA ASN A 253 -43.57 -20.18 -10.01
C ASN A 253 -43.76 -18.79 -10.61
N MET A 254 -44.86 -18.59 -11.36
CA MET A 254 -45.11 -17.33 -12.07
C MET A 254 -45.09 -16.11 -11.15
N THR A 255 -45.58 -16.19 -9.91
CA THR A 255 -45.53 -15.05 -8.97
C THR A 255 -44.10 -14.63 -8.63
N ALA A 256 -43.18 -15.59 -8.45
CA ALA A 256 -41.76 -15.30 -8.23
C ALA A 256 -41.05 -14.89 -9.54
N PHE A 257 -41.47 -15.43 -10.68
CA PHE A 257 -40.92 -15.09 -11.99
C PHE A 257 -41.29 -13.66 -12.40
N ASP A 258 -42.56 -13.27 -12.28
CA ASP A 258 -43.05 -11.93 -12.59
C ASP A 258 -42.37 -10.87 -11.71
N ALA A 259 -42.23 -11.13 -10.40
CA ALA A 259 -41.52 -10.23 -9.48
C ALA A 259 -40.05 -9.99 -9.86
N MET A 260 -39.39 -10.97 -10.49
CA MET A 260 -38.03 -10.81 -11.04
C MET A 260 -38.05 -10.17 -12.43
N ALA A 261 -38.97 -10.59 -13.31
CA ALA A 261 -39.05 -10.12 -14.68
C ALA A 261 -39.43 -8.64 -14.77
N ASP A 262 -40.31 -8.16 -13.89
CA ASP A 262 -40.72 -6.75 -13.83
C ASP A 262 -39.57 -5.80 -13.48
N THR A 263 -38.45 -6.28 -12.90
CA THR A 263 -37.24 -5.46 -12.73
C THR A 263 -36.44 -5.27 -14.02
N HIS A 264 -36.85 -5.86 -15.15
CA HIS A 264 -36.20 -5.76 -16.46
C HIS A 264 -34.67 -5.95 -16.37
N PRO A 265 -34.21 -7.13 -15.89
CA PRO A 265 -32.79 -7.41 -15.64
C PRO A 265 -31.98 -7.37 -16.94
N GLN A 266 -30.78 -6.79 -16.86
CA GLN A 266 -29.78 -6.75 -17.93
C GLN A 266 -28.93 -8.02 -17.94
N VAL A 267 -28.75 -8.66 -16.77
CA VAL A 267 -27.99 -9.89 -16.57
C VAL A 267 -28.79 -10.80 -15.64
N ILE A 268 -28.94 -12.08 -16.00
CA ILE A 268 -29.63 -13.09 -15.21
C ILE A 268 -28.66 -14.25 -14.95
N ILE A 269 -28.25 -14.41 -13.70
CA ILE A 269 -27.44 -15.55 -13.25
C ILE A 269 -28.37 -16.73 -12.96
N VAL A 270 -28.04 -17.91 -13.49
CA VAL A 270 -28.86 -19.12 -13.35
C VAL A 270 -28.07 -20.17 -12.56
N TRP A 271 -28.56 -20.48 -11.36
CA TRP A 271 -27.87 -21.33 -10.39
C TRP A 271 -28.80 -22.37 -9.79
N GLY A 272 -28.54 -23.67 -9.95
CA GLY A 272 -29.43 -24.69 -9.40
C GLY A 272 -29.08 -26.10 -9.82
N ILE A 273 -29.73 -27.07 -9.16
CA ILE A 273 -29.64 -28.48 -9.55
C ILE A 273 -30.20 -28.65 -10.98
N PRO A 274 -29.49 -29.36 -11.90
CA PRO A 274 -30.02 -29.64 -13.23
C PRO A 274 -31.27 -30.54 -13.16
N ALA A 275 -32.44 -29.93 -13.24
CA ALA A 275 -33.76 -30.55 -13.13
C ALA A 275 -34.78 -29.88 -14.06
N GLY A 276 -35.91 -30.54 -14.33
CA GLY A 276 -36.94 -30.03 -15.25
C GLY A 276 -37.52 -28.66 -14.86
N GLN A 277 -37.57 -28.34 -13.57
CA GLN A 277 -37.96 -27.01 -13.07
C GLN A 277 -37.02 -25.89 -13.56
N VAL A 278 -35.72 -26.17 -13.68
CA VAL A 278 -34.73 -25.23 -14.24
C VAL A 278 -34.84 -25.15 -15.77
N VAL A 279 -35.22 -26.24 -16.44
CA VAL A 279 -35.49 -26.24 -17.89
C VAL A 279 -36.68 -25.34 -18.22
N GLU A 280 -37.81 -25.46 -17.53
CA GLU A 280 -38.97 -24.59 -17.77
C GLU A 280 -38.68 -23.13 -17.39
N LEU A 281 -37.93 -22.89 -16.31
CA LEU A 281 -37.47 -21.54 -15.94
C LEU A 281 -36.60 -20.91 -17.03
N LEU A 282 -35.63 -21.64 -17.58
CA LEU A 282 -34.80 -21.18 -18.70
C LEU A 282 -35.65 -20.88 -19.93
N GLN A 283 -36.67 -21.69 -20.23
CA GLN A 283 -37.60 -21.41 -21.33
C GLN A 283 -38.39 -20.11 -21.11
N ALA A 284 -38.89 -19.86 -19.90
CA ALA A 284 -39.56 -18.62 -19.56
C ALA A 284 -38.61 -17.41 -19.67
N VAL A 285 -37.42 -17.49 -19.06
CA VAL A 285 -36.39 -16.43 -19.11
C VAL A 285 -36.01 -16.06 -20.55
N LEU A 286 -35.83 -17.05 -21.42
CA LEU A 286 -35.40 -16.84 -22.81
C LEU A 286 -36.52 -16.39 -23.76
N THR A 287 -37.80 -16.42 -23.35
CA THR A 287 -38.93 -16.09 -24.22
C THR A 287 -39.84 -14.96 -23.73
N ASP A 288 -39.81 -14.61 -22.44
CA ASP A 288 -40.54 -13.45 -21.92
C ASP A 288 -39.94 -12.12 -22.44
N PRO A 289 -40.74 -11.17 -22.96
CA PRO A 289 -40.23 -9.89 -23.47
C PRO A 289 -39.44 -9.04 -22.45
N ARG A 290 -39.65 -9.23 -21.14
CA ARG A 290 -38.97 -8.49 -20.07
C ARG A 290 -37.56 -9.00 -19.78
N THR A 291 -37.27 -10.27 -20.12
CA THR A 291 -36.01 -10.96 -19.78
C THR A 291 -35.24 -11.51 -20.99
N SER A 292 -35.89 -11.73 -22.12
CA SER A 292 -35.29 -12.39 -23.31
C SER A 292 -34.14 -11.61 -23.97
N SER A 293 -33.98 -10.32 -23.66
CA SER A 293 -32.82 -9.50 -24.09
C SER A 293 -31.66 -9.48 -23.09
N ALA A 294 -31.78 -10.12 -21.93
CA ALA A 294 -30.73 -10.15 -20.91
C ALA A 294 -29.56 -11.07 -21.31
N TYR A 295 -28.38 -10.79 -20.77
CA TYR A 295 -27.28 -11.76 -20.74
C TYR A 295 -27.58 -12.87 -19.75
N ILE A 296 -27.44 -14.13 -20.16
CA ILE A 296 -27.75 -15.29 -19.31
C ILE A 296 -26.44 -15.94 -18.85
N MET A 297 -26.25 -16.03 -17.53
CA MET A 297 -25.02 -16.53 -16.91
C MET A 297 -25.26 -17.81 -16.11
N PRO A 298 -25.25 -19.00 -16.74
CA PRO A 298 -25.38 -20.26 -16.02
C PRO A 298 -24.10 -20.64 -15.27
N SER A 299 -24.26 -21.33 -14.14
CA SER A 299 -23.15 -22.08 -13.52
C SER A 299 -22.57 -23.13 -14.46
N PHE A 300 -21.31 -23.57 -14.25
CA PHE A 300 -20.71 -24.64 -15.05
C PHE A 300 -21.57 -25.93 -15.06
N ALA A 301 -22.24 -26.22 -13.94
CA ALA A 301 -23.12 -27.38 -13.82
C ALA A 301 -24.38 -27.30 -14.71
N LEU A 302 -24.78 -26.10 -15.14
CA LEU A 302 -25.94 -25.82 -15.99
C LEU A 302 -25.57 -25.42 -17.43
N GLN A 303 -24.28 -25.39 -17.78
CA GLN A 303 -23.79 -25.01 -19.11
C GLN A 303 -24.47 -25.81 -20.24
N GLN A 304 -24.38 -27.14 -20.18
CA GLN A 304 -24.96 -28.04 -21.18
C GLN A 304 -26.49 -27.90 -21.26
N MET A 305 -27.17 -27.81 -20.11
CA MET A 305 -28.62 -27.64 -20.05
C MET A 305 -29.06 -26.33 -20.70
N THR A 306 -28.33 -25.24 -20.43
CA THR A 306 -28.63 -23.91 -20.98
C THR A 306 -28.41 -23.89 -22.49
N PHE A 307 -27.31 -24.48 -22.97
CA PHE A 307 -27.05 -24.66 -24.41
C PHE A 307 -28.20 -25.41 -25.09
N GLN A 308 -28.62 -26.54 -24.53
CA GLN A 308 -29.68 -27.39 -25.08
C GLN A 308 -31.01 -26.61 -25.19
N VAL A 309 -31.46 -25.98 -24.08
CA VAL A 309 -32.71 -25.22 -24.07
C VAL A 309 -32.67 -24.04 -25.06
N TYR A 310 -31.54 -23.31 -25.12
CA TYR A 310 -31.38 -22.17 -26.01
C TYR A 310 -31.48 -22.58 -27.49
N TYR A 311 -30.80 -23.67 -27.89
CA TYR A 311 -30.85 -24.14 -29.26
C TYR A 311 -32.12 -24.92 -29.61
N ASP A 312 -32.78 -25.59 -28.67
CA ASP A 312 -34.12 -26.19 -28.90
C ASP A 312 -35.16 -25.11 -29.21
N LEU A 313 -35.14 -23.99 -28.47
CA LEU A 313 -35.99 -22.83 -28.76
C LEU A 313 -35.66 -22.19 -30.12
N ALA A 314 -34.37 -22.09 -30.48
CA ALA A 314 -33.93 -21.61 -31.78
C ALA A 314 -34.36 -22.53 -32.94
N MET A 315 -34.24 -23.85 -32.74
CA MET A 315 -34.67 -24.88 -33.70
C MET A 315 -36.19 -24.87 -33.90
N ALA A 316 -36.94 -24.63 -32.82
CA ALA A 316 -38.40 -24.45 -32.85
C ALA A 316 -38.85 -23.07 -33.39
N GLY A 317 -37.94 -22.17 -33.75
CA GLY A 317 -38.25 -20.82 -34.23
C GLY A 317 -38.85 -19.89 -33.16
N LYS A 318 -38.67 -20.21 -31.88
CA LYS A 318 -39.16 -19.43 -30.73
C LYS A 318 -38.23 -18.30 -30.31
N LEU A 319 -36.95 -18.37 -30.67
CA LEU A 319 -35.97 -17.30 -30.52
C LEU A 319 -34.97 -17.30 -31.69
N THR A 320 -34.23 -16.21 -31.84
CA THR A 320 -33.08 -16.10 -32.75
C THR A 320 -31.80 -16.07 -31.90
N PRO A 321 -30.83 -16.97 -32.11
CA PRO A 321 -29.57 -16.94 -31.36
C PRO A 321 -28.81 -15.62 -31.56
N VAL A 322 -28.41 -15.02 -30.45
CA VAL A 322 -27.52 -13.87 -30.39
C VAL A 322 -26.14 -14.33 -29.88
N ASP A 323 -25.10 -14.05 -30.66
CA ASP A 323 -23.71 -14.34 -30.30
C ASP A 323 -23.32 -13.57 -29.03
N GLY A 324 -22.79 -14.28 -28.04
CA GLY A 324 -22.36 -13.73 -26.76
C GLY A 324 -23.45 -13.44 -25.73
N GLN A 325 -24.72 -13.78 -25.98
CA GLN A 325 -25.79 -13.62 -24.99
C GLN A 325 -25.64 -14.59 -23.80
N ILE A 326 -25.16 -15.81 -24.05
CA ILE A 326 -24.98 -16.84 -23.02
C ILE A 326 -23.50 -16.86 -22.59
N ILE A 327 -23.23 -16.71 -21.29
CA ILE A 327 -21.87 -16.71 -20.73
C ILE A 327 -21.81 -17.63 -19.50
N SER A 328 -21.28 -18.84 -19.67
CA SER A 328 -21.15 -19.81 -18.58
C SER A 328 -19.90 -19.55 -17.74
N SER A 329 -19.96 -19.82 -16.45
CA SER A 329 -18.73 -20.08 -15.68
C SER A 329 -18.12 -21.43 -16.06
N ALA A 330 -16.82 -21.57 -15.83
CA ALA A 330 -16.06 -22.79 -16.01
C ALA A 330 -14.84 -22.85 -15.07
N THR A 331 -14.49 -24.06 -14.63
CA THR A 331 -13.28 -24.35 -13.84
C THR A 331 -12.21 -25.10 -14.65
N SER A 332 -12.43 -25.26 -15.95
CA SER A 332 -11.52 -25.84 -16.94
C SER A 332 -11.80 -25.21 -18.30
N PHE A 333 -10.77 -25.01 -19.11
CA PHE A 333 -10.93 -24.36 -20.42
C PHE A 333 -11.72 -25.24 -21.42
N PRO A 334 -12.53 -24.65 -22.32
CA PRO A 334 -13.10 -25.35 -23.47
C PRO A 334 -12.00 -25.76 -24.45
N LEU A 335 -12.23 -26.81 -25.25
CA LEU A 335 -11.23 -27.37 -26.19
C LEU A 335 -10.75 -26.38 -27.26
N THR A 336 -11.49 -25.29 -27.45
CA THR A 336 -11.19 -24.18 -28.37
C THR A 336 -10.01 -23.32 -27.95
N GLU A 337 -9.56 -23.37 -26.69
CA GLU A 337 -8.46 -22.56 -26.17
C GLU A 337 -7.10 -23.06 -26.73
N PRO A 338 -6.50 -22.39 -27.73
CA PRO A 338 -5.42 -22.98 -28.53
C PRO A 338 -4.06 -22.99 -27.80
N ALA A 339 -3.93 -22.17 -26.74
CA ALA A 339 -2.68 -22.01 -26.00
C ALA A 339 -2.40 -23.16 -25.02
N SER A 340 -3.44 -23.85 -24.52
CA SER A 340 -3.32 -24.84 -23.45
C SER A 340 -2.61 -26.13 -23.89
N VAL A 341 -1.68 -26.63 -23.07
CA VAL A 341 -0.95 -27.89 -23.33
C VAL A 341 -1.78 -29.10 -22.91
N HIS A 342 -2.37 -29.08 -21.71
CA HIS A 342 -3.22 -30.16 -21.21
C HIS A 342 -4.38 -30.51 -22.13
N LEU A 343 -4.96 -29.55 -22.85
CA LEU A 343 -6.02 -29.78 -23.83
C LEU A 343 -5.56 -30.62 -25.04
N LYS A 344 -4.28 -30.50 -25.43
CA LYS A 344 -3.68 -31.32 -26.50
C LYS A 344 -3.45 -32.75 -26.03
N VAL A 345 -2.99 -32.91 -24.78
CA VAL A 345 -2.84 -34.23 -24.13
C VAL A 345 -4.20 -34.93 -23.98
N PHE A 346 -5.22 -34.20 -23.50
CA PHE A 346 -6.61 -34.67 -23.44
C PHE A 346 -7.10 -35.12 -24.82
N ARG A 347 -6.95 -34.29 -25.87
CA ARG A 347 -7.44 -34.60 -27.22
C ARG A 347 -6.83 -35.90 -27.75
N ALA A 348 -5.54 -36.13 -27.51
CA ALA A 348 -4.86 -37.36 -27.88
C ALA A 348 -5.37 -38.58 -27.09
N GLN A 349 -5.39 -38.51 -25.76
CA GLN A 349 -5.79 -39.63 -24.89
C GLN A 349 -7.27 -40.00 -25.05
N MET A 350 -8.15 -39.01 -25.12
CA MET A 350 -9.59 -39.23 -25.34
C MET A 350 -9.85 -39.76 -26.77
N GLY A 351 -9.15 -39.24 -27.79
CA GLY A 351 -9.25 -39.76 -29.16
C GLY A 351 -8.83 -41.22 -29.28
N GLU A 352 -7.70 -41.60 -28.65
CA GLU A 352 -7.26 -42.99 -28.58
C GLU A 352 -8.28 -43.88 -27.85
N TYR A 353 -8.78 -43.43 -26.70
CA TYR A 353 -9.78 -44.14 -25.91
C TYR A 353 -11.10 -44.36 -26.68
N MET A 354 -11.58 -43.35 -27.41
CA MET A 354 -12.75 -43.46 -28.28
C MET A 354 -12.57 -44.57 -29.33
N VAL A 355 -11.45 -44.56 -30.04
CA VAL A 355 -11.15 -45.50 -31.13
C VAL A 355 -10.91 -46.92 -30.60
N LYS A 356 -10.18 -47.08 -29.49
CA LYS A 356 -9.81 -48.39 -28.95
C LYS A 356 -10.91 -49.09 -28.14
N THR A 357 -11.82 -48.34 -27.51
CA THR A 357 -12.80 -48.93 -26.58
C THR A 357 -14.24 -48.94 -27.08
N GLY A 358 -14.61 -48.03 -27.99
CA GLY A 358 -16.00 -47.86 -28.42
C GLY A 358 -16.97 -47.45 -27.29
N ARG A 359 -16.47 -47.02 -26.11
CA ARG A 359 -17.29 -46.67 -24.94
C ARG A 359 -17.96 -45.30 -25.02
N VAL A 360 -17.54 -44.46 -25.96
CA VAL A 360 -18.14 -43.15 -26.24
C VAL A 360 -19.19 -43.34 -27.34
N ASP A 361 -20.45 -43.25 -26.95
CA ASP A 361 -21.60 -43.25 -27.86
C ASP A 361 -22.03 -41.79 -28.14
N PRO A 362 -21.77 -41.25 -29.34
CA PRO A 362 -22.15 -39.87 -29.68
C PRO A 362 -23.67 -39.69 -29.80
N SER A 363 -24.45 -40.75 -30.01
CA SER A 363 -25.91 -40.64 -30.18
C SER A 363 -26.61 -40.11 -28.92
N LEU A 364 -25.97 -40.26 -27.75
CA LEU A 364 -26.42 -39.71 -26.48
C LEU A 364 -26.58 -38.19 -26.49
N TRP A 365 -25.83 -37.48 -27.35
CA TRP A 365 -25.80 -36.02 -27.45
C TRP A 365 -26.10 -35.52 -28.87
N ALA A 366 -26.82 -36.32 -29.67
CA ALA A 366 -27.15 -35.99 -31.05
C ALA A 366 -27.89 -34.64 -31.22
N ASP A 367 -28.57 -34.13 -30.20
CA ASP A 367 -29.24 -32.83 -30.24
C ASP A 367 -28.25 -31.65 -30.14
N GLU A 368 -27.13 -31.83 -29.42
CA GLU A 368 -26.00 -30.89 -29.40
C GLU A 368 -25.33 -30.84 -30.78
N ALA A 369 -25.04 -32.02 -31.37
CA ALA A 369 -24.48 -32.11 -32.72
C ALA A 369 -25.38 -31.44 -33.77
N LYS A 370 -26.70 -31.65 -33.74
CA LYS A 370 -27.65 -30.97 -34.65
C LYS A 370 -27.61 -29.45 -34.50
N ALA A 371 -27.50 -28.94 -33.27
CA ALA A 371 -27.41 -27.51 -33.01
C ALA A 371 -26.10 -26.94 -33.59
N VAL A 372 -24.96 -27.61 -33.35
CA VAL A 372 -23.66 -27.18 -33.88
C VAL A 372 -23.58 -27.32 -35.41
N GLN A 373 -24.13 -28.37 -36.02
CA GLN A 373 -24.18 -28.52 -37.48
C GLN A 373 -24.98 -27.41 -38.18
N LYS A 374 -25.96 -26.78 -37.50
CA LYS A 374 -26.79 -25.71 -38.06
C LYS A 374 -26.30 -24.30 -37.74
N TYR A 375 -25.80 -24.08 -36.52
CA TYR A 375 -25.42 -22.75 -36.02
C TYR A 375 -23.91 -22.58 -35.79
N GLY A 376 -23.13 -23.65 -35.96
CA GLY A 376 -21.69 -23.70 -35.77
C GLY A 376 -20.88 -23.16 -36.95
N PRO A 377 -19.58 -22.86 -36.73
CA PRO A 377 -18.68 -22.36 -37.77
C PRO A 377 -17.95 -23.47 -38.55
N TRP A 378 -18.22 -24.76 -38.26
CA TRP A 378 -17.44 -25.89 -38.76
C TRP A 378 -18.21 -26.72 -39.80
N GLU A 379 -17.49 -27.21 -40.82
CA GLU A 379 -18.01 -28.20 -41.77
C GLU A 379 -17.68 -29.62 -41.30
N HIS A 380 -18.60 -30.57 -41.50
CA HIS A 380 -18.43 -31.97 -41.10
C HIS A 380 -17.53 -32.73 -42.08
N GLU A 381 -16.48 -33.40 -41.59
CA GLU A 381 -15.62 -34.23 -42.44
C GLU A 381 -16.31 -35.56 -42.77
N ALA A 382 -16.77 -35.74 -44.01
CA ALA A 382 -17.50 -36.94 -44.46
C ALA A 382 -16.63 -38.23 -44.58
N SER A 383 -15.50 -38.31 -43.87
CA SER A 383 -14.58 -39.45 -43.88
C SER A 383 -14.91 -40.46 -42.78
N SER A 384 -14.82 -41.75 -43.09
CA SER A 384 -14.99 -42.85 -42.13
C SER A 384 -13.70 -43.24 -41.40
N ASP A 385 -12.63 -42.46 -41.52
CA ASP A 385 -11.39 -42.69 -40.75
C ASP A 385 -11.56 -42.26 -39.28
N SER A 386 -10.90 -43.02 -38.41
CA SER A 386 -10.72 -42.79 -36.98
C SER A 386 -10.36 -41.34 -36.61
N ALA A 387 -9.46 -40.69 -37.37
CA ALA A 387 -9.07 -39.31 -37.11
C ALA A 387 -10.20 -38.31 -37.40
N ALA A 388 -10.95 -38.51 -38.49
CA ALA A 388 -12.10 -37.67 -38.85
C ALA A 388 -13.25 -37.88 -37.84
N TYR A 389 -13.53 -39.13 -37.44
CA TYR A 389 -14.51 -39.44 -36.40
C TYR A 389 -14.23 -38.69 -35.08
N VAL A 390 -12.98 -38.73 -34.60
CA VAL A 390 -12.57 -38.04 -33.37
C VAL A 390 -12.64 -36.51 -33.52
N ASN A 391 -12.22 -35.96 -34.66
CA ASN A 391 -12.29 -34.52 -34.93
C ASN A 391 -13.74 -34.03 -35.01
N ASN A 392 -14.60 -34.71 -35.76
CA ASN A 392 -16.03 -34.39 -35.87
C ASN A 392 -16.69 -34.42 -34.49
N PHE A 393 -16.44 -35.46 -33.68
CA PHE A 393 -17.00 -35.54 -32.33
C PHE A 393 -16.66 -34.31 -31.48
N PHE A 394 -15.38 -33.93 -31.42
CA PHE A 394 -14.96 -32.77 -30.63
C PHE A 394 -15.48 -31.43 -31.16
N ASN A 395 -15.65 -31.30 -32.47
CA ASN A 395 -16.22 -30.09 -33.07
C ASN A 395 -17.73 -29.98 -32.83
N GLU A 396 -18.45 -31.12 -32.85
CA GLU A 396 -19.92 -31.19 -32.75
C GLU A 396 -20.46 -31.21 -31.32
N HIS A 397 -19.62 -31.53 -30.32
CA HIS A 397 -20.04 -31.70 -28.92
C HIS A 397 -19.23 -30.83 -27.94
N PRO A 398 -19.21 -29.48 -28.10
CA PRO A 398 -18.34 -28.60 -27.32
C PRO A 398 -18.65 -28.58 -25.81
N CYS A 399 -19.92 -28.71 -25.39
CA CYS A 399 -20.31 -28.74 -23.98
C CYS A 399 -19.89 -30.07 -23.34
N VAL A 400 -20.24 -31.18 -23.97
CA VAL A 400 -19.89 -32.54 -23.49
C VAL A 400 -18.39 -32.75 -23.45
N THR A 401 -17.66 -32.20 -24.43
CA THR A 401 -16.20 -32.22 -24.45
C THR A 401 -15.63 -31.46 -23.24
N GLN A 402 -16.19 -30.31 -22.85
CA GLN A 402 -15.74 -29.57 -21.66
C GLN A 402 -16.01 -30.35 -20.35
N LEU A 403 -17.10 -31.11 -20.28
CA LEU A 403 -17.38 -32.03 -19.17
C LEU A 403 -16.40 -33.23 -19.16
N MET A 404 -16.08 -33.78 -20.33
CA MET A 404 -15.07 -34.82 -20.47
C MET A 404 -13.67 -34.32 -20.08
N ILE A 405 -13.32 -33.06 -20.34
CA ILE A 405 -12.07 -32.43 -19.88
C ILE A 405 -12.04 -32.37 -18.34
N ALA A 406 -13.11 -31.89 -17.70
CA ALA A 406 -13.20 -31.84 -16.23
C ALA A 406 -13.11 -33.23 -15.59
N GLY A 407 -13.73 -34.24 -16.21
CA GLY A 407 -13.59 -35.64 -15.84
C GLY A 407 -12.16 -36.15 -16.02
N TRP A 408 -11.52 -35.88 -17.15
CA TRP A 408 -10.16 -36.32 -17.47
C TRP A 408 -9.10 -35.69 -16.56
N ILE A 409 -9.27 -34.42 -16.18
CA ILE A 409 -8.41 -33.77 -15.17
C ILE A 409 -8.50 -34.55 -13.85
N SER A 410 -9.73 -34.90 -13.44
CA SER A 410 -9.97 -35.67 -12.20
C SER A 410 -9.41 -37.09 -12.29
N GLY A 411 -9.63 -37.80 -13.40
CA GLY A 411 -9.09 -39.15 -13.63
C GLY A 411 -7.57 -39.19 -13.73
N SER A 412 -6.95 -38.17 -14.34
CA SER A 412 -5.49 -38.02 -14.41
C SER A 412 -4.89 -37.82 -13.02
N LEU A 413 -5.54 -37.02 -12.17
CA LEU A 413 -5.15 -36.86 -10.78
C LEU A 413 -5.29 -38.18 -10.00
N ILE A 414 -6.41 -38.91 -10.16
CA ILE A 414 -6.60 -40.25 -9.56
C ILE A 414 -5.46 -41.18 -9.98
N ALA A 415 -5.15 -41.28 -11.27
CA ALA A 415 -4.05 -42.09 -11.78
C ALA A 415 -2.70 -41.72 -11.14
N GLN A 416 -2.38 -40.42 -11.02
CA GLN A 416 -1.16 -39.95 -10.35
C GLN A 416 -1.14 -40.33 -8.84
N THR A 417 -2.28 -40.27 -8.14
CA THR A 417 -2.34 -40.70 -6.72
C THR A 417 -2.14 -42.20 -6.52
N LEU A 418 -2.38 -43.02 -7.55
CA LEU A 418 -2.24 -44.48 -7.50
C LEU A 418 -0.88 -45.01 -7.98
N ALA A 419 -0.02 -44.14 -8.52
CA ALA A 419 1.24 -44.53 -9.14
C ALA A 419 2.37 -44.93 -8.16
N GLU A 420 2.17 -44.74 -6.85
CA GLU A 420 3.21 -44.90 -5.82
C GLU A 420 2.95 -46.06 -4.84
N GLU A 421 3.86 -47.04 -4.84
CA GLU A 421 3.67 -48.38 -4.24
C GLU A 421 3.36 -48.34 -2.74
N ASN A 422 4.19 -47.63 -1.96
CA ASN A 422 4.07 -47.56 -0.50
C ASN A 422 2.80 -46.84 0.00
N ARG A 423 1.99 -46.27 -0.91
CA ARG A 423 0.86 -45.39 -0.59
C ARG A 423 -0.50 -46.00 -0.93
N VAL A 424 -0.56 -47.04 -1.76
CA VAL A 424 -1.80 -47.78 -2.14
C VAL A 424 -1.94 -49.14 -1.45
N VAL A 425 -1.34 -49.28 -0.26
CA VAL A 425 -1.35 -50.54 0.53
C VAL A 425 -2.65 -50.72 1.31
N ASN A 426 -3.19 -49.64 1.88
CA ASN A 426 -4.48 -49.64 2.59
C ASN A 426 -5.06 -48.22 2.66
N ARG A 427 -6.34 -48.11 3.08
CA ARG A 427 -7.07 -46.84 3.18
C ARG A 427 -6.39 -45.78 4.04
N MET A 428 -5.78 -46.14 5.18
CA MET A 428 -5.11 -45.16 6.05
C MET A 428 -3.85 -44.59 5.39
N ALA A 429 -3.02 -45.44 4.79
CA ALA A 429 -1.80 -45.02 4.09
C ALA A 429 -2.12 -44.10 2.90
N TYR A 430 -3.16 -44.45 2.14
CA TYR A 430 -3.63 -43.67 0.99
C TYR A 430 -4.15 -42.29 1.44
N ARG A 431 -5.02 -42.24 2.45
CA ARG A 431 -5.54 -40.99 3.02
C ARG A 431 -4.42 -40.09 3.57
N GLN A 432 -3.49 -40.65 4.35
CA GLN A 432 -2.34 -39.89 4.88
C GLN A 432 -1.46 -39.31 3.78
N TYR A 433 -1.26 -40.06 2.69
CA TYR A 433 -0.51 -39.58 1.53
C TYR A 433 -1.20 -38.41 0.83
N MET A 434 -2.50 -38.53 0.51
CA MET A 434 -3.23 -37.51 -0.25
C MET A 434 -3.16 -36.11 0.41
N PHE A 435 -3.00 -36.04 1.73
CA PHE A 435 -2.90 -34.80 2.51
C PHE A 435 -1.48 -34.43 2.97
N SER A 436 -0.45 -35.02 2.36
CA SER A 436 0.96 -34.79 2.72
C SER A 436 1.61 -33.64 1.93
N GLN A 437 0.94 -32.48 1.87
CA GLN A 437 1.36 -31.28 1.12
C GLN A 437 1.60 -31.59 -0.38
N GLN A 438 0.60 -32.23 -0.99
CA GLN A 438 0.70 -32.75 -2.36
C GLN A 438 0.27 -31.71 -3.41
N ARG A 439 1.04 -31.66 -4.49
CA ARG A 439 0.77 -30.85 -5.69
C ARG A 439 0.94 -31.72 -6.92
N TYR A 440 0.02 -31.57 -7.87
CA TYR A 440 -0.04 -32.37 -9.08
C TYR A 440 -0.05 -31.46 -10.31
N ILE A 441 0.58 -31.93 -11.38
CA ILE A 441 0.57 -31.27 -12.68
C ILE A 441 -0.09 -32.24 -13.67
N VAL A 442 -1.23 -31.84 -14.20
CA VAL A 442 -2.01 -32.61 -15.18
C VAL A 442 -1.77 -32.02 -16.56
N GLY A 443 -1.43 -32.86 -17.54
CA GLY A 443 -1.24 -32.42 -18.92
C GLY A 443 -0.14 -31.35 -19.11
N GLU A 444 0.92 -31.41 -18.30
CA GLU A 444 2.11 -30.52 -18.32
C GLU A 444 1.90 -29.09 -17.78
N ASP A 445 0.72 -28.48 -17.90
CA ASP A 445 0.49 -27.07 -17.50
C ASP A 445 -0.68 -26.84 -16.51
N PHE A 446 -1.53 -27.84 -16.23
CA PHE A 446 -2.68 -27.68 -15.32
C PHE A 446 -2.33 -28.10 -13.88
N VAL A 447 -2.21 -27.13 -12.96
CA VAL A 447 -1.78 -27.37 -11.58
C VAL A 447 -2.97 -27.57 -10.63
N LEU A 448 -2.88 -28.61 -9.79
CA LEU A 448 -3.83 -28.89 -8.70
C LEU A 448 -3.12 -29.09 -7.36
N GLY A 449 -3.65 -28.47 -6.30
CA GLY A 449 -3.05 -28.43 -4.97
C GLY A 449 -2.76 -27.00 -4.51
N ASP A 450 -2.24 -26.78 -3.30
CA ASP A 450 -1.65 -27.79 -2.41
C ASP A 450 -2.67 -28.49 -1.49
N TYR A 451 -2.67 -29.82 -1.49
CA TYR A 451 -3.52 -30.63 -0.60
C TYR A 451 -2.79 -30.94 0.70
N GLY A 452 -3.41 -30.68 1.85
CA GLY A 452 -2.72 -30.67 3.13
C GLY A 452 -3.59 -31.01 4.33
N GLY A 453 -3.06 -31.86 5.22
CA GLY A 453 -3.78 -32.36 6.38
C GLY A 453 -3.79 -31.40 7.56
N PRO A 454 -4.19 -31.87 8.75
CA PRO A 454 -3.93 -31.17 10.00
C PRO A 454 -2.42 -30.99 10.18
N CYS A 455 -1.97 -29.74 10.26
CA CYS A 455 -0.59 -29.41 10.58
C CYS A 455 -0.48 -28.37 11.71
N ASN A 456 0.71 -28.27 12.29
CA ASN A 456 1.00 -27.32 13.36
C ASN A 456 1.40 -25.95 12.80
N GLY A 457 1.33 -24.91 13.64
CA GLY A 457 1.65 -23.54 13.23
C GLY A 457 3.10 -23.31 12.75
N VAL A 458 4.03 -24.24 13.00
CA VAL A 458 5.40 -24.17 12.44
C VAL A 458 5.37 -24.58 10.97
N ALA A 459 4.70 -25.67 10.63
CA ALA A 459 4.52 -26.08 9.23
C ALA A 459 3.74 -25.02 8.44
N GLU A 460 2.66 -24.48 9.01
CA GLU A 460 1.87 -23.40 8.42
C GLU A 460 2.72 -22.14 8.17
N PHE A 461 3.51 -21.71 9.16
CA PHE A 461 4.45 -20.60 9.00
C PHE A 461 5.51 -20.83 7.92
N LEU A 462 5.96 -22.08 7.75
CA LEU A 462 6.89 -22.49 6.68
C LEU A 462 6.21 -22.63 5.30
N GLY A 463 4.90 -22.40 5.21
CA GLY A 463 4.14 -22.37 3.96
C GLY A 463 3.33 -23.63 3.65
N ALA A 464 3.18 -24.55 4.59
CA ALA A 464 2.25 -25.68 4.45
C ALA A 464 0.80 -25.19 4.52
N VAL A 465 -0.06 -25.68 3.63
CA VAL A 465 -1.50 -25.39 3.67
C VAL A 465 -2.15 -26.41 4.61
N CYS A 466 -2.57 -25.99 5.79
CA CYS A 466 -3.26 -26.89 6.73
C CYS A 466 -4.75 -27.02 6.39
N TYR A 467 -5.32 -28.20 6.63
CA TYR A 467 -6.75 -28.49 6.47
C TYR A 467 -7.29 -28.18 5.05
N CYS A 468 -6.52 -28.53 4.01
CA CYS A 468 -6.90 -28.35 2.62
C CYS A 468 -7.19 -29.64 1.86
N ASN A 469 -8.44 -29.77 1.40
CA ASN A 469 -8.91 -30.85 0.56
C ASN A 469 -9.41 -30.38 -0.82
N GLN A 470 -9.01 -29.20 -1.27
CA GLN A 470 -9.38 -28.64 -2.57
C GLN A 470 -8.15 -28.27 -3.41
N GLY A 471 -8.04 -28.87 -4.60
CA GLY A 471 -6.90 -28.60 -5.51
C GLY A 471 -7.15 -27.47 -6.51
N GLY A 472 -8.40 -27.14 -6.81
CA GLY A 472 -8.74 -26.13 -7.81
C GLY A 472 -8.76 -24.71 -7.22
N HIS A 473 -7.97 -23.81 -7.79
CA HIS A 473 -7.74 -22.45 -7.29
C HIS A 473 -8.16 -21.33 -8.27
N SER A 474 -8.72 -21.69 -9.42
CA SER A 474 -9.04 -20.76 -10.52
C SER A 474 -10.42 -21.05 -11.14
N ALA A 475 -11.13 -19.98 -11.54
CA ALA A 475 -12.33 -20.03 -12.35
C ALA A 475 -12.29 -18.95 -13.44
N VAL A 476 -12.96 -19.21 -14.56
CA VAL A 476 -13.08 -18.31 -15.72
C VAL A 476 -14.52 -18.33 -16.24
N LEU A 477 -14.85 -17.37 -17.11
CA LEU A 477 -16.06 -17.40 -17.91
C LEU A 477 -15.77 -17.84 -19.34
N SER A 478 -16.76 -18.45 -19.98
CA SER A 478 -16.76 -18.79 -21.41
C SER A 478 -18.02 -18.24 -22.07
N ARG A 479 -17.83 -17.57 -23.21
CA ARG A 479 -18.88 -16.96 -24.03
C ARG A 479 -19.32 -17.93 -25.12
N LEU A 480 -20.62 -18.00 -25.38
CA LEU A 480 -21.19 -18.80 -26.47
C LEU A 480 -21.31 -17.95 -27.74
N ASP A 481 -20.55 -18.28 -28.77
CA ASP A 481 -20.62 -17.68 -30.10
C ASP A 481 -20.78 -18.79 -31.14
N LYS A 482 -21.76 -18.70 -32.02
CA LYS A 482 -22.00 -19.69 -33.10
C LYS A 482 -21.94 -21.12 -32.58
N ALA A 483 -22.73 -21.44 -31.56
CA ALA A 483 -22.79 -22.75 -30.91
C ALA A 483 -21.44 -23.28 -30.35
N VAL A 484 -20.44 -22.42 -30.16
CA VAL A 484 -19.10 -22.79 -29.68
C VAL A 484 -18.70 -21.92 -28.49
N TRP A 485 -18.07 -22.52 -27.48
CA TRP A 485 -17.58 -21.81 -26.29
C TRP A 485 -16.19 -21.19 -26.54
N THR A 486 -16.00 -19.93 -26.14
CA THR A 486 -14.71 -19.21 -26.18
C THR A 486 -14.38 -18.62 -24.80
N VAL A 487 -13.11 -18.64 -24.38
CA VAL A 487 -12.71 -18.14 -23.05
C VAL A 487 -12.75 -16.61 -23.01
N ILE A 488 -13.28 -16.05 -21.93
CA ILE A 488 -13.17 -14.62 -21.60
C ILE A 488 -11.96 -14.45 -20.67
N THR A 489 -10.76 -14.28 -21.21
CA THR A 489 -9.50 -14.36 -20.44
C THR A 489 -9.43 -13.36 -19.28
N GLU A 490 -9.93 -12.14 -19.47
CA GLU A 490 -9.99 -11.08 -18.46
C GLU A 490 -10.96 -11.38 -17.30
N SER A 491 -11.90 -12.30 -17.47
CA SER A 491 -12.84 -12.72 -16.41
C SER A 491 -12.19 -13.55 -15.31
N GLY A 492 -11.01 -14.14 -15.56
CA GLY A 492 -10.40 -15.12 -14.67
C GLY A 492 -10.18 -14.61 -13.24
N VAL A 493 -10.54 -15.44 -12.26
CA VAL A 493 -10.32 -15.20 -10.83
C VAL A 493 -9.55 -16.39 -10.26
N SER A 494 -8.54 -16.09 -9.44
CA SER A 494 -7.81 -17.08 -8.66
C SER A 494 -7.45 -16.51 -7.29
N PHE A 495 -7.18 -17.41 -6.33
CA PHE A 495 -6.74 -17.06 -4.99
C PHE A 495 -5.35 -17.61 -4.67
N THR A 496 -4.76 -17.15 -3.56
CA THR A 496 -3.40 -17.54 -3.18
C THR A 496 -3.34 -19.01 -2.77
N GLN A 497 -2.29 -19.72 -3.22
CA GLN A 497 -2.01 -21.11 -2.80
C GLN A 497 -1.79 -21.27 -1.30
N LYS A 498 -1.70 -20.18 -0.52
CA LYS A 498 -1.64 -20.23 0.95
C LYS A 498 -3.00 -20.43 1.63
N SER A 499 -4.10 -20.32 0.89
CA SER A 499 -5.47 -20.54 1.37
C SER A 499 -6.06 -21.71 0.61
N CYS A 500 -6.88 -22.54 1.24
CA CYS A 500 -7.58 -23.63 0.56
C CYS A 500 -8.89 -23.19 -0.10
N TYR A 501 -9.53 -22.18 0.49
CA TYR A 501 -10.83 -21.63 0.10
C TYR A 501 -10.69 -20.15 -0.20
N SER A 502 -11.60 -19.64 -1.02
CA SER A 502 -11.64 -18.26 -1.49
C SER A 502 -12.18 -17.26 -0.46
N ASP A 503 -12.50 -17.69 0.77
CA ASP A 503 -13.08 -16.85 1.83
C ASP A 503 -12.26 -15.60 2.17
N SER A 504 -10.93 -15.68 2.05
CA SER A 504 -9.98 -14.57 2.24
C SER A 504 -9.81 -13.67 1.01
N THR A 505 -10.48 -13.98 -0.11
CA THR A 505 -10.22 -13.37 -1.42
C THR A 505 -11.28 -12.34 -1.76
N THR A 506 -10.86 -11.07 -1.84
CA THR A 506 -11.71 -9.94 -2.22
C THR A 506 -11.54 -9.58 -3.69
N LEU A 507 -12.63 -9.22 -4.37
CA LEU A 507 -12.56 -8.61 -5.69
C LEU A 507 -12.30 -7.10 -5.55
N PRO A 508 -11.36 -6.51 -6.32
CA PRO A 508 -11.12 -5.08 -6.28
C PRO A 508 -12.27 -4.34 -6.98
N ARG A 509 -12.94 -3.42 -6.27
CA ARG A 509 -13.95 -2.52 -6.87
C ARG A 509 -13.29 -1.69 -7.99
N PRO A 510 -13.84 -1.70 -9.22
CA PRO A 510 -13.34 -0.89 -10.33
C PRO A 510 -13.44 0.60 -10.03
N LEU A 511 -12.61 1.40 -10.71
CA LEU A 511 -12.70 2.86 -10.70
C LEU A 511 -13.39 3.32 -11.99
N ASN A 512 -14.59 3.88 -11.86
CA ASN A 512 -15.45 4.28 -12.97
C ASN A 512 -15.34 5.79 -13.22
N PHE A 513 -14.73 6.15 -14.36
CA PHE A 513 -14.63 7.52 -14.85
C PHE A 513 -15.76 7.83 -15.83
N LEU A 514 -16.37 9.00 -15.63
CA LEU A 514 -17.35 9.57 -16.54
C LEU A 514 -16.81 10.85 -17.19
N THR A 515 -16.89 10.92 -18.51
CA THR A 515 -16.50 12.09 -19.32
C THR A 515 -17.67 12.57 -20.16
N LEU A 516 -17.83 13.88 -20.32
CA LEU A 516 -18.84 14.48 -21.20
C LEU A 516 -18.21 14.89 -22.55
N ILE A 517 -18.86 14.54 -23.66
CA ILE A 517 -18.46 14.88 -25.03
C ILE A 517 -19.54 15.79 -25.64
N PHE A 518 -19.24 17.06 -25.81
CA PHE A 518 -20.16 18.07 -26.35
C PHE A 518 -20.17 18.03 -27.89
N VAL A 519 -20.95 17.11 -28.47
CA VAL A 519 -20.90 16.76 -29.90
C VAL A 519 -21.15 17.97 -30.82
N GLY A 520 -21.95 18.95 -30.39
CA GLY A 520 -22.21 20.21 -31.11
C GLY A 520 -21.04 21.20 -31.16
N HIS A 521 -19.95 20.95 -30.41
CA HIS A 521 -18.81 21.87 -30.26
C HIS A 521 -17.48 21.14 -30.50
N PRO A 522 -16.91 21.14 -31.72
CA PRO A 522 -15.81 20.26 -32.11
C PRO A 522 -14.58 20.29 -31.18
N LEU A 523 -14.17 21.47 -30.70
CA LEU A 523 -13.02 21.58 -29.78
C LEU A 523 -13.33 21.00 -28.40
N LEU A 524 -14.53 21.24 -27.86
CA LEU A 524 -14.96 20.68 -26.56
C LEU A 524 -15.12 19.15 -26.64
N ALA A 525 -15.67 18.65 -27.75
CA ALA A 525 -15.73 17.23 -28.05
C ALA A 525 -14.32 16.60 -28.10
N GLN A 526 -13.34 17.27 -28.72
CA GLN A 526 -11.96 16.78 -28.77
C GLN A 526 -11.32 16.68 -27.38
N VAL A 527 -11.55 17.63 -26.46
CA VAL A 527 -11.00 17.48 -25.10
C VAL A 527 -11.65 16.31 -24.36
N GLY A 528 -12.97 16.11 -24.50
CA GLY A 528 -13.65 14.92 -23.96
C GLY A 528 -13.11 13.60 -24.53
N LEU A 529 -12.86 13.55 -25.84
CA LEU A 529 -12.22 12.39 -26.49
C LEU A 529 -10.79 12.15 -26.00
N ASN A 530 -10.02 13.21 -25.76
CA ASN A 530 -8.65 13.10 -25.21
C ASN A 530 -8.67 12.51 -23.80
N VAL A 531 -9.63 12.91 -22.94
CA VAL A 531 -9.77 12.36 -21.58
C VAL A 531 -10.16 10.88 -21.63
N ASN A 532 -11.19 10.54 -22.42
CA ASN A 532 -11.71 9.18 -22.56
C ASN A 532 -10.71 8.18 -23.18
N THR A 533 -9.68 8.66 -23.89
CA THR A 533 -8.58 7.84 -24.44
C THR A 533 -7.34 7.80 -23.53
N SER A 534 -6.96 8.94 -22.95
CA SER A 534 -5.73 9.06 -22.14
C SER A 534 -5.79 8.27 -20.82
N ILE A 535 -6.95 8.23 -20.16
CA ILE A 535 -7.10 7.52 -18.88
C ILE A 535 -6.99 5.99 -19.06
N PRO A 536 -7.73 5.32 -19.97
CA PRO A 536 -7.54 3.89 -20.22
C PRO A 536 -6.10 3.54 -20.68
N ALA A 537 -5.49 4.36 -21.54
CA ALA A 537 -4.12 4.16 -21.99
C ALA A 537 -3.10 4.18 -20.83
N LEU A 538 -3.26 5.10 -19.87
CA LEU A 538 -2.47 5.14 -18.64
C LEU A 538 -2.56 3.85 -17.83
N PHE A 539 -3.77 3.36 -17.55
CA PHE A 539 -3.95 2.16 -16.72
C PHE A 539 -3.47 0.88 -17.41
N ALA A 540 -3.61 0.80 -18.73
CA ALA A 540 -3.00 -0.25 -19.55
C ALA A 540 -1.46 -0.22 -19.48
N TYR A 541 -0.84 0.96 -19.65
CA TYR A 541 0.60 1.15 -19.54
C TYR A 541 1.17 0.79 -18.17
N LEU A 542 0.49 1.21 -17.09
CA LEU A 542 0.87 0.90 -15.72
C LEU A 542 0.63 -0.58 -15.33
N LYS A 543 0.04 -1.39 -16.21
CA LYS A 543 -0.30 -2.82 -15.98
C LYS A 543 -1.04 -3.04 -14.65
N TYR A 544 -2.04 -2.19 -14.37
CA TYR A 544 -2.74 -2.16 -13.10
C TYR A 544 -3.75 -3.33 -12.95
N SER A 545 -3.26 -4.57 -12.98
CA SER A 545 -4.09 -5.79 -12.91
C SER A 545 -4.91 -5.93 -11.63
N ALA A 546 -4.53 -5.23 -10.57
CA ALA A 546 -5.19 -5.25 -9.26
C ALA A 546 -6.34 -4.23 -9.10
N SER A 547 -6.58 -3.35 -10.08
CA SER A 547 -7.73 -2.42 -10.03
C SER A 547 -8.22 -2.10 -11.44
N PRO A 548 -9.31 -2.73 -11.91
CA PRO A 548 -9.90 -2.43 -13.21
C PRO A 548 -10.36 -0.97 -13.28
N VAL A 549 -10.19 -0.36 -14.44
CA VAL A 549 -10.58 1.04 -14.68
C VAL A 549 -11.50 1.11 -15.89
N ASN A 550 -12.64 1.75 -15.67
CA ASN A 550 -13.74 1.79 -16.61
C ASN A 550 -13.95 3.25 -17.04
N GLY A 551 -13.80 3.53 -18.34
CA GLY A 551 -14.26 4.80 -18.92
C GLY A 551 -15.69 4.69 -19.45
N ILE A 552 -16.49 5.73 -19.29
CA ILE A 552 -17.68 6.03 -20.09
C ILE A 552 -17.57 7.47 -20.61
N ALA A 553 -17.95 7.65 -21.86
CA ALA A 553 -18.23 8.96 -22.42
C ALA A 553 -19.73 9.10 -22.71
N LEU A 554 -20.33 10.19 -22.25
CA LEU A 554 -21.68 10.59 -22.63
C LEU A 554 -21.62 11.63 -23.75
N ASN A 555 -22.34 11.37 -24.84
CA ASN A 555 -22.54 12.35 -25.90
C ASN A 555 -23.63 13.34 -25.47
N VAL A 556 -23.24 14.60 -25.29
CA VAL A 556 -24.08 15.68 -24.78
C VAL A 556 -24.52 16.56 -25.95
N THR A 557 -25.84 16.77 -26.05
CA THR A 557 -26.50 17.69 -27.00
C THR A 557 -27.32 18.77 -26.28
N ASP A 558 -27.89 18.46 -25.11
CA ASP A 558 -28.52 19.40 -24.19
C ASP A 558 -27.52 19.78 -23.09
N THR A 559 -27.32 21.09 -22.87
CA THR A 559 -26.32 21.61 -21.91
C THR A 559 -26.94 22.03 -20.57
N THR A 560 -28.22 21.76 -20.33
CA THR A 560 -28.88 22.11 -19.07
C THR A 560 -28.35 21.28 -17.90
N PRO A 561 -27.99 21.90 -16.75
CA PRO A 561 -27.42 21.19 -15.61
C PRO A 561 -28.28 20.04 -15.07
N GLN A 562 -29.62 20.16 -15.11
CA GLN A 562 -30.53 19.11 -14.63
C GLN A 562 -30.56 17.90 -15.57
N ALA A 563 -30.70 18.09 -16.88
CA ALA A 563 -30.71 16.97 -17.83
C ALA A 563 -29.38 16.19 -17.81
N LEU A 564 -28.27 16.91 -17.58
CA LEU A 564 -26.95 16.31 -17.35
C LEU A 564 -26.91 15.51 -16.04
N HIS A 565 -27.37 16.07 -14.91
CA HIS A 565 -27.47 15.35 -13.64
C HIS A 565 -28.29 14.05 -13.75
N ASP A 566 -29.50 14.14 -14.35
CA ASP A 566 -30.40 13.01 -14.53
C ASP A 566 -29.74 11.91 -15.40
N ALA A 567 -29.03 12.29 -16.46
CA ALA A 567 -28.31 11.36 -17.34
C ALA A 567 -27.12 10.67 -16.65
N VAL A 568 -26.39 11.38 -15.77
CA VAL A 568 -25.24 10.86 -15.02
C VAL A 568 -25.68 9.90 -13.91
N THR A 569 -26.73 10.23 -13.17
CA THR A 569 -27.17 9.48 -11.98
C THR A 569 -27.93 8.20 -12.28
N THR A 570 -28.68 8.14 -13.39
CA THR A 570 -29.63 7.04 -13.65
C THR A 570 -29.03 5.82 -14.38
N ASN A 571 -28.13 6.02 -15.33
CA ASN A 571 -27.76 4.97 -16.29
C ASN A 571 -26.47 4.19 -15.95
N TYR A 572 -25.53 4.78 -15.20
CA TYR A 572 -24.18 4.21 -15.04
C TYR A 572 -23.66 4.33 -13.61
N THR A 573 -22.88 3.36 -13.16
CA THR A 573 -22.07 3.50 -11.93
C THR A 573 -20.90 4.44 -12.21
N THR A 574 -20.77 5.51 -11.42
CA THR A 574 -19.75 6.55 -11.59
C THR A 574 -19.06 6.79 -10.25
N ASP A 575 -17.74 6.91 -10.27
CA ASP A 575 -16.93 7.27 -9.09
C ASP A 575 -16.31 8.66 -9.25
N VAL A 576 -15.85 8.97 -10.47
CA VAL A 576 -15.15 10.22 -10.80
C VAL A 576 -15.71 10.82 -12.09
N VAL A 577 -16.13 12.09 -12.04
CA VAL A 577 -16.44 12.90 -13.22
C VAL A 577 -15.19 13.70 -13.59
N VAL A 578 -14.78 13.66 -14.86
CA VAL A 578 -13.52 14.26 -15.33
C VAL A 578 -13.66 14.84 -16.74
N GLY A 579 -12.92 15.92 -17.03
CA GLY A 579 -12.94 16.58 -18.34
C GLY A 579 -13.93 17.74 -18.41
N MET A 580 -14.70 17.84 -19.49
CA MET A 580 -15.63 18.96 -19.69
C MET A 580 -16.81 18.86 -18.72
N THR A 581 -17.13 19.97 -18.07
CA THR A 581 -18.27 20.08 -17.13
C THR A 581 -19.04 21.38 -17.36
N VAL A 582 -20.26 21.45 -16.82
CA VAL A 582 -21.11 22.65 -16.90
C VAL A 582 -21.28 23.24 -15.50
N LYS A 583 -21.20 24.57 -15.41
CA LYS A 583 -21.44 25.34 -14.18
C LYS A 583 -22.82 25.01 -13.60
N GLY A 584 -22.90 24.78 -12.29
CA GLY A 584 -24.15 24.45 -11.61
C GLY A 584 -24.71 23.04 -11.87
N MET A 585 -23.94 22.15 -12.52
CA MET A 585 -24.25 20.72 -12.55
C MET A 585 -24.13 20.15 -11.13
N ASN A 586 -25.25 19.88 -10.46
CA ASN A 586 -25.16 19.14 -9.21
C ASN A 586 -24.82 17.68 -9.49
N VAL A 587 -23.95 17.09 -8.69
CA VAL A 587 -23.56 15.68 -8.74
C VAL A 587 -23.28 15.12 -7.33
N ASP A 588 -23.62 15.87 -6.28
CA ASP A 588 -23.59 15.53 -4.84
C ASP A 588 -22.45 14.60 -4.40
N GLU A 589 -22.62 13.29 -4.56
CA GLU A 589 -21.72 12.23 -4.09
C GLU A 589 -20.50 11.96 -5.00
N TYR A 590 -20.56 12.32 -6.30
CA TYR A 590 -19.48 12.00 -7.25
C TYR A 590 -18.32 12.99 -7.16
N LEU A 591 -17.08 12.48 -7.16
CA LEU A 591 -15.87 13.30 -7.19
C LEU A 591 -15.70 13.94 -8.57
N VAL A 592 -15.83 15.26 -8.66
CA VAL A 592 -15.55 16.03 -9.87
C VAL A 592 -14.08 16.44 -9.87
N LEU A 593 -13.26 15.70 -10.60
CA LEU A 593 -11.80 15.86 -10.57
C LEU A 593 -11.28 16.69 -11.74
N SER A 594 -10.66 17.81 -11.39
CA SER A 594 -10.08 18.80 -12.29
C SER A 594 -11.03 19.22 -13.42
N PRO A 595 -12.25 19.71 -13.10
CA PRO A 595 -13.23 20.11 -14.09
C PRO A 595 -12.67 21.21 -15.00
N LEU A 596 -12.81 21.02 -16.31
CA LEU A 596 -12.65 22.11 -17.27
C LEU A 596 -14.02 22.65 -17.65
N HIS A 597 -14.07 23.95 -17.91
CA HIS A 597 -15.31 24.62 -18.27
C HIS A 597 -15.21 25.26 -19.66
N PRO A 598 -16.27 25.23 -20.49
CA PRO A 598 -16.30 25.91 -21.79
C PRO A 598 -16.03 27.42 -21.72
N ARG A 599 -16.25 28.03 -20.55
CA ARG A 599 -15.82 29.39 -20.21
C ARG A 599 -15.12 29.34 -18.84
N PRO A 600 -13.85 29.78 -18.73
CA PRO A 600 -13.13 29.83 -17.46
C PRO A 600 -13.88 30.67 -16.41
N HIS A 601 -14.05 30.15 -15.20
CA HIS A 601 -14.70 30.90 -14.11
C HIS A 601 -14.02 30.64 -12.77
N LEU A 602 -14.53 31.32 -11.73
CA LEU A 602 -14.07 31.19 -10.36
C LEU A 602 -14.38 29.79 -9.80
N VAL A 603 -13.63 29.35 -8.81
CA VAL A 603 -13.79 28.06 -8.13
C VAL A 603 -15.22 27.89 -7.58
N GLU A 604 -15.85 26.76 -7.88
CA GLU A 604 -17.12 26.38 -7.25
C GLU A 604 -16.86 25.95 -5.80
N PRO A 605 -17.57 26.53 -4.80
CA PRO A 605 -17.39 26.23 -3.38
C PRO A 605 -18.13 24.93 -3.02
N LEU A 606 -17.80 23.83 -3.72
CA LEU A 606 -18.41 22.52 -3.56
C LEU A 606 -17.37 21.51 -3.07
N ARG A 607 -17.74 20.70 -2.09
CA ARG A 607 -16.85 19.72 -1.45
C ARG A 607 -16.27 18.72 -2.45
N ASN A 608 -17.11 18.22 -3.34
CA ASN A 608 -16.79 17.18 -4.31
C ASN A 608 -16.07 17.69 -5.57
N TYR A 609 -15.89 19.00 -5.74
CA TYR A 609 -15.12 19.59 -6.85
C TYR A 609 -13.67 19.77 -6.41
N VAL A 610 -12.70 19.10 -7.06
CA VAL A 610 -11.29 19.14 -6.69
C VAL A 610 -10.42 19.60 -7.88
N TYR A 611 -9.77 20.76 -7.76
CA TYR A 611 -9.03 21.39 -8.85
C TYR A 611 -7.54 21.03 -8.79
N LEU A 612 -7.09 20.18 -9.73
CA LEU A 612 -5.67 19.81 -9.88
C LEU A 612 -4.89 20.79 -10.76
N MET A 613 -5.55 21.35 -11.77
CA MET A 613 -4.97 22.37 -12.66
C MET A 613 -5.05 23.77 -12.01
N PRO A 614 -4.25 24.76 -12.46
CA PRO A 614 -4.25 26.09 -11.87
C PRO A 614 -5.61 26.77 -12.04
N THR A 615 -6.27 27.14 -10.95
CA THR A 615 -7.58 27.82 -11.05
C THR A 615 -7.42 29.24 -11.60
N LEU A 616 -8.51 29.86 -12.08
CA LEU A 616 -8.47 31.23 -12.61
C LEU A 616 -7.89 32.22 -11.58
N GLU A 617 -8.26 32.07 -10.31
CA GLU A 617 -7.78 32.88 -9.20
C GLU A 617 -6.29 32.64 -8.91
N GLN A 618 -5.84 31.38 -8.91
CA GLN A 618 -4.42 31.06 -8.76
C GLN A 618 -3.58 31.64 -9.91
N GLN A 619 -4.06 31.51 -11.15
CA GLN A 619 -3.40 32.07 -12.34
C GLN A 619 -3.29 33.61 -12.25
N MET A 620 -4.37 34.30 -11.85
CA MET A 620 -4.34 35.75 -11.67
C MET A 620 -3.48 36.19 -10.48
N PHE A 621 -3.45 35.42 -9.38
CA PHE A 621 -2.56 35.71 -8.24
C PHE A 621 -1.09 35.57 -8.65
N VAL A 622 -0.72 34.51 -9.38
CA VAL A 622 0.63 34.29 -9.93
C VAL A 622 1.01 35.37 -10.95
N LEU A 623 0.07 35.80 -11.80
CA LEU A 623 0.30 36.91 -12.75
C LEU A 623 0.78 38.17 -12.02
N TYR A 624 -0.02 38.67 -11.07
CA TYR A 624 0.34 39.89 -10.32
C TYR A 624 1.61 39.70 -9.49
N ALA A 625 1.83 38.53 -8.90
CA ALA A 625 3.07 38.22 -8.16
C ALA A 625 4.34 38.18 -9.03
N LYS A 626 4.20 37.98 -10.35
CA LYS A 626 5.31 37.83 -11.31
C LYS A 626 5.36 38.96 -12.35
N LEU A 627 4.54 40.01 -12.25
CA LEU A 627 4.52 41.14 -13.20
C LEU A 627 5.89 41.79 -13.38
N SER A 628 6.71 41.87 -12.33
CA SER A 628 8.11 42.32 -12.43
C SER A 628 8.93 41.43 -13.35
N ALA A 629 8.93 40.11 -13.14
CA ALA A 629 9.63 39.15 -13.99
C ALA A 629 9.14 39.18 -15.45
N VAL A 630 7.83 39.34 -15.67
CA VAL A 630 7.27 39.51 -17.03
C VAL A 630 7.83 40.78 -17.67
N ARG A 631 7.81 41.93 -16.98
CA ARG A 631 8.39 43.18 -17.48
C ARG A 631 9.88 43.05 -17.74
N ASP A 632 10.64 42.43 -16.84
CA ASP A 632 12.10 42.34 -16.96
C ASP A 632 12.53 41.44 -18.14
N VAL A 633 11.73 40.44 -18.52
CA VAL A 633 11.95 39.61 -19.73
C VAL A 633 11.43 40.26 -21.02
N THR A 634 10.32 41.02 -20.95
CA THR A 634 9.59 41.46 -22.16
C THR A 634 9.64 42.96 -22.45
N SER A 635 10.16 43.76 -21.51
CA SER A 635 10.19 45.23 -21.54
C SER A 635 8.82 45.93 -21.66
N ILE A 636 7.72 45.23 -21.36
CA ILE A 636 6.34 45.74 -21.45
C ILE A 636 5.86 46.24 -20.08
N ASP A 637 5.10 47.33 -20.07
CA ASP A 637 4.54 47.94 -18.87
C ASP A 637 3.66 46.97 -18.06
N SER A 638 3.66 47.14 -16.73
CA SER A 638 2.90 46.31 -15.79
C SER A 638 1.38 46.52 -15.82
N GLY A 639 0.86 47.42 -16.66
CA GLY A 639 -0.58 47.63 -16.81
C GLY A 639 -1.30 46.43 -17.42
N VAL A 640 -2.27 45.90 -16.67
CA VAL A 640 -3.11 44.77 -17.09
C VAL A 640 -4.44 45.25 -17.69
N HIS A 641 -4.75 44.75 -18.88
CA HIS A 641 -6.08 44.82 -19.50
C HIS A 641 -6.70 43.42 -19.52
N VAL A 642 -7.99 43.31 -19.23
CA VAL A 642 -8.70 42.01 -19.25
C VAL A 642 -9.89 42.08 -20.19
N VAL A 643 -9.94 41.16 -21.16
CA VAL A 643 -11.05 41.01 -22.10
C VAL A 643 -11.84 39.77 -21.71
N LEU A 644 -13.13 39.96 -21.44
CA LEU A 644 -14.08 38.92 -21.06
C LEU A 644 -15.01 38.66 -22.24
N HIS A 645 -14.83 37.55 -22.94
CA HIS A 645 -15.66 37.19 -24.10
C HIS A 645 -16.93 36.44 -23.69
N ASP A 646 -18.08 36.98 -24.05
CA ASP A 646 -19.41 36.39 -23.83
C ASP A 646 -19.75 36.03 -22.37
N TYR A 647 -19.32 36.83 -21.40
CA TYR A 647 -19.67 36.68 -19.97
C TYR A 647 -20.93 37.46 -19.60
N ALA A 648 -21.71 36.90 -18.67
CA ALA A 648 -22.85 37.59 -18.05
C ALA A 648 -22.37 38.73 -17.11
N SER A 649 -23.22 39.74 -16.88
CA SER A 649 -22.84 40.97 -16.17
C SER A 649 -22.44 40.75 -14.70
N ASP A 650 -23.01 39.73 -14.06
CA ASP A 650 -22.68 39.29 -12.70
C ASP A 650 -21.33 38.56 -12.66
N GLU A 651 -21.05 37.70 -13.64
CA GLU A 651 -19.74 37.04 -13.77
C GLU A 651 -18.63 38.05 -14.05
N VAL A 652 -18.88 39.02 -14.93
CA VAL A 652 -17.98 40.17 -15.16
C VAL A 652 -17.69 40.91 -13.85
N ALA A 653 -18.70 41.17 -13.02
CA ALA A 653 -18.53 41.84 -11.73
C ALA A 653 -17.69 41.01 -10.75
N ASN A 654 -17.95 39.71 -10.64
CA ASN A 654 -17.25 38.79 -9.74
C ASN A 654 -15.78 38.60 -10.13
N ILE A 655 -15.50 38.36 -11.42
CA ILE A 655 -14.13 38.24 -11.95
C ILE A 655 -13.39 39.56 -11.76
N THR A 656 -14.03 40.71 -12.06
CA THR A 656 -13.46 42.04 -11.81
C THR A 656 -13.12 42.28 -10.33
N ALA A 657 -13.96 41.81 -9.41
CA ALA A 657 -13.71 41.92 -7.97
C ALA A 657 -12.50 41.07 -7.53
N MET A 658 -12.37 39.83 -8.02
CA MET A 658 -11.20 38.98 -7.77
C MET A 658 -9.93 39.62 -8.33
N LEU A 659 -9.95 40.08 -9.58
CA LEU A 659 -8.83 40.75 -10.24
C LEU A 659 -8.33 41.99 -9.46
N ARG A 660 -9.25 42.81 -8.94
CA ARG A 660 -8.91 43.97 -8.10
C ARG A 660 -8.31 43.57 -6.75
N LYS A 661 -8.74 42.46 -6.14
CA LYS A 661 -8.12 41.90 -4.92
C LYS A 661 -6.69 41.44 -5.20
N SER A 662 -6.47 40.72 -6.31
CA SER A 662 -5.13 40.30 -6.75
C SER A 662 -4.21 41.51 -6.96
N ALA A 663 -4.64 42.51 -7.73
CA ALA A 663 -3.87 43.73 -7.96
C ALA A 663 -3.54 44.48 -6.65
N ALA A 664 -4.53 44.64 -5.76
CA ALA A 664 -4.35 45.31 -4.47
C ALA A 664 -3.35 44.60 -3.54
N THR A 665 -3.30 43.27 -3.59
CA THR A 665 -2.41 42.45 -2.74
C THR A 665 -0.93 42.68 -3.06
N PHE A 666 -0.63 42.99 -4.33
CA PHE A 666 0.73 43.24 -4.83
C PHE A 666 1.00 44.74 -5.12
N ASP A 667 0.12 45.62 -4.64
CA ASP A 667 0.22 47.09 -4.78
C ASP A 667 0.27 47.62 -6.23
N TYR A 668 -0.30 46.87 -7.17
CA TYR A 668 -0.48 47.29 -8.57
C TYR A 668 -1.82 48.03 -8.77
N ASP A 669 -1.90 48.81 -9.85
CA ASP A 669 -3.11 49.50 -10.29
C ASP A 669 -4.26 48.53 -10.61
N ASN A 670 -5.50 49.04 -10.57
CA ASN A 670 -6.66 48.24 -10.93
C ASN A 670 -6.60 47.90 -12.43
N PRO A 671 -6.87 46.64 -12.84
CA PRO A 671 -6.95 46.32 -14.25
C PRO A 671 -8.13 47.04 -14.90
N SER A 672 -7.96 47.37 -16.18
CA SER A 672 -9.07 47.76 -17.05
C SER A 672 -9.75 46.50 -17.57
N VAL A 673 -11.09 46.47 -17.59
CA VAL A 673 -11.87 45.29 -17.95
C VAL A 673 -12.86 45.65 -19.05
N THR A 674 -12.88 44.88 -20.14
CA THR A 674 -13.79 45.05 -21.28
C THR A 674 -14.57 43.75 -21.50
N ALA A 675 -15.90 43.83 -21.51
CA ALA A 675 -16.74 42.72 -21.95
C ALA A 675 -16.99 42.81 -23.46
N VAL A 676 -16.84 41.70 -24.18
CA VAL A 676 -17.04 41.61 -25.64
C VAL A 676 -18.10 40.53 -25.92
N PRO A 677 -19.18 40.81 -26.67
CA PRO A 677 -20.20 39.81 -26.95
C PRO A 677 -19.70 38.77 -27.97
N SER A 678 -20.25 37.55 -27.93
CA SER A 678 -20.00 36.46 -28.90
C SER A 678 -20.12 36.85 -30.38
N THR A 679 -20.86 37.91 -30.71
CA THR A 679 -20.99 38.45 -32.08
C THR A 679 -19.77 39.22 -32.60
N LYS A 680 -18.74 39.41 -31.78
CA LYS A 680 -17.50 40.15 -32.12
C LYS A 680 -16.26 39.36 -31.69
N THR A 681 -15.16 39.54 -32.42
CA THR A 681 -13.85 39.03 -32.02
C THR A 681 -13.13 39.98 -31.06
N VAL A 682 -12.33 39.42 -30.16
CA VAL A 682 -11.61 40.16 -29.10
C VAL A 682 -10.49 41.06 -29.61
N GLY A 683 -9.98 40.84 -30.84
CA GLY A 683 -8.80 41.55 -31.36
C GLY A 683 -8.94 43.08 -31.34
N SER A 684 -10.14 43.60 -31.60
CA SER A 684 -10.44 45.04 -31.54
C SER A 684 -10.55 45.62 -30.11
N ALA A 685 -10.63 44.77 -29.10
CA ALA A 685 -10.67 45.14 -27.68
C ALA A 685 -9.31 45.03 -26.98
N LEU A 686 -8.25 44.58 -27.67
CA LEU A 686 -6.90 44.47 -27.11
C LEU A 686 -6.26 45.86 -26.96
N ALA A 687 -5.69 46.11 -25.78
CA ALA A 687 -5.01 47.36 -25.44
C ALA A 687 -3.53 47.33 -25.85
N ARG A 688 -3.08 48.36 -26.57
CA ARG A 688 -1.67 48.57 -26.94
C ARG A 688 -0.83 48.99 -25.74
N GLY A 689 0.44 48.59 -25.73
CA GLY A 689 1.39 48.86 -24.64
C GLY A 689 1.11 48.12 -23.33
N ARG A 690 0.28 47.06 -23.33
CA ARG A 690 -0.23 46.41 -22.11
C ARG A 690 -0.10 44.88 -22.13
N ILE A 691 -0.28 44.28 -20.96
CA ILE A 691 -0.51 42.84 -20.78
C ILE A 691 -2.02 42.58 -20.90
N ASN A 692 -2.45 41.90 -21.95
CA ASN A 692 -3.86 41.62 -22.23
C ASN A 692 -4.20 40.19 -21.81
N VAL A 693 -4.98 40.01 -20.74
CA VAL A 693 -5.56 38.72 -20.37
C VAL A 693 -6.87 38.54 -21.14
N VAL A 694 -7.03 37.45 -21.86
CA VAL A 694 -8.28 37.12 -22.57
C VAL A 694 -8.85 35.84 -21.96
N LEU A 695 -10.13 35.88 -21.56
CA LEU A 695 -10.87 34.73 -21.04
C LEU A 695 -12.00 34.33 -21.99
N ALA A 696 -12.24 33.02 -22.11
CA ALA A 696 -13.13 32.38 -23.08
C ALA A 696 -12.68 32.60 -24.54
N VAL A 697 -11.41 32.34 -24.83
CA VAL A 697 -10.84 32.47 -26.19
C VAL A 697 -11.52 31.51 -27.16
N THR A 698 -12.14 32.03 -28.23
CA THR A 698 -12.68 31.19 -29.32
C THR A 698 -11.64 30.95 -30.43
N ALA A 699 -11.90 29.98 -31.31
CA ALA A 699 -11.05 29.73 -32.47
C ALA A 699 -10.97 30.93 -33.44
N ALA A 700 -12.02 31.76 -33.50
CA ALA A 700 -12.05 32.98 -34.30
C ALA A 700 -11.16 34.09 -33.70
N ASP A 701 -11.06 34.13 -32.37
CA ASP A 701 -10.23 35.12 -31.65
C ASP A 701 -8.74 34.88 -31.83
N VAL A 702 -8.31 33.61 -31.97
CA VAL A 702 -6.89 33.25 -32.19
C VAL A 702 -6.30 34.01 -33.38
N ALA A 703 -7.04 34.15 -34.49
CA ALA A 703 -6.59 34.92 -35.65
C ALA A 703 -6.39 36.40 -35.30
N GLY A 704 -7.39 37.04 -34.68
CA GLY A 704 -7.31 38.45 -34.28
C GLY A 704 -6.24 38.75 -33.23
N ILE A 705 -5.98 37.81 -32.31
CA ILE A 705 -4.88 37.86 -31.33
C ILE A 705 -3.52 37.83 -32.05
N VAL A 706 -3.37 36.92 -33.02
CA VAL A 706 -2.11 36.76 -33.77
C VAL A 706 -1.85 37.97 -34.66
N ASP A 707 -2.87 38.50 -35.34
CA ASP A 707 -2.74 39.67 -36.20
C ASP A 707 -2.43 40.93 -35.37
N PHE A 708 -3.11 41.13 -34.23
CA PHE A 708 -2.77 42.19 -33.27
C PHE A 708 -1.31 42.10 -32.81
N LEU A 709 -0.80 40.91 -32.47
CA LEU A 709 0.58 40.73 -32.04
C LEU A 709 1.61 40.86 -33.19
N VAL A 710 1.21 40.71 -34.45
CA VAL A 710 2.08 41.01 -35.61
C VAL A 710 2.22 42.51 -35.81
N GLU A 711 1.13 43.27 -35.66
CA GLU A 711 1.14 44.75 -35.77
C GLU A 711 1.75 45.43 -34.55
N GLU A 712 1.29 45.09 -33.34
CA GLU A 712 1.71 45.67 -32.07
C GLU A 712 2.86 44.87 -31.45
N LYS A 713 3.99 45.54 -31.22
CA LYS A 713 5.23 44.93 -30.73
C LYS A 713 5.42 45.06 -29.22
N THR A 714 4.69 45.99 -28.59
CA THR A 714 4.81 46.35 -27.17
C THR A 714 3.69 45.76 -26.30
N SER A 715 3.12 44.62 -26.71
CA SER A 715 2.01 43.99 -26.00
C SER A 715 2.13 42.47 -25.95
N ILE A 716 1.57 41.93 -24.88
CA ILE A 716 1.46 40.49 -24.58
C ILE A 716 -0.01 40.13 -24.57
N VAL A 717 -0.31 38.89 -24.97
CA VAL A 717 -1.60 38.25 -24.71
C VAL A 717 -1.39 37.06 -23.77
N VAL A 718 -2.20 37.01 -22.72
CA VAL A 718 -2.22 35.94 -21.72
C VAL A 718 -3.50 35.12 -21.91
N VAL A 719 -3.34 33.82 -22.13
CA VAL A 719 -4.43 32.84 -22.26
C VAL A 719 -4.37 31.92 -21.05
N VAL A 720 -5.48 31.77 -20.33
CA VAL A 720 -5.55 30.90 -19.15
C VAL A 720 -5.48 29.42 -19.51
N PHE A 721 -5.11 28.56 -18.57
CA PHE A 721 -4.87 27.13 -18.82
C PHE A 721 -6.09 26.40 -19.45
N ASP A 722 -7.31 26.72 -19.02
CA ASP A 722 -8.54 26.13 -19.57
C ASP A 722 -8.71 26.48 -21.06
N ASP A 723 -8.60 27.76 -21.41
CA ASP A 723 -8.64 28.24 -22.80
C ASP A 723 -7.48 27.66 -23.62
N LEU A 724 -6.29 27.48 -23.01
CA LEU A 724 -5.16 26.81 -23.64
C LEU A 724 -5.52 25.36 -23.99
N VAL A 725 -6.10 24.59 -23.05
CA VAL A 725 -6.46 23.19 -23.30
C VAL A 725 -7.48 23.07 -24.42
N ILE A 726 -8.48 23.96 -24.46
CA ILE A 726 -9.52 23.97 -25.51
C ILE A 726 -8.97 24.44 -26.87
N GLN A 727 -8.13 25.48 -26.89
CA GLN A 727 -7.62 26.10 -28.12
C GLN A 727 -6.22 25.63 -28.54
N TYR A 728 -5.63 24.63 -27.88
CA TYR A 728 -4.23 24.24 -28.04
C TYR A 728 -3.83 24.03 -29.50
N SER A 729 -4.61 23.21 -30.24
CA SER A 729 -4.38 22.93 -31.65
C SER A 729 -4.48 24.19 -32.52
N THR A 730 -5.47 25.06 -32.25
CA THR A 730 -5.69 26.33 -32.97
C THR A 730 -4.53 27.30 -32.74
N LEU A 731 -4.15 27.51 -31.48
CA LEU A 731 -3.06 28.40 -31.06
C LEU A 731 -1.72 27.95 -31.63
N VAL A 732 -1.35 26.69 -31.42
CA VAL A 732 -0.09 26.11 -31.92
C VAL A 732 -0.03 26.20 -33.45
N THR A 733 -1.10 25.85 -34.16
CA THR A 733 -1.14 25.91 -35.63
C THR A 733 -0.98 27.34 -36.14
N ALA A 734 -1.70 28.31 -35.55
CA ALA A 734 -1.62 29.71 -35.95
C ALA A 734 -0.23 30.32 -35.70
N LEU A 735 0.39 30.01 -34.55
CA LEU A 735 1.66 30.60 -34.12
C LEU A 735 2.91 29.90 -34.67
N LYS A 736 2.83 28.61 -35.05
CA LYS A 736 3.95 27.85 -35.64
C LYS A 736 4.51 28.47 -36.92
N SER A 737 3.68 29.21 -37.66
CA SER A 737 4.08 29.93 -38.89
C SER A 737 4.65 31.34 -38.66
N LYS A 738 4.61 31.84 -37.42
CA LYS A 738 4.96 33.23 -37.06
C LYS A 738 6.37 33.33 -36.46
N PRO A 739 7.02 34.50 -36.48
CA PRO A 739 8.34 34.67 -35.87
C PRO A 739 8.34 34.36 -34.36
N ALA A 740 9.49 33.91 -33.85
CA ALA A 740 9.70 33.65 -32.42
C ALA A 740 9.30 34.83 -31.51
N SER A 741 9.52 36.08 -31.96
CA SER A 741 9.12 37.30 -31.25
C SER A 741 7.60 37.52 -31.13
N VAL A 742 6.78 36.83 -31.93
CA VAL A 742 5.31 36.79 -31.79
C VAL A 742 4.94 35.62 -30.87
N GLN A 743 5.53 34.43 -31.10
CA GLN A 743 5.33 33.23 -30.27
C GLN A 743 5.68 33.46 -28.78
N ALA A 744 6.69 34.28 -28.50
CA ALA A 744 7.15 34.62 -27.15
C ALA A 744 6.11 35.44 -26.35
N ARG A 745 5.23 36.17 -27.04
CA ARG A 745 4.30 37.15 -26.44
C ARG A 745 2.87 36.62 -26.27
N VAL A 746 2.64 35.34 -26.57
CA VAL A 746 1.46 34.60 -26.11
C VAL A 746 1.89 33.74 -24.93
N ILE A 747 1.35 34.04 -23.75
CA ILE A 747 1.76 33.47 -22.46
C ILE A 747 0.59 32.69 -21.84
N THR A 748 0.90 31.62 -21.11
CA THR A 748 -0.07 30.85 -20.32
C THR A 748 0.55 30.36 -19.01
N PHE A 749 -0.23 29.66 -18.19
CA PHE A 749 0.15 29.11 -16.89
C PHE A 749 0.07 27.60 -16.89
N THR A 750 0.92 26.92 -16.13
CA THR A 750 0.73 25.49 -15.82
C THR A 750 1.45 25.11 -14.53
N ASN A 751 1.00 24.06 -13.86
CA ASN A 751 1.77 23.34 -12.84
C ASN A 751 2.42 22.04 -13.37
N LEU A 752 2.25 21.76 -14.67
CA LEU A 752 2.69 20.52 -15.30
C LEU A 752 4.03 20.69 -16.02
N PRO A 753 4.82 19.62 -16.15
CA PRO A 753 6.00 19.63 -17.03
C PRO A 753 5.57 19.89 -18.48
N LEU A 754 6.51 20.35 -19.32
CA LEU A 754 6.22 20.63 -20.71
C LEU A 754 5.90 19.34 -21.48
N TRP A 755 4.63 19.18 -21.86
CA TRP A 755 4.10 17.98 -22.52
C TRP A 755 4.79 17.63 -23.85
N SER A 756 5.38 18.60 -24.55
CA SER A 756 6.11 18.40 -25.81
C SER A 756 7.62 18.09 -25.63
N ASP A 757 8.14 18.06 -24.40
CA ASP A 757 9.57 17.81 -24.14
C ASP A 757 9.86 16.31 -23.97
N THR A 758 10.30 15.67 -25.05
CA THR A 758 10.67 14.24 -25.08
C THR A 758 12.15 13.99 -24.78
N SER A 759 12.87 14.96 -24.19
CA SER A 759 14.31 14.81 -23.91
C SER A 759 14.60 13.86 -22.75
N GLU A 760 15.73 13.14 -22.80
CA GLU A 760 16.18 12.27 -21.69
C GLU A 760 16.32 13.05 -20.38
N SER A 761 16.77 14.31 -20.44
CA SER A 761 16.84 15.22 -19.28
C SER A 761 15.46 15.54 -18.70
N ALA A 762 14.43 15.72 -19.53
CA ALA A 762 13.07 15.98 -19.07
C ALA A 762 12.42 14.73 -18.45
N HIS A 763 12.69 13.54 -19.00
CA HIS A 763 12.28 12.27 -18.41
C HIS A 763 12.99 11.98 -17.09
N ALA A 764 14.30 12.24 -16.99
CA ALA A 764 15.06 12.11 -15.75
C ALA A 764 14.58 13.08 -14.65
N ALA A 765 14.14 14.28 -15.04
CA ALA A 765 13.60 15.29 -14.13
C ALA A 765 12.11 15.06 -13.77
N SER A 766 11.34 14.38 -14.63
CA SER A 766 9.88 14.24 -14.48
C SER A 766 9.40 12.83 -14.78
N ARG A 767 9.13 12.06 -13.72
CA ARG A 767 8.46 10.75 -13.79
C ARG A 767 7.08 10.84 -14.45
N LEU A 768 6.39 11.98 -14.33
CA LEU A 768 5.12 12.21 -15.03
C LEU A 768 5.31 12.22 -16.56
N LEU A 769 6.36 12.84 -17.09
CA LEU A 769 6.62 12.80 -18.55
C LEU A 769 6.96 11.38 -19.02
N THR A 770 7.76 10.62 -18.25
CA THR A 770 8.06 9.22 -18.57
C THR A 770 6.79 8.36 -18.67
N VAL A 771 5.86 8.53 -17.71
CA VAL A 771 4.58 7.82 -17.71
C VAL A 771 3.67 8.31 -18.84
N PHE A 772 3.62 9.62 -19.09
CA PHE A 772 2.78 10.24 -20.12
C PHE A 772 3.16 9.78 -21.53
N HIS A 773 4.44 9.91 -21.91
CA HIS A 773 4.94 9.48 -23.23
C HIS A 773 4.99 7.96 -23.37
N GLY A 774 5.12 7.22 -22.26
CA GLY A 774 4.98 5.76 -22.26
C GLY A 774 3.56 5.28 -22.52
N ALA A 775 2.55 5.96 -21.95
CA ALA A 775 1.14 5.65 -22.15
C ALA A 775 0.59 6.16 -23.49
N LEU A 776 1.07 7.31 -23.97
CA LEU A 776 0.68 7.93 -25.23
C LEU A 776 1.94 8.12 -26.11
N PRO A 777 2.34 7.08 -26.86
CA PRO A 777 3.59 7.11 -27.63
C PRO A 777 3.53 7.98 -28.90
N ASP A 778 2.34 8.35 -29.38
CA ASP A 778 2.18 9.26 -30.52
C ASP A 778 2.35 10.74 -30.10
N PRO A 779 3.35 11.47 -30.63
CA PRO A 779 3.53 12.90 -30.35
C PRO A 779 2.33 13.78 -30.72
N SER A 780 1.42 13.34 -31.60
CA SER A 780 0.18 14.09 -31.88
C SER A 780 -0.73 14.21 -30.64
N GLN A 781 -0.61 13.25 -29.72
CA GLN A 781 -1.36 13.19 -28.47
C GLN A 781 -0.69 13.99 -27.33
N HIS A 782 0.51 14.53 -27.55
CA HIS A 782 1.27 15.29 -26.54
C HIS A 782 0.72 16.72 -26.41
N THR A 783 -0.43 16.82 -25.73
CA THR A 783 -1.18 18.06 -25.52
C THR A 783 -1.34 18.33 -24.01
N PRO A 784 -1.58 19.59 -23.58
CA PRO A 784 -1.86 19.89 -22.17
C PRO A 784 -3.12 19.18 -21.66
N GLY A 785 -4.12 18.97 -22.52
CA GLY A 785 -5.35 18.24 -22.18
C GLY A 785 -5.13 16.74 -21.95
N SER A 786 -4.31 16.10 -22.79
CA SER A 786 -3.96 14.68 -22.59
C SER A 786 -3.13 14.51 -21.31
N LEU A 787 -2.20 15.43 -21.03
CA LEU A 787 -1.39 15.38 -19.81
C LEU A 787 -2.23 15.65 -18.56
N SER A 788 -3.20 16.58 -18.62
CA SER A 788 -4.14 16.85 -17.51
C SER A 788 -5.06 15.64 -17.24
N ALA A 789 -5.45 14.88 -18.28
CA ALA A 789 -6.16 13.62 -18.11
C ALA A 789 -5.31 12.52 -17.46
N VAL A 790 -4.04 12.37 -17.88
CA VAL A 790 -3.11 11.38 -17.29
C VAL A 790 -2.81 11.68 -15.83
N ILE A 791 -2.64 12.94 -15.44
CA ILE A 791 -2.42 13.29 -14.03
C ILE A 791 -3.70 13.14 -13.19
N ALA A 792 -4.88 13.41 -13.73
CA ALA A 792 -6.17 13.14 -13.06
C ALA A 792 -6.40 11.62 -12.84
N GLY A 793 -6.10 10.79 -13.84
CA GLY A 793 -6.11 9.32 -13.70
C GLY A 793 -5.11 8.84 -12.64
N SER A 794 -3.88 9.38 -12.66
CA SER A 794 -2.81 9.05 -11.69
C SER A 794 -3.12 9.51 -10.26
N PHE A 795 -3.84 10.62 -10.10
CA PHE A 795 -4.34 11.11 -8.82
C PHE A 795 -5.42 10.17 -8.27
N SER A 796 -6.40 9.83 -9.11
CA SER A 796 -7.52 8.94 -8.74
C SER A 796 -7.03 7.54 -8.36
N ALA A 797 -6.05 6.98 -9.10
CA ALA A 797 -5.38 5.72 -8.74
C ALA A 797 -4.68 5.75 -7.38
N SER A 798 -4.24 6.94 -6.95
CA SER A 798 -3.58 7.12 -5.66
C SER A 798 -4.61 7.25 -4.53
N MET A 799 -5.72 7.97 -4.76
CA MET A 799 -6.85 8.01 -3.82
C MET A 799 -7.52 6.64 -3.65
N ARG A 800 -7.70 5.87 -4.73
CA ARG A 800 -8.30 4.53 -4.67
C ARG A 800 -7.51 3.58 -3.76
N ARG A 801 -6.18 3.55 -3.88
CA ARG A 801 -5.29 2.75 -3.03
C ARG A 801 -5.42 3.07 -1.54
N LEU A 802 -5.60 4.35 -1.20
CA LEU A 802 -5.78 4.76 0.19
C LEU A 802 -7.19 4.39 0.68
N ALA A 803 -8.23 4.57 -0.16
CA ALA A 803 -9.59 4.11 0.14
C ALA A 803 -9.68 2.58 0.32
N ASP A 804 -8.92 1.76 -0.43
CA ASP A 804 -8.87 0.30 -0.21
C ASP A 804 -8.30 -0.10 1.17
N SER A 805 -7.48 0.76 1.80
CA SER A 805 -7.02 0.55 3.18
C SER A 805 -8.01 1.02 4.25
N VAL A 806 -9.10 1.68 3.86
CA VAL A 806 -10.09 2.31 4.74
C VAL A 806 -11.50 1.98 4.25
N HIS A 807 -12.01 0.81 4.64
CA HIS A 807 -13.40 0.46 4.41
C HIS A 807 -14.33 1.57 4.96
N SER A 808 -15.23 2.08 4.11
CA SER A 808 -16.29 3.11 4.33
C SER A 808 -16.05 4.57 3.90
N THR A 809 -14.84 5.02 3.57
CA THR A 809 -14.62 6.43 3.15
C THR A 809 -14.79 6.67 1.64
N SER A 810 -15.46 7.75 1.23
CA SER A 810 -15.56 8.13 -0.18
C SER A 810 -14.21 8.65 -0.73
N LEU A 811 -14.03 8.65 -2.06
CA LEU A 811 -12.85 9.25 -2.68
C LEU A 811 -12.69 10.73 -2.32
N THR A 812 -13.82 11.46 -2.20
CA THR A 812 -13.86 12.85 -1.76
C THR A 812 -13.36 13.01 -0.33
N ASP A 813 -13.78 12.16 0.61
CA ASP A 813 -13.30 12.19 2.00
C ASP A 813 -11.78 11.98 2.07
N MET A 814 -11.26 11.05 1.27
CA MET A 814 -9.82 10.75 1.23
C MET A 814 -8.98 11.94 0.75
N VAL A 815 -9.44 12.72 -0.23
CA VAL A 815 -8.73 13.93 -0.68
C VAL A 815 -8.52 14.93 0.47
N TYR A 816 -9.55 15.17 1.28
CA TYR A 816 -9.45 16.10 2.41
C TYR A 816 -8.74 15.49 3.63
N ARG A 817 -8.83 14.17 3.83
CA ARG A 817 -8.14 13.47 4.92
C ARG A 817 -6.62 13.55 4.78
N GLU A 818 -6.09 13.27 3.58
CA GLU A 818 -4.66 13.36 3.32
C GLU A 818 -4.14 14.82 3.36
N SER A 819 -5.02 15.77 3.05
CA SER A 819 -4.77 17.20 2.81
C SER A 819 -3.74 17.53 1.71
N SER A 820 -2.76 16.67 1.42
CA SER A 820 -1.83 16.86 0.31
C SER A 820 -1.45 15.53 -0.32
N VAL A 821 -1.54 15.47 -1.65
CA VAL A 821 -1.39 14.24 -2.43
C VAL A 821 -0.27 14.43 -3.44
N THR A 822 0.75 13.57 -3.40
CA THR A 822 1.81 13.55 -4.42
C THR A 822 1.62 12.35 -5.33
N THR A 823 1.41 12.60 -6.62
CA THR A 823 1.27 11.54 -7.63
C THR A 823 2.20 11.77 -8.82
N THR A 824 2.87 10.72 -9.28
CA THR A 824 3.92 10.77 -10.33
C THR A 824 5.04 11.82 -10.11
N GLY A 825 5.22 12.27 -8.87
CA GLY A 825 6.19 13.31 -8.50
C GLY A 825 5.63 14.74 -8.47
N VAL A 826 4.37 14.95 -8.84
CA VAL A 826 3.69 16.26 -8.75
C VAL A 826 2.88 16.34 -7.44
N PRO A 827 3.14 17.33 -6.57
CA PRO A 827 2.38 17.55 -5.34
C PRO A 827 1.12 18.38 -5.59
N PHE A 828 0.03 18.02 -4.92
CA PHE A 828 -1.24 18.73 -4.92
C PHE A 828 -1.70 19.03 -3.49
N GLY A 829 -2.32 20.19 -3.29
CA GLY A 829 -2.89 20.65 -2.02
C GLY A 829 -2.28 21.97 -1.53
N LYS A 830 -2.52 22.41 -0.29
CA LYS A 830 -3.31 21.71 0.73
C LYS A 830 -4.82 21.82 0.49
N PHE A 831 -5.50 20.69 0.58
CA PHE A 831 -6.94 20.58 0.57
C PHE A 831 -7.47 20.64 2.01
N HIS A 832 -8.49 21.45 2.27
CA HIS A 832 -9.16 21.50 3.57
C HIS A 832 -10.64 21.87 3.43
N TRP A 833 -11.47 21.49 4.41
CA TRP A 833 -12.84 21.98 4.50
C TRP A 833 -13.31 22.11 5.95
N GLY A 834 -14.32 22.94 6.19
CA GLY A 834 -14.99 23.06 7.49
C GLY A 834 -16.20 23.99 7.44
N CYS A 835 -17.17 23.79 8.33
CA CYS A 835 -18.45 24.53 8.33
C CYS A 835 -18.79 25.07 9.72
N THR A 836 -19.35 26.28 9.79
CA THR A 836 -19.83 26.88 11.04
C THR A 836 -21.27 26.48 11.36
N THR A 837 -21.44 25.27 11.91
CA THR A 837 -22.64 24.80 12.64
C THR A 837 -24.00 25.13 12.03
N THR A 838 -24.30 24.63 10.82
CA THR A 838 -25.64 24.14 10.40
C THR A 838 -25.56 23.50 8.99
N PRO A 839 -26.42 22.51 8.64
CA PRO A 839 -26.25 21.68 7.45
C PRO A 839 -26.85 22.34 6.20
N THR A 840 -26.25 23.44 5.75
CA THR A 840 -26.43 23.95 4.38
C THR A 840 -25.08 24.40 3.86
N ASP A 841 -24.63 23.88 2.70
CA ASP A 841 -23.24 24.03 2.20
C ASP A 841 -22.79 25.48 1.99
N ARG A 842 -23.72 26.43 1.98
CA ARG A 842 -23.46 27.88 1.87
C ARG A 842 -22.68 28.50 3.05
N LEU A 843 -22.49 27.77 4.16
CA LEU A 843 -21.70 28.21 5.33
C LEU A 843 -20.39 27.41 5.52
N CYS A 844 -20.00 26.63 4.52
CA CYS A 844 -18.76 25.85 4.53
C CYS A 844 -17.65 26.56 3.75
N VAL A 845 -16.42 26.47 4.24
CA VAL A 845 -15.22 26.98 3.57
C VAL A 845 -14.43 25.80 3.04
N TYR A 846 -14.23 25.76 1.71
CA TYR A 846 -13.47 24.72 1.02
C TYR A 846 -12.20 25.33 0.42
N GLN A 847 -11.02 24.79 0.77
CA GLN A 847 -9.84 24.83 -0.09
C GLN A 847 -9.81 23.51 -0.85
N ASN A 848 -10.37 23.54 -2.05
CA ASN A 848 -10.50 22.38 -2.92
C ASN A 848 -9.59 22.46 -4.17
N TYR A 849 -8.75 23.50 -4.23
CA TYR A 849 -7.74 23.72 -5.26
C TYR A 849 -6.35 23.34 -4.75
N GLY A 850 -5.57 22.65 -5.59
CA GLY A 850 -4.32 22.02 -5.18
C GLY A 850 -3.12 22.29 -6.06
N ALA A 851 -3.22 23.09 -7.13
CA ALA A 851 -2.09 23.29 -8.05
C ALA A 851 -0.91 24.00 -7.35
N GLN A 852 0.24 23.34 -7.29
CA GLN A 852 1.51 23.86 -6.74
C GLN A 852 2.53 24.12 -7.85
N GLY A 853 3.54 24.95 -7.58
CA GLY A 853 4.66 25.15 -8.51
C GLY A 853 4.26 25.72 -9.87
N ILE A 854 3.23 26.57 -9.91
CA ILE A 854 2.70 27.17 -11.14
C ILE A 854 3.79 28.04 -11.79
N VAL A 855 4.01 27.83 -13.09
CA VAL A 855 4.94 28.59 -13.94
C VAL A 855 4.20 29.32 -15.05
N MET A 856 4.77 30.44 -15.49
CA MET A 856 4.38 31.12 -16.73
C MET A 856 5.27 30.63 -17.88
N LEU A 857 4.68 30.33 -19.04
CA LEU A 857 5.40 29.90 -20.24
C LEU A 857 4.80 30.49 -21.51
N SER A 858 5.65 30.71 -22.52
CA SER A 858 5.24 31.20 -23.83
C SER A 858 4.87 30.07 -24.77
N VAL A 859 4.07 30.36 -25.80
CA VAL A 859 3.84 29.40 -26.91
C VAL A 859 5.14 29.07 -27.65
N GLN A 860 6.12 29.98 -27.66
CA GLN A 860 7.47 29.67 -28.16
C GLN A 860 8.08 28.47 -27.43
N ARG A 861 7.98 28.40 -26.09
CA ARG A 861 8.45 27.22 -25.32
C ARG A 861 7.67 25.95 -25.63
N MET A 862 6.38 26.04 -25.99
CA MET A 862 5.62 24.86 -26.43
C MET A 862 6.12 24.27 -27.75
N LEU A 863 6.55 25.16 -28.66
CA LEU A 863 7.08 24.83 -29.99
C LEU A 863 8.56 24.42 -29.95
N ASP A 864 9.32 24.95 -29.00
CA ASP A 864 10.75 24.69 -28.78
C ASP A 864 11.05 24.52 -27.27
N PRO A 865 11.18 23.27 -26.78
CA PRO A 865 11.49 22.97 -25.38
C PRO A 865 12.79 23.57 -24.85
N THR A 866 13.70 24.04 -25.70
CA THR A 866 14.97 24.66 -25.26
C THR A 866 14.78 26.09 -24.73
N VAL A 867 13.68 26.76 -25.11
CA VAL A 867 13.35 28.12 -24.64
C VAL A 867 12.94 28.07 -23.17
N PRO A 868 13.61 28.78 -22.25
CA PRO A 868 13.31 28.69 -20.82
C PRO A 868 11.90 29.19 -20.46
N GLN A 869 11.37 28.72 -19.33
CA GLN A 869 10.13 29.24 -18.74
C GLN A 869 10.29 30.70 -18.28
N LEU A 870 9.20 31.47 -18.31
CA LEU A 870 9.21 32.91 -18.05
C LEU A 870 9.28 33.27 -16.57
N SER A 871 8.86 32.36 -15.68
CA SER A 871 8.89 32.56 -14.24
C SER A 871 9.47 31.36 -13.50
N SER A 872 10.09 31.59 -12.34
CA SER A 872 10.29 30.52 -11.37
C SER A 872 8.95 29.93 -10.89
N PRO A 873 8.87 28.63 -10.55
CA PRO A 873 7.66 28.00 -10.03
C PRO A 873 7.14 28.72 -8.78
N MET A 874 5.82 28.83 -8.64
CA MET A 874 5.18 29.49 -7.51
C MET A 874 3.93 28.74 -7.07
N THR A 875 3.85 28.43 -5.78
CA THR A 875 2.60 28.03 -5.12
C THR A 875 1.98 29.28 -4.50
N PRO A 876 0.81 29.76 -4.98
CA PRO A 876 0.20 30.98 -4.46
C PRO A 876 -0.44 30.73 -3.08
N THR A 877 -0.30 31.69 -2.15
CA THR A 877 -0.91 31.59 -0.82
C THR A 877 -2.42 31.84 -0.82
N MET A 878 -2.94 32.50 -1.86
CA MET A 878 -4.34 32.94 -1.98
C MET A 878 -4.82 33.88 -0.86
N GLU A 879 -3.89 34.42 -0.06
CA GLU A 879 -4.17 35.47 0.93
C GLU A 879 -4.26 36.84 0.25
N TYR A 880 -5.47 37.37 0.09
CA TYR A 880 -5.67 38.71 -0.44
C TYR A 880 -5.49 39.79 0.64
N ARG A 881 -4.71 40.82 0.33
CA ARG A 881 -4.41 41.95 1.22
C ARG A 881 -4.90 43.26 0.61
N PRO A 882 -5.45 44.20 1.39
CA PRO A 882 -5.79 45.53 0.88
C PRO A 882 -4.52 46.29 0.48
N ARG A 883 -4.61 47.21 -0.49
CA ARG A 883 -3.50 48.12 -0.81
C ARG A 883 -3.03 48.82 0.46
N LYS A 884 -1.72 49.01 0.58
CA LYS A 884 -1.19 49.89 1.61
C LYS A 884 -1.65 51.30 1.28
N LYS A 885 -2.41 51.93 2.18
CA LYS A 885 -2.58 53.38 2.11
C LYS A 885 -1.20 54.01 2.25
N LEU A 886 -0.79 54.77 1.25
CA LEU A 886 0.37 55.64 1.35
C LEU A 886 -0.01 56.86 2.21
N ASP A 887 -0.24 56.62 3.50
CA ASP A 887 -0.46 57.69 4.46
C ASP A 887 0.80 58.55 4.51
N LYS A 888 0.61 59.88 4.41
CA LYS A 888 1.71 60.84 4.41
C LYS A 888 2.55 60.69 5.67
N LEU A 889 3.84 60.45 5.45
CA LEU A 889 4.98 60.42 6.39
C LEU A 889 4.57 60.40 7.88
N THR A 890 4.69 59.22 8.50
CA THR A 890 4.44 59.07 9.93
C THR A 890 5.55 59.71 10.77
N SER A 891 5.35 59.83 12.09
CA SER A 891 6.25 60.62 12.96
C SER A 891 7.72 60.16 12.97
N SER A 892 8.03 58.96 12.47
CA SER A 892 9.39 58.46 12.24
C SER A 892 10.13 59.19 11.11
N GLU A 893 9.44 59.60 10.05
CA GLU A 893 10.06 60.18 8.85
C GLU A 893 10.39 61.68 9.03
N ARG A 894 9.65 62.37 9.90
CA ARG A 894 10.01 63.73 10.37
C ARG A 894 11.35 63.77 11.11
N ASN A 895 11.77 62.66 11.73
CA ASN A 895 13.05 62.57 12.42
C ASN A 895 14.23 62.25 11.48
N GLY A 896 13.94 61.66 10.30
CA GLY A 896 14.96 61.33 9.29
C GLY A 896 15.61 62.55 8.64
N LEU A 897 14.91 63.69 8.57
CA LEU A 897 15.45 64.93 7.99
C LEU A 897 16.63 65.51 8.78
N ILE A 898 16.68 65.25 10.10
CA ILE A 898 17.78 65.66 10.98
C ILE A 898 19.00 64.74 10.79
N ALA A 899 18.79 63.45 10.49
CA ALA A 899 19.86 62.50 10.21
C ALA A 899 20.55 62.73 8.85
N GLY A 900 19.85 63.34 7.87
CA GLY A 900 20.39 63.61 6.53
C GLY A 900 21.66 64.49 6.53
N LEU A 901 21.76 65.46 7.44
CA LEU A 901 22.94 66.32 7.58
C LEU A 901 24.17 65.57 8.15
N VAL A 902 23.95 64.49 8.89
CA VAL A 902 25.02 63.62 9.39
C VAL A 902 25.51 62.65 8.29
N MET A 903 24.66 62.32 7.31
CA MET A 903 25.04 61.37 6.26
C MET A 903 26.15 61.90 5.33
N PHE A 904 26.27 63.23 5.17
CA PHE A 904 27.36 63.84 4.38
C PHE A 904 28.74 63.63 5.03
N THR A 905 28.80 63.49 6.36
CA THR A 905 30.04 63.12 7.09
C THR A 905 30.30 61.60 7.01
N VAL A 906 29.27 60.77 6.89
CA VAL A 906 29.37 59.31 6.76
C VAL A 906 29.98 58.88 5.42
N ILE A 907 29.73 59.60 4.32
CA ILE A 907 30.29 59.27 2.99
C ILE A 907 31.83 59.36 2.98
N LEU A 908 32.42 60.31 3.72
CA LEU A 908 33.89 60.41 3.86
C LEU A 908 34.46 59.24 4.68
N LEU A 909 33.70 58.76 5.67
CA LEU A 909 34.06 57.58 6.48
C LEU A 909 33.85 56.26 5.73
N ALA A 910 32.96 56.19 4.74
CA ALA A 910 32.69 54.97 3.98
C ALA A 910 33.90 54.48 3.16
N VAL A 911 34.76 55.38 2.68
CA VAL A 911 36.01 55.02 1.98
C VAL A 911 37.03 54.37 2.93
N VAL A 912 37.04 54.77 4.20
CA VAL A 912 37.83 54.11 5.27
C VAL A 912 37.14 52.82 5.74
N GLY A 913 35.81 52.81 5.78
CA GLY A 913 35.00 51.65 6.15
C GLY A 913 35.13 50.46 5.20
N LEU A 914 35.35 50.70 3.90
CA LEU A 914 35.59 49.63 2.93
C LEU A 914 36.88 48.84 3.21
N ALA A 915 37.86 49.45 3.89
CA ALA A 915 39.07 48.76 4.35
C ALA A 915 38.87 47.97 5.67
N LEU A 916 37.81 48.27 6.44
CA LEU A 916 37.48 47.58 7.70
C LEU A 916 36.42 46.47 7.54
N TYR A 917 35.65 46.47 6.45
CA TYR A 917 34.61 45.46 6.20
C TYR A 917 35.16 44.04 5.95
N CYS A 918 36.45 43.88 5.66
CA CYS A 918 37.09 42.57 5.54
C CYS A 918 37.24 41.81 6.89
N CYS A 919 36.88 42.42 8.03
CA CYS A 919 37.22 41.91 9.37
C CYS A 919 36.03 41.80 10.34
N MET A 920 34.77 41.67 9.88
CA MET A 920 33.61 41.53 10.77
C MET A 920 32.62 40.44 10.36
N ASP A 921 32.95 39.18 10.68
CA ASP A 921 32.05 38.39 11.52
C ASP A 921 32.87 37.46 12.42
N SER A 922 32.85 37.72 13.72
CA SER A 922 33.41 36.83 14.73
C SER A 922 32.50 36.80 15.96
N ARG A 923 31.92 35.62 16.18
CA ARG A 923 31.25 35.26 17.42
C ARG A 923 32.20 35.52 18.60
N ASN A 924 31.70 36.16 19.66
CA ASN A 924 32.54 36.48 20.82
C ASN A 924 33.02 35.19 21.49
N ASN A 925 34.29 34.85 21.27
CA ASN A 925 34.94 33.66 21.79
C ASN A 925 35.85 33.96 22.99
N ASP A 926 35.79 35.15 23.60
CA ASP A 926 36.71 35.53 24.69
C ASP A 926 36.53 34.65 25.92
N ALA A 927 35.29 34.20 26.19
CA ALA A 927 34.94 33.26 27.25
C ALA A 927 35.23 31.78 26.91
N ALA A 928 35.34 31.41 25.63
CA ALA A 928 35.52 30.02 25.22
C ALA A 928 36.81 29.44 25.83
N PRO A 929 36.77 28.24 26.44
CA PRO A 929 37.96 27.38 26.60
C PRO A 929 38.52 27.03 25.21
N LYS A 930 39.84 27.21 25.02
CA LYS A 930 40.52 27.08 23.70
C LYS A 930 41.75 26.20 23.73
N ASP A 931 42.31 25.95 24.92
CA ASP A 931 43.49 25.13 25.10
C ASP A 931 43.05 23.66 25.22
N GLY A 932 43.58 22.80 24.36
CA GLY A 932 43.26 21.37 24.33
C GLY A 932 43.96 20.57 25.43
N ASP A 933 44.99 21.14 26.05
CA ASP A 933 45.75 20.50 27.13
C ASP A 933 45.17 20.84 28.53
N GLU A 934 44.24 21.80 28.63
CA GLU A 934 43.52 22.14 29.87
C GLU A 934 42.13 21.47 29.95
N PRO A 935 41.72 20.92 31.12
CA PRO A 935 40.37 20.36 31.29
C PRO A 935 39.26 21.41 31.15
N VAL A 936 38.28 21.13 30.30
CA VAL A 936 37.08 21.96 30.14
C VAL A 936 35.98 21.44 31.05
N THR A 937 35.26 22.35 31.73
CA THR A 937 34.01 21.98 32.40
C THR A 937 32.83 22.28 31.50
N LEU A 938 32.07 21.23 31.15
CA LEU A 938 30.88 21.32 30.34
C LEU A 938 29.63 21.14 31.21
N LEU A 939 28.65 22.00 30.96
CA LEU A 939 27.37 22.04 31.62
C LEU A 939 26.29 21.91 30.54
N PHE A 940 25.43 20.91 30.70
CA PHE A 940 24.22 20.75 29.90
C PHE A 940 22.99 21.08 30.74
N THR A 941 22.02 21.76 30.13
CA THR A 941 20.70 21.99 30.71
C THR A 941 19.61 21.51 29.77
N ASP A 942 18.45 21.16 30.32
CA ASP A 942 17.21 21.03 29.55
C ASP A 942 15.98 21.24 30.46
N ILE A 943 14.81 21.55 29.89
CA ILE A 943 13.58 21.69 30.68
C ILE A 943 12.93 20.31 30.85
N GLU A 944 12.56 19.96 32.08
CA GLU A 944 11.83 18.72 32.34
C GLU A 944 10.44 18.76 31.71
N SER A 945 10.05 17.66 31.05
CA SER A 945 8.73 17.47 30.43
C SER A 945 8.32 18.57 29.44
N SER A 946 9.27 19.25 28.78
CA SER A 946 8.98 20.39 27.90
C SER A 946 8.03 20.04 26.74
N THR A 947 8.13 18.86 26.15
CA THR A 947 7.15 18.37 25.15
C THR A 947 5.73 18.27 25.70
N ALA A 948 5.57 17.79 26.95
CA ALA A 948 4.26 17.69 27.60
C ALA A 948 3.71 19.07 27.98
N LEU A 949 4.57 19.98 28.44
CA LEU A 949 4.19 21.38 28.66
C LEU A 949 3.82 22.11 27.36
N TRP A 950 4.50 21.82 26.23
CA TRP A 950 4.12 22.33 24.92
C TRP A 950 2.76 21.81 24.44
N ALA A 951 2.41 20.57 24.77
CA ALA A 951 1.09 20.01 24.48
C ALA A 951 -0.02 20.60 25.38
N ALA A 952 0.24 20.73 26.68
CA ALA A 952 -0.75 21.22 27.65
C ALA A 952 -0.91 22.75 27.64
N LEU A 953 0.17 23.51 27.48
CA LEU A 953 0.23 24.96 27.66
C LEU A 953 0.94 25.70 26.49
N PRO A 954 0.58 25.44 25.21
CA PRO A 954 1.30 25.96 24.05
C PRO A 954 1.39 27.50 23.99
N GLN A 955 0.40 28.20 24.53
CA GLN A 955 0.37 29.67 24.54
C GLN A 955 1.31 30.29 25.58
N LEU A 956 1.66 29.56 26.65
CA LEU A 956 2.55 30.04 27.72
C LEU A 956 4.01 29.65 27.48
N MET A 957 4.26 28.51 26.82
CA MET A 957 5.60 27.96 26.64
C MET A 957 6.54 28.83 25.80
N ALA A 958 6.01 29.58 24.83
CA ALA A 958 6.83 30.48 24.01
C ALA A 958 7.49 31.59 24.86
N ASP A 959 6.72 32.27 25.70
CA ASP A 959 7.22 33.33 26.58
C ASP A 959 8.05 32.77 27.74
N ALA A 960 7.64 31.61 28.29
CA ALA A 960 8.38 30.95 29.36
C ALA A 960 9.78 30.50 28.90
N ILE A 961 9.91 29.92 27.70
CA ILE A 961 11.22 29.59 27.12
C ILE A 961 12.04 30.85 26.81
N ALA A 962 11.41 31.92 26.31
CA ALA A 962 12.09 33.20 26.08
C ALA A 962 12.62 33.84 27.39
N ALA A 963 11.90 33.68 28.51
CA ALA A 963 12.34 34.07 29.83
C ALA A 963 13.49 33.19 30.35
N HIS A 964 13.36 31.86 30.24
CA HIS A 964 14.41 30.88 30.55
C HIS A 964 15.73 31.20 29.84
N HIS A 965 15.70 31.42 28.51
CA HIS A 965 16.88 31.77 27.72
C HIS A 965 17.51 33.09 28.16
N ARG A 966 16.69 34.06 28.58
CA ARG A 966 17.16 35.36 29.09
C ARG A 966 17.87 35.22 30.43
N VAL A 967 17.35 34.40 31.36
CA VAL A 967 17.98 34.14 32.66
C VAL A 967 19.33 33.45 32.49
N ILE A 968 19.41 32.36 31.70
CA ILE A 968 20.67 31.64 31.48
C ILE A 968 21.71 32.57 30.83
N ARG A 969 21.36 33.29 29.75
CA ARG A 969 22.30 34.18 29.04
C ARG A 969 22.76 35.38 29.87
N GLN A 970 21.98 35.84 30.85
CA GLN A 970 22.44 36.84 31.82
C GLN A 970 23.50 36.25 32.78
N LEU A 971 23.30 35.02 33.25
CA LEU A 971 24.23 34.35 34.16
C LEU A 971 25.53 33.91 33.45
N LEU A 972 25.48 33.54 32.16
CA LEU A 972 26.68 33.29 31.35
C LEU A 972 27.65 34.47 31.38
N LYS A 973 27.14 35.70 31.21
CA LYS A 973 27.96 36.93 31.30
C LYS A 973 28.53 37.17 32.70
N LYS A 974 27.84 36.74 33.76
CA LYS A 974 28.28 36.87 35.15
C LYS A 974 29.43 35.91 35.50
N TYR A 975 29.35 34.67 35.03
CA TYR A 975 30.29 33.59 35.39
C TYR A 975 31.38 33.31 34.35
N GLY A 976 31.39 34.02 33.22
CA GLY A 976 32.34 33.80 32.13
C GLY A 976 32.08 32.49 31.37
N GLY A 977 30.82 32.04 31.32
CA GLY A 977 30.42 30.85 30.59
C GLY A 977 30.23 31.12 29.09
N TYR A 978 30.65 30.19 28.25
CA TYR A 978 30.52 30.27 26.79
C TYR A 978 29.35 29.42 26.29
N GLU A 979 28.41 30.03 25.56
CA GLU A 979 27.31 29.33 24.90
C GLU A 979 27.83 28.60 23.65
N VAL A 980 27.95 27.26 23.74
CA VAL A 980 28.44 26.40 22.66
C VAL A 980 27.35 26.23 21.60
N LYS A 981 26.14 25.87 22.02
CA LYS A 981 24.93 25.82 21.19
C LYS A 981 23.70 25.73 22.08
N THR A 982 22.56 26.08 21.51
CA THR A 982 21.22 25.93 22.09
C THR A 982 20.36 25.14 21.11
N ILE A 983 19.73 24.06 21.54
CA ILE A 983 18.89 23.18 20.71
C ILE A 983 17.51 23.08 21.37
N GLY A 984 16.53 23.79 20.82
CA GLY A 984 15.24 23.98 21.49
C GLY A 984 15.43 24.75 22.79
N ASP A 985 15.08 24.10 23.89
CA ASP A 985 15.22 24.52 25.29
C ASP A 985 16.54 24.07 25.95
N SER A 986 17.31 23.18 25.31
CA SER A 986 18.56 22.67 25.87
C SER A 986 19.76 23.57 25.55
N PHE A 987 20.57 23.87 26.57
CA PHE A 987 21.85 24.59 26.42
C PHE A 987 23.04 23.64 26.62
N MET A 988 24.06 23.82 25.78
CA MET A 988 25.42 23.33 26.02
C MET A 988 26.34 24.51 26.32
N ILE A 989 26.95 24.51 27.50
CA ILE A 989 27.75 25.62 28.04
C ILE A 989 29.15 25.12 28.42
N ALA A 990 30.18 25.86 28.03
CA ALA A 990 31.57 25.58 28.39
C ALA A 990 32.12 26.63 29.36
N CYS A 991 32.77 26.17 30.43
CA CYS A 991 33.42 27.01 31.45
C CYS A 991 34.90 26.62 31.61
N ARG A 992 35.76 27.62 31.82
CA ARG A 992 37.20 27.42 32.08
C ARG A 992 37.51 26.89 33.48
N SER A 993 36.58 27.00 34.42
CA SER A 993 36.73 26.46 35.78
C SER A 993 35.49 25.66 36.19
N ALA A 994 35.71 24.61 37.00
CA ALA A 994 34.63 23.83 37.58
C ALA A 994 33.75 24.70 38.50
N HIS A 995 34.35 25.62 39.25
CA HIS A 995 33.62 26.50 40.16
C HIS A 995 32.70 27.51 39.45
N SER A 996 33.08 28.05 38.28
CA SER A 996 32.17 28.88 37.48
C SER A 996 30.97 28.08 37.00
N ALA A 997 31.16 26.84 36.52
CA ALA A 997 30.08 25.98 36.07
C ALA A 997 29.13 25.57 37.23
N VAL A 998 29.69 25.19 38.38
CA VAL A 998 28.93 24.85 39.60
C VAL A 998 28.12 26.06 40.11
N SER A 999 28.75 27.23 40.19
CA SER A 999 28.09 28.46 40.64
C SER A 999 27.00 28.92 39.66
N LEU A 1000 27.27 28.82 38.35
CA LEU A 1000 26.29 29.07 37.29
C LEU A 1000 25.08 28.14 37.42
N ALA A 1001 25.29 26.83 37.55
CA ALA A 1001 24.21 25.86 37.72
C ALA A 1001 23.34 26.15 38.96
N CYS A 1002 23.97 26.48 40.08
CA CYS A 1002 23.25 26.78 41.32
C CYS A 1002 22.50 28.12 41.25
N GLU A 1003 23.06 29.15 40.60
CA GLU A 1003 22.33 30.41 40.41
C GLU A 1003 21.21 30.29 39.37
N ILE A 1004 21.33 29.43 38.34
CA ILE A 1004 20.21 29.12 37.42
C ILE A 1004 19.00 28.64 38.25
N GLN A 1005 19.17 27.66 39.13
CA GLN A 1005 18.08 27.13 39.95
C GLN A 1005 17.44 28.19 40.86
N THR A 1006 18.26 28.99 41.55
CA THR A 1006 17.75 30.00 42.49
C THR A 1006 17.18 31.24 41.79
N LYS A 1007 17.62 31.56 40.56
CA LYS A 1007 17.04 32.64 39.75
C LYS A 1007 15.72 32.25 39.11
N LEU A 1008 15.59 31.03 38.60
CA LEU A 1008 14.32 30.54 38.04
C LEU A 1008 13.24 30.41 39.13
N LEU A 1009 13.61 29.95 40.33
CA LEU A 1009 12.71 29.93 41.50
C LEU A 1009 12.24 31.34 41.91
N LYS A 1010 13.11 32.35 41.79
CA LYS A 1010 12.80 33.76 42.10
C LYS A 1010 12.20 34.53 40.92
N HIS A 1011 12.05 33.90 39.75
CA HIS A 1011 11.45 34.54 38.60
C HIS A 1011 9.94 34.59 38.78
N ASP A 1012 9.34 35.73 38.43
CA ASP A 1012 7.89 35.83 38.31
C ASP A 1012 7.51 35.35 36.91
N TRP A 1013 6.90 34.16 36.86
CA TRP A 1013 6.46 33.53 35.63
C TRP A 1013 5.09 34.04 35.16
N GLY A 1014 4.40 34.87 35.95
CA GLY A 1014 3.06 35.39 35.64
C GLY A 1014 1.96 34.33 35.55
N THR A 1015 2.23 33.09 35.96
CA THR A 1015 1.31 31.95 35.89
C THR A 1015 1.70 30.87 36.90
N GLU A 1016 0.69 30.21 37.48
CA GLU A 1016 0.85 28.99 38.29
C GLU A 1016 0.58 27.73 37.45
N ALA A 1017 0.12 27.86 36.20
CA ALA A 1017 -0.26 26.72 35.36
C ALA A 1017 0.90 25.77 35.06
N LEU A 1018 2.13 26.29 34.95
CA LEU A 1018 3.35 25.49 34.80
C LEU A 1018 3.57 24.58 36.02
N ASP A 1019 3.39 25.13 37.22
CA ASP A 1019 3.54 24.40 38.48
C ASP A 1019 2.44 23.36 38.70
N SER A 1020 1.19 23.70 38.35
CA SER A 1020 0.08 22.74 38.36
C SER A 1020 0.32 21.58 37.39
N ALA A 1021 0.73 21.86 36.15
CA ALA A 1021 1.03 20.82 35.15
C ALA A 1021 2.13 19.85 35.62
N TYR A 1022 3.21 20.34 36.25
CA TYR A 1022 4.22 19.45 36.82
C TYR A 1022 3.68 18.59 37.96
N ARG A 1023 2.81 19.13 38.83
CA ARG A 1023 2.18 18.36 39.91
C ARG A 1023 1.23 17.29 39.37
N GLU A 1024 0.48 17.59 38.31
CA GLU A 1024 -0.34 16.61 37.57
C GLU A 1024 0.52 15.51 36.94
N PHE A 1025 1.66 15.84 36.31
CA PHE A 1025 2.59 14.85 35.74
C PHE A 1025 3.21 13.93 36.80
N GLU A 1026 3.47 14.44 38.00
CA GLU A 1026 3.92 13.62 39.13
C GLU A 1026 2.82 12.69 39.64
N LEU A 1027 1.58 13.17 39.78
CA LEU A 1027 0.45 12.34 40.21
C LEU A 1027 0.14 11.23 39.20
N ALA A 1028 0.11 11.56 37.90
CA ALA A 1028 -0.10 10.58 36.83
C ALA A 1028 0.99 9.50 36.77
N ARG A 1029 2.20 9.76 37.29
CA ARG A 1029 3.26 8.75 37.43
C ARG A 1029 3.01 7.75 38.56
N VAL A 1030 2.33 8.16 39.64
CA VAL A 1030 2.01 7.28 40.78
C VAL A 1030 1.14 6.10 40.31
N ASP A 1031 0.18 6.34 39.41
CA ASP A 1031 -0.70 5.29 38.87
C ASP A 1031 0.02 4.31 37.91
N THR A 1032 1.30 4.53 37.62
CA THR A 1032 2.07 3.75 36.62
C THR A 1032 3.33 3.07 37.16
N LEU A 1033 3.75 3.41 38.39
CA LEU A 1033 4.99 2.95 39.01
C LEU A 1033 4.75 2.76 40.52
N ASP A 1034 4.64 1.50 40.97
CA ASP A 1034 4.22 1.15 42.33
C ASP A 1034 5.10 1.78 43.44
N ASP A 1035 6.40 1.98 43.17
CA ASP A 1035 7.38 2.57 44.09
C ASP A 1035 7.62 4.10 43.90
N TYR A 1036 6.88 4.77 43.00
CA TYR A 1036 7.08 6.21 42.73
C TYR A 1036 6.39 7.11 43.77
N VAL A 1037 7.20 7.75 44.63
CA VAL A 1037 6.73 8.82 45.53
C VAL A 1037 6.87 10.19 44.84
N PRO A 1038 5.78 10.96 44.65
CA PRO A 1038 5.84 12.24 43.96
C PRO A 1038 6.57 13.28 44.82
N PRO A 1039 7.70 13.87 44.35
CA PRO A 1039 8.56 14.71 45.18
C PRO A 1039 7.98 16.09 45.51
N THR A 1040 6.98 16.57 44.78
CA THR A 1040 6.41 17.93 44.96
C THR A 1040 4.89 17.97 45.03
N ALA A 1041 4.17 17.08 44.35
CA ALA A 1041 2.71 17.15 44.23
C ALA A 1041 1.92 16.92 45.53
N ARG A 1042 2.58 16.43 46.59
CA ARG A 1042 1.99 16.23 47.93
C ARG A 1042 2.47 17.26 48.97
N LEU A 1043 3.22 18.28 48.57
CA LEU A 1043 3.61 19.40 49.45
C LEU A 1043 2.43 20.35 49.65
N SER A 1044 2.37 21.04 50.79
CA SER A 1044 1.45 22.18 50.95
C SER A 1044 1.84 23.34 50.02
N GLU A 1045 0.91 24.24 49.66
CA GLU A 1045 1.20 25.37 48.78
C GLU A 1045 2.33 26.29 49.35
N GLU A 1046 2.41 26.44 50.68
CA GLU A 1046 3.45 27.22 51.34
C GLU A 1046 4.85 26.56 51.18
N GLU A 1047 4.93 25.25 51.38
CA GLU A 1047 6.17 24.48 51.16
C GLU A 1047 6.56 24.39 49.69
N TYR A 1048 5.57 24.23 48.81
CA TYR A 1048 5.76 24.18 47.36
C TYR A 1048 6.31 25.52 46.86
N ALA A 1049 5.64 26.63 47.14
CA ALA A 1049 6.03 27.96 46.65
C ALA A 1049 7.38 28.47 47.19
N ALA A 1050 7.87 27.92 48.30
CA ALA A 1050 9.19 28.17 48.85
C ALA A 1050 10.33 27.42 48.13
N LEU A 1051 10.02 26.28 47.49
CA LEU A 1051 11.01 25.37 46.89
C LEU A 1051 10.91 25.30 45.35
N TRP A 1052 9.72 25.50 44.78
CA TRP A 1052 9.38 25.26 43.38
C TRP A 1052 8.57 26.42 42.80
N ARG A 1053 8.89 26.79 41.56
CA ARG A 1053 8.16 27.79 40.77
C ARG A 1053 8.57 27.72 39.29
N GLY A 1054 7.59 27.65 38.40
CA GLY A 1054 7.74 27.71 36.94
C GLY A 1054 8.55 26.55 36.34
N LEU A 1055 9.33 26.85 35.30
CA LEU A 1055 10.02 25.83 34.51
C LEU A 1055 11.13 25.12 35.31
N ARG A 1056 11.07 23.79 35.35
CA ARG A 1056 12.00 22.94 36.09
C ARG A 1056 13.14 22.49 35.19
N VAL A 1057 14.27 23.19 35.30
CA VAL A 1057 15.47 22.88 34.52
C VAL A 1057 16.29 21.80 35.21
N ARG A 1058 16.66 20.74 34.48
CA ARG A 1058 17.63 19.74 34.93
C ARG A 1058 19.02 20.09 34.42
N VAL A 1059 20.07 19.84 35.20
CA VAL A 1059 21.44 20.26 34.88
C VAL A 1059 22.45 19.16 35.19
N GLY A 1060 23.33 18.87 34.22
CA GLY A 1060 24.44 17.93 34.37
C GLY A 1060 25.79 18.60 34.12
N ILE A 1061 26.80 18.29 34.94
CA ILE A 1061 28.14 18.89 34.88
C ILE A 1061 29.22 17.80 34.87
N HIS A 1062 30.13 17.89 33.89
CA HIS A 1062 31.34 17.06 33.82
C HIS A 1062 32.56 17.87 33.41
N THR A 1063 33.74 17.49 33.92
CA THR A 1063 35.02 18.16 33.69
C THR A 1063 36.04 17.16 33.15
N GLY A 1064 36.69 17.49 32.04
CA GLY A 1064 37.67 16.61 31.41
C GLY A 1064 38.34 17.25 30.18
N LEU A 1065 39.36 16.58 29.64
CA LEU A 1065 39.96 16.96 28.37
C LEU A 1065 38.99 16.70 27.21
N THR A 1066 39.04 17.53 26.18
CA THR A 1066 38.06 17.49 25.08
C THR A 1066 38.73 17.92 23.78
N ASP A 1067 38.28 17.36 22.66
CA ASP A 1067 38.68 17.80 21.33
C ASP A 1067 37.98 19.13 21.03
N ILE A 1068 38.73 20.23 21.18
CA ILE A 1068 38.25 21.60 20.97
C ILE A 1068 38.41 21.94 19.49
N ARG A 1069 37.29 22.18 18.81
CA ARG A 1069 37.28 22.53 17.38
C ARG A 1069 36.71 23.92 17.18
N TYR A 1070 37.41 24.71 16.36
CA TYR A 1070 36.87 25.97 15.85
C TYR A 1070 36.11 25.70 14.56
N ASP A 1071 34.85 26.13 14.49
CA ASP A 1071 34.03 26.04 13.28
C ASP A 1071 34.17 27.33 12.46
N GLU A 1072 34.70 27.21 11.25
CA GLU A 1072 34.88 28.32 10.33
C GLU A 1072 33.56 28.92 9.83
N VAL A 1073 32.43 28.20 9.91
CA VAL A 1073 31.12 28.67 9.48
C VAL A 1073 30.43 29.47 10.58
N THR A 1074 30.21 28.88 11.77
CA THR A 1074 29.56 29.59 12.90
C THR A 1074 30.51 30.50 13.71
N LYS A 1075 31.79 30.55 13.32
CA LYS A 1075 32.87 31.34 13.96
C LYS A 1075 33.04 31.02 15.44
N GLY A 1076 32.58 29.87 15.91
CA GLY A 1076 32.54 29.48 17.32
C GLY A 1076 33.45 28.30 17.64
N TYR A 1077 33.60 28.01 18.92
CA TYR A 1077 34.23 26.79 19.41
C TYR A 1077 33.17 25.75 19.77
N ASP A 1078 33.46 24.50 19.46
CA ASP A 1078 32.64 23.33 19.78
C ASP A 1078 33.53 22.23 20.40
N TYR A 1079 32.92 21.35 21.19
CA TYR A 1079 33.63 20.44 22.09
C TYR A 1079 33.19 19.00 21.81
N TYR A 1080 34.15 18.14 21.48
CA TYR A 1080 33.94 16.76 21.06
C TYR A 1080 34.73 15.75 21.92
N GLY A 1081 34.29 14.49 21.92
CA GLY A 1081 34.92 13.39 22.66
C GLY A 1081 34.08 12.92 23.85
N ASP A 1082 34.71 12.23 24.80
CA ASP A 1082 33.99 11.58 25.90
C ASP A 1082 33.48 12.58 26.95
N THR A 1083 34.17 13.71 27.15
CA THR A 1083 33.78 14.77 28.11
C THR A 1083 32.39 15.37 27.82
N PRO A 1084 32.06 15.87 26.60
CA PRO A 1084 30.70 16.34 26.28
C PRO A 1084 29.66 15.21 26.34
N ASN A 1085 30.01 14.00 25.91
CA ASN A 1085 29.13 12.83 26.00
C ASN A 1085 28.77 12.51 27.47
N MET A 1086 29.74 12.60 28.37
CA MET A 1086 29.56 12.36 29.80
C MET A 1086 28.72 13.47 30.45
N ALA A 1087 28.98 14.74 30.10
CA ALA A 1087 28.21 15.89 30.60
C ALA A 1087 26.72 15.78 30.21
N ALA A 1088 26.43 15.49 28.94
CA ALA A 1088 25.07 15.30 28.45
C ALA A 1088 24.37 14.08 29.09
N ARG A 1089 25.08 12.95 29.27
CA ARG A 1089 24.52 11.78 29.95
C ARG A 1089 24.25 12.03 31.44
N THR A 1090 25.03 12.89 32.09
CA THR A 1090 24.82 13.32 33.48
C THR A 1090 23.61 14.25 33.60
N GLU A 1091 23.35 15.10 32.60
CA GLU A 1091 22.13 15.92 32.53
C GLU A 1091 20.89 15.06 32.30
N ALA A 1092 20.95 14.10 31.36
CA ALA A 1092 19.82 13.27 30.98
C ALA A 1092 19.24 12.43 32.14
N VAL A 1093 20.08 12.06 33.13
CA VAL A 1093 19.64 11.32 34.33
C VAL A 1093 19.16 12.24 35.47
N ALA A 1094 19.37 13.55 35.40
CA ALA A 1094 18.91 14.49 36.42
C ALA A 1094 17.40 14.75 36.31
N ASN A 1095 16.75 15.01 37.44
CA ASN A 1095 15.35 15.45 37.50
C ASN A 1095 15.23 16.97 37.32
N GLY A 1096 14.03 17.44 36.97
CA GLY A 1096 13.72 18.86 36.92
C GLY A 1096 14.05 19.56 38.24
N GLY A 1097 14.74 20.69 38.15
CA GLY A 1097 15.20 21.46 39.31
C GLY A 1097 16.44 20.89 40.02
N GLN A 1098 16.99 19.76 39.56
CA GLN A 1098 18.17 19.09 40.12
C GLN A 1098 19.44 19.52 39.37
N VAL A 1099 20.56 19.59 40.09
CA VAL A 1099 21.89 19.78 39.52
C VAL A 1099 22.76 18.60 39.93
N VAL A 1100 23.31 17.88 38.96
CA VAL A 1100 24.16 16.70 39.18
C VAL A 1100 25.55 16.95 38.59
N ALA A 1101 26.58 16.73 39.39
CA ALA A 1101 27.97 16.80 38.96
C ALA A 1101 28.62 15.42 39.07
N THR A 1102 29.43 15.05 38.08
CA THR A 1102 30.30 13.87 38.17
C THR A 1102 31.42 14.08 39.19
N GLU A 1103 31.97 12.99 39.71
CA GLU A 1103 33.17 12.99 40.56
C GLU A 1103 34.34 13.79 39.96
N ALA A 1104 34.55 13.73 38.64
CA ALA A 1104 35.60 14.51 37.97
C ALA A 1104 35.42 16.03 38.15
N THR A 1105 34.18 16.53 38.10
CA THR A 1105 33.88 17.94 38.41
C THR A 1105 34.00 18.22 39.90
N TRP A 1106 33.56 17.30 40.76
CA TRP A 1106 33.65 17.48 42.21
C TRP A 1106 35.09 17.60 42.71
N TRP A 1107 36.01 16.79 42.17
CA TRP A 1107 37.43 16.88 42.50
C TRP A 1107 38.18 18.00 41.78
N ALA A 1108 37.68 18.49 40.64
CA ALA A 1108 38.21 19.67 39.95
C ALA A 1108 37.95 21.01 40.68
N LEU A 1109 37.07 21.04 41.68
CA LEU A 1109 36.97 22.15 42.63
C LEU A 1109 38.18 22.17 43.58
N SER A 1110 38.52 23.34 44.12
CA SER A 1110 39.43 23.46 45.27
C SER A 1110 38.74 23.02 46.59
N ASN A 1111 39.53 22.91 47.66
CA ASN A 1111 38.99 22.54 48.98
C ASN A 1111 38.01 23.60 49.52
N ASP A 1112 38.31 24.88 49.34
CA ASP A 1112 37.47 25.99 49.81
C ASP A 1112 36.16 26.08 48.99
N GLU A 1113 36.23 25.83 47.68
CA GLU A 1113 35.05 25.80 46.80
C GLU A 1113 34.15 24.59 47.10
N ARG A 1114 34.71 23.41 47.43
CA ARG A 1114 33.93 22.26 47.95
C ARG A 1114 33.29 22.58 49.29
N ALA A 1115 34.03 23.20 50.22
CA ALA A 1115 33.51 23.58 51.54
C ALA A 1115 32.37 24.60 51.44
N GLY A 1116 32.42 25.50 50.46
CA GLY A 1116 31.35 26.44 50.14
C GLY A 1116 30.16 25.85 49.35
N THR A 1117 30.24 24.60 48.88
CA THR A 1117 29.21 23.99 48.02
C THR A 1117 28.41 22.92 48.77
N ALA A 1118 27.15 23.26 49.10
CA ALA A 1118 26.20 22.31 49.66
C ALA A 1118 25.91 21.18 48.66
N HIS A 1119 26.10 19.93 49.07
CA HIS A 1119 26.02 18.77 48.18
C HIS A 1119 25.49 17.52 48.90
N THR A 1120 25.14 16.50 48.12
CA THR A 1120 24.77 15.16 48.58
C THR A 1120 25.40 14.13 47.63
N ALA A 1121 26.21 13.22 48.16
CA ALA A 1121 26.77 12.12 47.37
C ALA A 1121 25.65 11.13 46.99
N MET A 1122 25.64 10.69 45.73
CA MET A 1122 24.62 9.82 45.14
C MET A 1122 25.12 8.41 44.81
N GLY A 1123 26.39 8.11 45.09
CA GLY A 1123 27.00 6.84 44.78
C GLY A 1123 27.33 6.66 43.28
N PRO A 1124 27.79 5.46 42.89
CA PRO A 1124 28.19 5.16 41.53
C PRO A 1124 26.97 4.80 40.66
N GLN A 1125 26.79 5.55 39.57
CA GLN A 1125 25.61 5.46 38.70
C GLN A 1125 25.97 4.94 37.30
N GLY A 1126 25.17 4.02 36.78
CA GLY A 1126 25.35 3.43 35.45
C GLY A 1126 24.83 4.34 34.34
N LEU A 1127 25.72 4.89 33.51
CA LEU A 1127 25.35 5.76 32.39
C LEU A 1127 25.32 5.01 31.04
N ARG A 1128 24.28 5.27 30.23
CA ARG A 1128 24.08 4.62 28.92
C ARG A 1128 25.28 4.84 28.00
N GLY A 1129 25.97 3.75 27.65
CA GLY A 1129 27.15 3.78 26.78
C GLY A 1129 28.43 4.27 27.46
N VAL A 1130 28.49 4.32 28.80
CA VAL A 1130 29.73 4.46 29.58
C VAL A 1130 30.11 3.06 30.08
N PRO A 1131 31.38 2.60 29.94
CA PRO A 1131 31.76 1.22 30.28
C PRO A 1131 31.94 0.96 31.79
N PHE A 1132 31.81 1.98 32.63
CA PHE A 1132 31.92 1.91 34.09
C PHE A 1132 30.85 2.79 34.75
N ALA A 1133 30.52 2.51 36.01
CA ALA A 1133 29.66 3.37 36.81
C ALA A 1133 30.44 4.64 37.22
N VAL A 1134 29.75 5.78 37.25
CA VAL A 1134 30.33 7.10 37.55
C VAL A 1134 29.80 7.58 38.88
N GLU A 1135 30.68 7.90 39.82
CA GLU A 1135 30.30 8.49 41.12
C GLU A 1135 29.72 9.89 40.90
N MET A 1136 28.57 10.17 41.51
CA MET A 1136 27.77 11.38 41.28
C MET A 1136 27.48 12.17 42.56
N PHE A 1137 27.39 13.48 42.41
CA PHE A 1137 27.11 14.44 43.47
C PHE A 1137 25.93 15.33 43.07
N GLN A 1138 24.85 15.33 43.86
CA GLN A 1138 23.81 16.34 43.75
C GLN A 1138 24.33 17.64 44.38
N LEU A 1139 24.17 18.76 43.68
CA LEU A 1139 24.49 20.09 44.19
C LEU A 1139 23.21 20.75 44.69
N ASN A 1140 23.15 21.04 45.99
CA ASN A 1140 21.94 21.44 46.71
C ASN A 1140 21.67 22.96 46.56
N ALA A 1141 21.45 23.38 45.31
CA ALA A 1141 21.29 24.78 44.91
C ALA A 1141 20.12 25.50 45.60
N VAL A 1142 19.02 24.78 45.84
CA VAL A 1142 17.87 25.25 46.63
C VAL A 1142 17.73 24.31 47.84
N PRO A 1143 18.15 24.74 49.05
CA PRO A 1143 18.05 23.92 50.24
C PRO A 1143 16.62 23.46 50.50
N GLY A 1144 16.43 22.17 50.79
CA GLY A 1144 15.13 21.57 51.07
C GLY A 1144 14.44 20.92 49.87
N ARG A 1145 14.89 21.15 48.62
CA ARG A 1145 14.39 20.40 47.46
C ARG A 1145 14.67 18.89 47.61
N ARG A 1146 13.67 18.09 47.26
CA ARG A 1146 13.76 16.64 47.10
C ARG A 1146 13.46 16.29 45.65
N HIS A 1147 14.07 15.22 45.16
CA HIS A 1147 13.90 14.72 43.80
C HIS A 1147 13.56 13.24 43.85
N ALA A 1148 12.99 12.71 42.76
CA ALA A 1148 12.86 11.27 42.57
C ALA A 1148 14.25 10.62 42.36
N ALA A 1149 14.26 9.30 42.16
CA ALA A 1149 15.46 8.60 41.69
C ALA A 1149 16.01 9.23 40.39
N LEU A 1150 17.30 9.01 40.12
CA LEU A 1150 17.89 9.45 38.84
C LEU A 1150 17.23 8.71 37.69
N ARG A 1151 17.05 9.41 36.57
CA ARG A 1151 16.36 8.94 35.36
C ARG A 1151 17.25 8.01 34.51
N THR A 1152 17.89 7.03 35.13
CA THR A 1152 18.68 6.02 34.44
C THR A 1152 17.77 5.08 33.65
N GLU A 1153 18.03 4.86 32.36
CA GLU A 1153 17.30 3.84 31.55
C GLU A 1153 17.75 2.40 31.91
N ILE A 1154 17.83 2.09 33.22
CA ILE A 1154 18.15 0.77 33.78
C ILE A 1154 17.14 0.39 34.89
N GLU A 1155 15.86 0.69 34.68
CA GLU A 1155 14.74 -0.03 35.32
C GLU A 1155 14.13 -1.03 34.34
N ALA A 1156 14.97 -1.95 33.85
CA ALA A 1156 14.56 -3.11 33.06
C ALA A 1156 15.69 -4.15 32.94
N MET A 1157 16.13 -4.77 34.06
CA MET A 1157 16.77 -6.12 34.07
C MET A 1157 17.17 -6.69 35.45
N LEU A 1158 16.36 -6.52 36.50
CA LEU A 1158 16.36 -7.44 37.65
C LEU A 1158 14.92 -7.62 38.14
N PRO A 1159 14.48 -8.84 38.51
CA PRO A 1159 13.28 -9.01 39.33
C PRO A 1159 13.55 -8.43 40.72
N GLU A 1160 12.58 -7.72 41.29
CA GLU A 1160 12.60 -7.36 42.70
C GLU A 1160 12.66 -8.62 43.57
N GLY A 1161 13.58 -8.64 44.53
CA GLY A 1161 13.72 -9.81 45.40
C GLY A 1161 15.10 -10.13 45.97
N THR A 1162 16.13 -9.31 45.80
CA THR A 1162 17.35 -9.36 46.66
C THR A 1162 18.10 -8.03 46.66
N ALA A 1163 17.79 -7.16 47.62
CA ALA A 1163 18.66 -6.04 47.97
C ALA A 1163 19.77 -6.49 48.96
N THR A 1164 20.64 -7.43 48.54
CA THR A 1164 21.94 -7.72 49.17
C THR A 1164 22.80 -8.63 48.27
N GLU A 1165 24.11 -8.34 48.22
CA GLU A 1165 25.23 -9.19 47.77
C GLU A 1165 25.49 -9.44 46.25
N THR A 1166 26.51 -8.71 45.76
CA THR A 1166 27.57 -9.12 44.80
C THR A 1166 27.23 -9.92 43.53
N ALA A 1167 27.31 -9.22 42.38
CA ALA A 1167 27.97 -9.58 41.10
C ALA A 1167 27.67 -10.93 40.37
N SER A 1168 26.94 -11.88 40.96
CA SER A 1168 26.68 -13.21 40.42
C SER A 1168 25.36 -13.27 39.62
N SER A 1169 24.41 -12.36 39.88
CA SER A 1169 23.04 -12.42 39.34
C SER A 1169 22.92 -12.08 37.84
N ALA A 1170 23.82 -11.26 37.28
CA ALA A 1170 23.78 -10.89 35.86
C ALA A 1170 23.97 -12.10 34.91
N ALA A 1171 24.69 -13.13 35.36
CA ALA A 1171 24.81 -14.40 34.65
C ALA A 1171 23.54 -15.27 34.77
N GLY A 1172 22.84 -15.22 35.92
CA GLY A 1172 21.57 -15.91 36.12
C GLY A 1172 20.43 -15.32 35.28
N ALA A 1173 20.37 -13.99 35.15
CA ALA A 1173 19.39 -13.30 34.31
C ALA A 1173 19.53 -13.63 32.82
N LEU A 1174 20.75 -13.90 32.34
CA LEU A 1174 20.98 -14.40 30.97
C LEU A 1174 20.30 -15.77 30.75
N LEU A 1175 20.43 -16.68 31.71
CA LEU A 1175 19.92 -18.05 31.61
C LEU A 1175 18.39 -18.14 31.76
N SER A 1176 17.74 -17.29 32.56
CA SER A 1176 16.27 -17.30 32.67
C SER A 1176 15.56 -16.89 31.37
N SER A 1177 16.23 -16.09 30.52
CA SER A 1177 15.69 -15.60 29.24
C SER A 1177 15.87 -16.57 28.06
N ALA A 1178 16.53 -17.72 28.27
CA ALA A 1178 16.79 -18.69 27.21
C ALA A 1178 15.55 -19.55 26.84
N GLY A 1179 14.58 -19.68 27.76
CA GLY A 1179 13.43 -20.58 27.61
C GLY A 1179 12.06 -19.91 27.37
N THR A 1180 11.98 -18.59 27.29
CA THR A 1180 10.70 -17.85 27.39
C THR A 1180 10.46 -16.81 26.30
N ILE A 1181 10.92 -17.06 25.07
CA ILE A 1181 10.59 -16.21 23.91
C ILE A 1181 9.32 -16.73 23.23
N ASN A 1182 8.26 -15.92 23.28
CA ASN A 1182 6.98 -16.19 22.61
C ASN A 1182 6.69 -15.13 21.53
N GLY A 1183 5.76 -15.44 20.62
CA GLY A 1183 5.31 -14.51 19.58
C GLY A 1183 6.38 -14.19 18.51
N PRO A 1184 6.30 -13.03 17.82
CA PRO A 1184 7.17 -12.70 16.69
C PRO A 1184 8.68 -12.72 17.02
N ALA A 1185 9.05 -12.46 18.28
CA ALA A 1185 10.43 -12.55 18.73
C ALA A 1185 11.00 -13.98 18.61
N ALA A 1186 10.18 -15.03 18.75
CA ALA A 1186 10.62 -16.42 18.66
C ALA A 1186 11.04 -16.76 17.22
N GLY A 1187 10.25 -16.35 16.23
CA GLY A 1187 10.59 -16.52 14.81
C GLY A 1187 11.87 -15.77 14.43
N ILE A 1188 12.07 -14.54 14.93
CA ILE A 1188 13.28 -13.76 14.67
C ILE A 1188 14.51 -14.40 15.35
N ALA A 1189 14.37 -14.91 16.58
CA ALA A 1189 15.45 -15.61 17.29
C ALA A 1189 15.86 -16.89 16.55
N PHE A 1190 14.90 -17.64 16.01
CA PHE A 1190 15.15 -18.84 15.20
C PHE A 1190 15.91 -18.53 13.91
N VAL A 1191 15.50 -17.47 13.19
CA VAL A 1191 16.20 -17.03 11.97
C VAL A 1191 17.63 -16.59 12.27
N LEU A 1192 17.85 -15.78 13.32
CA LEU A 1192 19.20 -15.40 13.74
C LEU A 1192 20.06 -16.62 14.10
N THR A 1193 19.50 -17.56 14.87
CA THR A 1193 20.20 -18.79 15.25
C THR A 1193 20.58 -19.62 14.01
N SER A 1194 19.68 -19.75 13.04
CA SER A 1194 19.93 -20.46 11.77
C SER A 1194 20.99 -19.78 10.91
N CYS A 1195 20.97 -18.44 10.81
CA CYS A 1195 21.95 -17.68 10.03
C CYS A 1195 23.37 -17.76 10.63
N PHE A 1196 23.50 -17.82 11.95
CA PHE A 1196 24.80 -17.87 12.63
C PHE A 1196 25.29 -19.27 12.98
N ALA A 1197 24.43 -20.31 12.91
CA ALA A 1197 24.78 -21.70 13.19
C ALA A 1197 26.07 -22.23 12.51
N PRO A 1198 26.41 -21.88 11.25
CA PRO A 1198 27.63 -22.36 10.59
C PRO A 1198 28.96 -21.89 11.22
N TYR A 1199 28.94 -20.83 12.05
CA TYR A 1199 30.14 -20.28 12.67
C TYR A 1199 30.38 -20.85 14.08
N PRO A 1200 31.63 -20.95 14.56
CA PRO A 1200 31.92 -21.23 15.97
C PRO A 1200 31.43 -20.11 16.90
N ALA A 1201 31.07 -20.43 18.15
CA ALA A 1201 30.49 -19.49 19.14
C ALA A 1201 31.25 -18.15 19.25
N ALA A 1202 32.57 -18.20 19.43
CA ALA A 1202 33.44 -17.01 19.52
C ALA A 1202 33.40 -16.12 18.26
N GLN A 1203 33.11 -16.69 17.09
CA GLN A 1203 32.96 -15.96 15.84
C GLN A 1203 31.54 -15.40 15.69
N ARG A 1204 30.49 -16.17 16.03
CA ARG A 1204 29.10 -15.68 16.06
C ARG A 1204 28.96 -14.40 16.89
N VAL A 1205 29.54 -14.38 18.10
CA VAL A 1205 29.53 -13.20 18.99
C VAL A 1205 30.16 -11.97 18.34
N ARG A 1206 31.19 -12.16 17.50
CA ARG A 1206 31.86 -11.07 16.78
C ARG A 1206 31.00 -10.53 15.63
N GLU A 1207 30.44 -11.41 14.81
CA GLU A 1207 29.59 -11.04 13.68
C GLU A 1207 28.23 -10.47 14.13
N LEU A 1208 27.78 -10.75 15.36
CA LEU A 1208 26.59 -10.15 15.95
C LEU A 1208 26.78 -8.69 16.41
N GLN A 1209 28.01 -8.24 16.71
CA GLN A 1209 28.22 -6.88 17.24
C GLN A 1209 27.68 -5.74 16.35
N PRO A 1210 27.85 -5.74 15.02
CA PRO A 1210 27.31 -4.69 14.15
C PRO A 1210 25.77 -4.68 14.10
N LEU A 1211 25.13 -5.84 14.30
CA LEU A 1211 23.66 -5.93 14.37
C LEU A 1211 23.16 -5.44 15.73
N LEU A 1212 23.81 -5.86 16.82
CA LEU A 1212 23.50 -5.41 18.18
C LEU A 1212 23.61 -3.88 18.30
N SER A 1213 24.69 -3.28 17.75
CA SER A 1213 24.85 -1.81 17.75
C SER A 1213 23.80 -1.10 16.90
N LYS A 1214 23.52 -1.58 15.68
CA LYS A 1214 22.50 -1.02 14.78
C LYS A 1214 21.09 -0.98 15.39
N TRP A 1215 20.74 -1.98 16.21
CA TRP A 1215 19.43 -2.07 16.88
C TRP A 1215 19.43 -1.51 18.32
N GLY A 1216 20.55 -0.96 18.79
CA GLY A 1216 20.68 -0.36 20.12
C GLY A 1216 20.64 -1.38 21.27
N VAL A 1217 21.06 -2.62 21.04
CA VAL A 1217 21.08 -3.71 22.02
C VAL A 1217 22.47 -3.80 22.65
N GLY A 1218 22.57 -3.53 23.95
CA GLY A 1218 23.82 -3.67 24.69
C GLY A 1218 24.25 -5.12 24.87
N ALA A 1219 25.54 -5.39 24.68
CA ALA A 1219 26.18 -6.68 24.97
C ALA A 1219 26.93 -6.60 26.32
N PRO A 1220 26.44 -7.25 27.39
CA PRO A 1220 27.11 -7.21 28.70
C PRO A 1220 28.41 -8.03 28.67
N PRO A 1221 29.47 -7.67 29.42
CA PRO A 1221 30.71 -8.44 29.43
C PRO A 1221 30.50 -9.91 29.84
N ARG A 1222 31.03 -10.86 29.06
CA ARG A 1222 30.86 -12.31 29.31
C ARG A 1222 31.50 -12.73 30.63
N SER A 1223 30.69 -13.20 31.57
CA SER A 1223 31.17 -13.86 32.79
C SER A 1223 31.85 -15.20 32.45
N ARG A 1224 32.91 -15.54 33.19
CA ARG A 1224 33.59 -16.86 33.08
C ARG A 1224 32.69 -18.05 33.45
N LEU A 1225 31.55 -17.79 34.11
CA LEU A 1225 30.58 -18.81 34.53
C LEU A 1225 29.54 -19.16 33.45
N VAL A 1226 29.45 -18.37 32.36
CA VAL A 1226 28.48 -18.59 31.27
C VAL A 1226 29.21 -19.16 30.06
N SER A 1227 28.69 -20.23 29.45
CA SER A 1227 29.31 -20.81 28.26
C SER A 1227 29.27 -19.81 27.09
N GLU A 1228 30.17 -19.99 26.12
CA GLU A 1228 30.25 -19.09 24.97
C GLU A 1228 29.04 -19.24 24.03
N GLU A 1229 28.42 -20.43 24.03
CA GLU A 1229 27.18 -20.74 23.31
C GLU A 1229 25.96 -20.08 23.97
N ASP A 1230 25.80 -20.22 25.29
CA ASP A 1230 24.68 -19.60 26.04
C ASP A 1230 24.75 -18.07 25.98
N TYR A 1231 25.97 -17.52 26.06
CA TYR A 1231 26.20 -16.09 25.92
C TYR A 1231 25.85 -15.61 24.50
N CYS A 1232 26.20 -16.38 23.46
CA CYS A 1232 25.81 -16.07 22.08
C CYS A 1232 24.29 -16.15 21.88
N GLN A 1233 23.64 -17.19 22.40
CA GLN A 1233 22.18 -17.35 22.31
C GLN A 1233 21.45 -16.22 23.04
N GLY A 1234 21.90 -15.84 24.23
CA GLY A 1234 21.36 -14.70 24.98
C GLY A 1234 21.44 -13.38 24.22
N LEU A 1235 22.50 -13.14 23.45
CA LEU A 1235 22.61 -11.96 22.58
C LEU A 1235 21.63 -12.01 21.39
N MET A 1236 21.50 -13.15 20.71
CA MET A 1236 20.54 -13.32 19.60
C MET A 1236 19.09 -13.17 20.09
N ASN A 1237 18.78 -13.73 21.26
CA ASN A 1237 17.50 -13.63 21.94
C ASN A 1237 17.12 -12.16 22.24
N ARG A 1238 18.04 -11.38 22.83
CA ARG A 1238 17.84 -9.95 23.10
C ARG A 1238 17.67 -9.12 21.82
N LEU A 1239 18.42 -9.44 20.76
CA LEU A 1239 18.27 -8.81 19.45
C LEU A 1239 16.90 -9.10 18.83
N ALA A 1240 16.44 -10.35 18.89
CA ALA A 1240 15.15 -10.77 18.37
C ALA A 1240 13.97 -10.08 19.06
N VAL A 1241 14.01 -9.99 20.40
CA VAL A 1241 13.01 -9.22 21.17
C VAL A 1241 13.00 -7.76 20.73
N ARG A 1242 14.16 -7.11 20.60
CA ARG A 1242 14.23 -5.70 20.19
C ARG A 1242 13.65 -5.47 18.79
N ILE A 1243 13.94 -6.34 17.83
CA ILE A 1243 13.39 -6.27 16.46
C ILE A 1243 11.86 -6.46 16.50
N ALA A 1244 11.36 -7.43 17.27
CA ALA A 1244 9.94 -7.67 17.42
C ALA A 1244 9.20 -6.48 18.03
N THR A 1245 9.72 -5.90 19.13
CA THR A 1245 9.13 -4.72 19.79
C THR A 1245 9.09 -3.51 18.86
N VAL A 1246 10.15 -3.24 18.09
CA VAL A 1246 10.16 -2.13 17.11
C VAL A 1246 9.15 -2.38 15.97
N SER A 1247 9.04 -3.61 15.48
CA SER A 1247 8.05 -3.98 14.46
C SER A 1247 6.62 -3.81 14.95
N GLN A 1248 6.32 -4.30 16.16
CA GLN A 1248 5.00 -4.17 16.80
C GLN A 1248 4.67 -2.73 17.18
N ALA A 1249 5.63 -1.94 17.66
CA ALA A 1249 5.43 -0.51 17.93
C ALA A 1249 5.11 0.25 16.65
N ARG A 1250 5.73 -0.11 15.51
CA ARG A 1250 5.42 0.48 14.20
C ARG A 1250 4.02 0.08 13.70
N GLN A 1251 3.55 -1.14 14.00
CA GLN A 1251 2.15 -1.53 13.76
C GLN A 1251 1.18 -0.77 14.67
N ARG A 1252 1.50 -0.61 15.97
CA ARG A 1252 0.64 0.11 16.93
C ARG A 1252 0.56 1.62 16.66
N MET A 1253 1.63 2.25 16.20
CA MET A 1253 1.57 3.64 15.70
C MET A 1253 0.76 3.76 14.40
N GLY A 1254 0.59 2.68 13.64
CA GLY A 1254 -0.35 2.62 12.52
C GLY A 1254 -1.82 2.36 12.93
N SER A 1255 -2.08 1.86 14.14
CA SER A 1255 -3.44 1.61 14.65
C SER A 1255 -3.95 2.71 15.59
N ASN A 1256 -3.07 3.44 16.28
CA ASN A 1256 -3.46 4.46 17.27
C ASN A 1256 -3.89 5.82 16.67
N GLU A 1257 -4.00 5.93 15.34
CA GLU A 1257 -4.80 7.00 14.69
C GLU A 1257 -6.30 6.63 14.58
N ALA A 1258 -6.72 5.49 15.15
CA ALA A 1258 -8.12 5.09 15.25
C ALA A 1258 -8.56 4.95 16.73
N GLY A 1259 -9.43 5.87 17.17
CA GLY A 1259 -10.28 5.69 18.35
C GLY A 1259 -9.94 6.54 19.58
N VAL A 1260 -10.76 7.56 19.83
CA VAL A 1260 -11.01 8.13 21.17
C VAL A 1260 -12.52 8.16 21.39
N SER A 1261 -12.93 7.93 22.65
CA SER A 1261 -14.31 7.71 23.16
C SER A 1261 -14.92 6.33 22.82
N GLY A 1262 -15.55 5.63 23.77
CA GLY A 1262 -15.65 5.93 25.21
C GLY A 1262 -16.30 4.78 26.00
N ASP A 1263 -16.08 4.82 27.32
CA ASP A 1263 -16.70 4.06 28.43
C ASP A 1263 -17.31 2.65 28.22
N ILE A 1264 -16.83 1.74 29.10
CA ILE A 1264 -17.22 0.33 29.37
C ILE A 1264 -16.51 -0.72 28.51
#